data_AF-A0A182SSF8-F1
#
_entry.id   AF-A0A182SSF8-F1
#
_cell.length_a   1.000
_cell.length_b   1.000
_cell.length_c   1.000
_cell.angle_alpha   90.00
_cell.angle_beta   90.00
_cell.angle_gamma   90.00
#
_symmetry.space_group_name_H-M   'P 1'
#
loop_
_entity.id
_entity.type
_entity.pdbx_description
1 polymer ?
#
loop_
_entity_poly.entity_id
_entity_poly.type
_entity_poly.pdbx_seq_one_letter_code
_entity_poly.pdbx_strand_id
1 'polypeptide(L)'
;MLNLRSLAQSKNKVLAHKSGIVRVDSTSSVVFCPFRKVSHLCNRERVHDLLIARGNATVNIKRVHSTTPSAEIVSAVGGKKAKRRRSYENKFTELLAVKDGETKETKATVQKLKSKKLANFIHDQIAFEACSKSTPIASSITNTHELPHKSSRVAGGPVLPADMSHWNFEETPVIYIGGEMKETDISPDVLSEIIESVQVLKEVHQNRALRVSGVLAAHDELDPALEEEVALLESEAILPEEAELAFEDTIELTSTNHGAKKTKRGGKHPVLDGTEKGKKFCSKYYKTSEIESLARQRSFQMTLNAYLDICITTGMVNRAYATTLNYRHKRKRREFDVGTYNQLIHAYAGKGNFSRVKDIVRPEYQPPILTYNNHLLDPLNENVLPIGSKAPAEEECPGSEIMTSKAGFSREELQQMAQKQVDLELSGYLTVKSIEKFPAPTEHVMQYRKELEELKKVWSKQIAMAFHRDFNTLKAVTETKSSRTINLFPYLKALSVSQFTEILLDEVQMLLEGSDTFSFVISQLHRELGRKVESRYHIEQKRMNGVLGKTCEIYDRYATALAEGKSSDNPRQLWQRLVHETRSSGPSMDIQSVAWPKAAVLGVGKFLYNILKCDLKINVNATNKSNRKVKLVPAFYTLFRYEAKMAKEQIKPHPVLMKLYRKSQPDTLKFDVNLVPMLCPPQPWSTPRNGGYILAESDLIRLPHQAHQQTERIDDADPQDMYPTLDALNQLASIPWVVNGQILDVIVQVFNNGGNAKLDVPEPPSSLPPIAETVPRSEMSGYEKYHLLRKRLYHRRKQGDMYSLWCDALYRLSLASYYRDKVFWLPQNIDFRGRVYPIPPHLNHLGHDLARCLLVFHQKKPLGPDGFRWLKLHCINLTGLKKRDSVEERLKYADEIMDDILDSADRPLTGKMWWSNSDEPWQTLACCMEIAKVYRCPDPEKFESGFPIHQDGSCNGLQHYAALGRDTPGAISVNLAPADVPQDVYSAVAALVEENRAKDAQSNVKVATVLEGFIRRKVIKQTVMTTVYGVTRYGARKQIARQLEYIDEFPKEWIWPASSYLTVKTFDALSEMFTSAKEIQDWFTDCARLISAVCAQNVEWVTPLGLPVVQPYNRADRPVGSSKSVQLPEHFAMDSYEKPNIMKQKNAFPPNFVHSLDSSHMMLTSLYCERAGLTFISVHDCYWTHACTVPTMNKICREQFVALHSEPILEDLSKFLVQKYSYDENEISNDGSVIDLTKRKLNRILQQCPDKGDFDLRKVLDSVYFFS
;
A
#
# COMPACT_ATOMS: atom_id res chain seq x y z
N MET A 1 -3.58 13.40 -4.19
CA MET A 1 -2.72 12.31 -3.66
C MET A 1 -1.99 11.56 -4.79
N LEU A 2 -1.46 12.26 -5.80
CA LEU A 2 -0.68 11.67 -6.90
C LEU A 2 0.74 11.28 -6.44
N ASN A 3 0.91 10.14 -5.76
CA ASN A 3 2.20 9.42 -5.71
C ASN A 3 2.14 8.03 -5.04
N LEU A 4 1.42 7.05 -5.62
CA LEU A 4 1.76 5.63 -5.39
C LEU A 4 3.02 5.18 -6.16
N ARG A 5 3.50 5.99 -7.11
CA ARG A 5 4.92 5.99 -7.54
C ARG A 5 5.89 6.17 -6.35
N SER A 6 5.45 6.70 -5.20
CA SER A 6 6.26 6.72 -3.97
C SER A 6 6.39 5.38 -3.24
N LEU A 7 5.63 4.33 -3.56
CA LEU A 7 5.85 3.00 -2.95
C LEU A 7 6.96 2.21 -3.67
N ALA A 8 7.30 2.60 -4.90
CA ALA A 8 8.59 2.32 -5.52
C ALA A 8 9.67 3.29 -5.00
N GLN A 9 9.43 4.61 -5.07
CA GLN A 9 10.48 5.60 -4.78
C GLN A 9 10.86 5.77 -3.30
N SER A 10 10.02 5.38 -2.33
CA SER A 10 10.35 5.42 -0.88
C SER A 10 10.96 4.13 -0.33
N LYS A 11 11.06 3.04 -1.13
CA LYS A 11 12.02 1.96 -0.89
C LYS A 11 13.38 2.25 -1.55
N ASN A 12 13.40 3.00 -2.64
CA ASN A 12 14.60 3.27 -3.45
C ASN A 12 15.65 4.24 -2.82
N LYS A 13 15.63 4.43 -1.50
CA LYS A 13 16.66 5.18 -0.75
C LYS A 13 17.48 4.34 0.23
N VAL A 14 17.34 3.01 0.23
CA VAL A 14 18.14 2.08 1.06
C VAL A 14 19.06 1.16 0.22
N LEU A 15 18.87 1.10 -1.10
CA LEU A 15 19.58 0.19 -2.01
C LEU A 15 20.98 0.66 -2.47
N ALA A 16 21.66 1.49 -1.68
CA ALA A 16 22.95 2.09 -2.02
C ALA A 16 24.02 1.95 -0.93
N HIS A 17 24.13 0.80 -0.26
CA HIS A 17 25.38 0.38 0.39
C HIS A 17 25.57 -1.14 0.40
N LYS A 18 26.81 -1.57 0.08
CA LYS A 18 27.40 -2.92 0.23
C LYS A 18 26.55 -4.09 -0.29
N SER A 19 26.68 -4.37 -1.59
CA SER A 19 26.22 -5.63 -2.19
C SER A 19 27.13 -6.82 -1.82
N GLY A 20 26.98 -7.34 -0.61
CA GLY A 20 27.47 -8.68 -0.26
C GLY A 20 26.46 -9.74 -0.70
N ILE A 21 26.75 -10.49 -1.77
CA ILE A 21 25.91 -11.62 -2.21
C ILE A 21 26.33 -12.85 -1.41
N VAL A 22 25.53 -13.26 -0.42
CA VAL A 22 25.67 -14.56 0.22
C VAL A 22 24.72 -15.55 -0.46
N ARG A 23 25.27 -16.40 -1.34
CA ARG A 23 24.60 -17.63 -1.77
C ARG A 23 24.74 -18.66 -0.65
N VAL A 24 23.62 -19.10 -0.11
CA VAL A 24 23.58 -20.30 0.75
C VAL A 24 22.98 -21.42 -0.10
N ASP A 25 23.84 -22.19 -0.77
CA ASP A 25 23.44 -23.53 -1.20
C ASP A 25 23.42 -24.45 0.02
N SER A 26 22.62 -25.51 0.01
CA SER A 26 22.49 -26.42 1.17
C SER A 26 23.75 -27.27 1.44
N THR A 27 24.81 -27.07 0.64
CA THR A 27 26.14 -27.67 0.78
C THR A 27 27.31 -26.66 0.78
N SER A 28 27.07 -25.34 0.71
CA SER A 28 28.16 -24.34 0.58
C SER A 28 28.40 -23.53 1.87
N SER A 29 29.61 -23.60 2.44
CA SER A 29 30.00 -22.96 3.71
C SER A 29 31.03 -21.83 3.53
N VAL A 30 30.63 -20.73 2.88
CA VAL A 30 31.44 -19.50 2.75
C VAL A 30 30.64 -18.30 3.26
N VAL A 31 31.21 -17.52 4.18
CA VAL A 31 30.60 -16.30 4.75
C VAL A 31 31.66 -15.21 4.87
N PHE A 32 31.33 -14.00 4.40
CA PHE A 32 32.18 -12.80 4.49
C PHE A 32 31.44 -11.68 5.23
N CYS A 33 32.14 -10.91 6.07
CA CYS A 33 31.54 -9.82 6.85
C CYS A 33 32.57 -8.72 7.17
N PRO A 34 32.42 -7.48 6.64
CA PRO A 34 33.34 -6.38 6.90
C PRO A 34 32.83 -5.39 7.97
N PHE A 35 33.73 -5.05 8.91
CA PHE A 35 33.65 -4.06 10.01
C PHE A 35 33.00 -4.48 11.34
N ARG A 36 33.81 -4.39 12.41
CA ARG A 36 33.42 -4.50 13.82
C ARG A 36 33.28 -3.10 14.47
N LYS A 37 32.09 -2.80 15.01
CA LYS A 37 31.93 -1.98 16.22
C LYS A 37 30.77 -2.54 17.06
N VAL A 38 31.00 -3.68 17.71
CA VAL A 38 30.15 -4.24 18.78
C VAL A 38 31.05 -4.97 19.78
N SER A 39 31.35 -4.33 20.91
CA SER A 39 32.19 -4.89 22.00
C SER A 39 31.41 -5.69 23.06
N HIS A 40 30.08 -5.82 22.94
CA HIS A 40 29.23 -6.41 23.99
C HIS A 40 28.38 -7.64 23.58
N LEU A 41 28.68 -8.31 22.46
CA LEU A 41 27.92 -9.51 22.03
C LEU A 41 28.78 -10.75 21.66
N CYS A 42 30.01 -10.83 22.12
CA CYS A 42 30.84 -12.04 21.99
C CYS A 42 30.79 -12.94 23.24
N ASN A 43 29.59 -13.25 23.75
CA ASN A 43 29.44 -14.28 24.78
C ASN A 43 29.22 -15.65 24.11
N ARG A 44 30.28 -16.47 24.07
CA ARG A 44 30.44 -17.61 23.15
C ARG A 44 29.50 -18.80 23.45
N GLU A 45 28.92 -18.85 24.65
CA GLU A 45 28.02 -19.91 25.10
C GLU A 45 26.66 -19.90 24.37
N ARG A 46 26.10 -18.72 24.09
CA ARG A 46 24.75 -18.61 23.46
C ARG A 46 24.66 -19.15 22.03
N VAL A 47 25.79 -19.24 21.32
CA VAL A 47 25.81 -19.88 19.99
C VAL A 47 25.84 -21.41 20.11
N HIS A 48 26.41 -21.94 21.20
CA HIS A 48 26.46 -23.37 21.45
C HIS A 48 25.07 -23.93 21.85
N ASP A 49 24.32 -23.19 22.67
CA ASP A 49 22.95 -23.56 23.06
C ASP A 49 21.96 -23.53 21.90
N LEU A 50 22.09 -22.55 20.99
CA LEU A 50 21.25 -22.44 19.79
C LEU A 50 21.53 -23.54 18.75
N LEU A 51 22.71 -24.17 18.79
CA LEU A 51 23.06 -25.33 17.95
C LEU A 51 22.74 -26.68 18.60
N ILE A 52 22.63 -26.76 19.93
CA ILE A 52 22.22 -27.99 20.63
C ILE A 52 20.68 -28.11 20.73
N ALA A 53 19.92 -27.00 20.71
CA ALA A 53 18.45 -27.02 20.73
C ALA A 53 17.77 -27.54 19.43
N ARG A 54 18.53 -28.00 18.43
CA ARG A 54 18.01 -28.63 17.20
C ARG A 54 18.71 -29.95 16.89
N GLY A 55 18.27 -31.01 17.57
CA GLY A 55 18.58 -32.38 17.15
C GLY A 55 18.80 -33.35 18.30
N ASN A 56 17.72 -33.72 19.02
CA ASN A 56 17.55 -35.06 19.57
C ASN A 56 16.13 -35.21 20.17
N ALA A 57 15.22 -35.75 19.36
CA ALA A 57 13.94 -36.30 19.82
C ALA A 57 13.65 -37.58 19.03
N THR A 58 14.54 -38.57 19.14
CA THR A 58 14.32 -39.94 18.70
C THR A 58 13.27 -40.60 19.58
N VAL A 59 11.98 -40.37 19.27
CA VAL A 59 10.90 -41.12 19.90
C VAL A 59 10.90 -42.54 19.34
N ASN A 60 11.30 -43.48 20.19
CA ASN A 60 11.15 -44.92 19.94
C ASN A 60 9.68 -45.26 19.68
N ILE A 61 9.36 -45.69 18.46
CA ILE A 61 8.12 -46.43 18.18
C ILE A 61 8.46 -47.92 18.20
N LYS A 62 8.13 -48.59 19.31
CA LYS A 62 8.05 -50.06 19.32
C LYS A 62 6.95 -50.49 18.36
N ARG A 63 7.29 -51.25 17.32
CA ARG A 63 6.29 -52.01 16.56
C ARG A 63 5.67 -53.06 17.49
N VAL A 64 4.34 -53.07 17.56
CA VAL A 64 3.59 -54.26 18.00
C VAL A 64 3.35 -55.10 16.75
N HIS A 65 3.86 -56.33 16.73
CA HIS A 65 3.52 -57.30 15.70
C HIS A 65 2.37 -58.18 16.19
N SER A 66 1.44 -58.49 15.29
CA SER A 66 0.49 -59.59 15.43
C SER A 66 0.22 -60.16 14.05
N THR A 67 0.79 -61.35 13.78
CA THR A 67 0.20 -62.55 13.14
C THR A 67 1.34 -63.51 12.75
N THR A 68 1.57 -64.54 13.58
CA THR A 68 2.28 -65.81 13.27
C THR A 68 1.40 -66.73 12.40
N PRO A 69 1.84 -67.92 11.90
CA PRO A 69 3.07 -68.72 12.18
C PRO A 69 3.96 -68.92 10.90
N SER A 70 4.90 -69.88 10.71
CA SER A 70 5.38 -71.05 11.49
C SER A 70 6.81 -71.50 11.11
N ALA A 71 7.32 -72.53 11.82
CA ALA A 71 8.24 -73.61 11.43
C ALA A 71 9.58 -73.36 10.66
N GLU A 72 10.68 -73.43 11.42
CA GLU A 72 11.78 -74.44 11.36
C GLU A 72 12.73 -74.64 10.13
N ILE A 73 13.87 -75.28 10.47
CA ILE A 73 15.06 -75.71 9.69
C ILE A 73 16.17 -74.63 9.60
N VAL A 74 17.26 -74.60 10.40
CA VAL A 74 18.27 -75.60 10.88
C VAL A 74 19.51 -75.74 9.98
N SER A 75 20.67 -75.35 10.54
CA SER A 75 22.09 -75.67 10.22
C SER A 75 22.62 -75.39 8.78
N ALA A 76 23.88 -75.03 8.53
CA ALA A 76 25.11 -75.49 9.18
C ALA A 76 26.33 -74.53 9.06
N VAL A 77 27.12 -74.49 10.14
CA VAL A 77 28.60 -74.46 10.22
C VAL A 77 29.43 -73.51 9.31
N GLY A 78 29.83 -72.37 9.90
CA GLY A 78 31.24 -72.14 10.30
C GLY A 78 32.33 -71.91 9.25
N GLY A 79 32.88 -70.68 9.19
CA GLY A 79 34.14 -70.43 8.47
C GLY A 79 34.70 -68.99 8.52
N LYS A 80 35.66 -68.74 9.42
CA LYS A 80 36.73 -67.70 9.35
C LYS A 80 36.33 -66.21 9.23
N LYS A 81 36.48 -65.48 10.34
CA LYS A 81 36.40 -64.00 10.44
C LYS A 81 37.64 -63.32 9.83
N ALA A 82 37.45 -62.39 8.89
CA ALA A 82 38.48 -61.43 8.47
C ALA A 82 38.25 -60.05 9.12
N LYS A 83 39.24 -59.55 9.88
CA LYS A 83 39.18 -58.21 10.51
C LYS A 83 39.41 -57.11 9.46
N ARG A 84 38.42 -56.26 9.21
CA ARG A 84 38.65 -54.90 8.67
C ARG A 84 38.46 -53.86 9.77
N ARG A 85 39.59 -53.30 10.24
CA ARG A 85 39.62 -52.14 11.14
C ARG A 85 38.97 -50.95 10.43
N ARG A 86 38.07 -50.22 11.11
CA ARG A 86 37.80 -48.81 10.78
C ARG A 86 38.93 -47.98 11.38
N SER A 87 39.58 -47.16 10.56
CA SER A 87 40.54 -46.18 11.05
C SER A 87 39.81 -45.03 11.73
N TYR A 88 40.33 -44.56 12.86
CA TYR A 88 40.04 -43.24 13.40
C TYR A 88 41.11 -42.29 12.85
N GLU A 89 40.75 -41.41 11.91
CA GLU A 89 41.64 -40.31 11.52
C GLU A 89 41.50 -39.17 12.52
N ASN A 90 42.58 -38.92 13.27
CA ASN A 90 42.70 -37.76 14.13
C ASN A 90 42.94 -36.52 13.27
N LYS A 91 42.03 -35.55 13.30
CA LYS A 91 42.27 -34.23 12.73
C LYS A 91 43.31 -33.49 13.57
N PHE A 92 44.48 -33.25 13.00
CA PHE A 92 45.41 -32.23 13.47
C PHE A 92 45.10 -30.91 12.74
N THR A 93 45.17 -29.79 13.46
CA THR A 93 45.23 -28.44 12.87
C THR A 93 46.69 -27.99 12.88
N GLU A 94 47.30 -27.89 11.71
CA GLU A 94 48.58 -27.19 11.55
C GLU A 94 48.31 -25.69 11.41
N LEU A 95 49.19 -24.86 11.99
CA LEU A 95 49.23 -23.41 11.77
C LEU A 95 50.43 -23.11 10.87
N LEU A 96 50.20 -22.38 9.78
CA LEU A 96 51.24 -21.80 8.94
C LEU A 96 51.29 -20.28 9.21
N ALA A 97 52.50 -19.76 9.36
CA ALA A 97 52.77 -18.33 9.40
C ALA A 97 53.69 -18.01 8.21
N VAL A 98 53.22 -17.18 7.30
CA VAL A 98 54.02 -16.65 6.19
C VAL A 98 54.54 -15.27 6.62
N LYS A 99 55.81 -14.99 6.33
CA LYS A 99 56.38 -13.64 6.39
C LYS A 99 56.70 -13.20 4.97
N ASP A 100 56.55 -11.91 4.69
CA ASP A 100 56.84 -11.36 3.38
C ASP A 100 58.32 -11.53 3.00
N GLY A 101 58.58 -12.04 1.79
CA GLY A 101 59.89 -11.97 1.14
C GLY A 101 60.59 -13.28 0.76
N GLU A 102 60.22 -14.45 1.32
CA GLU A 102 60.93 -15.72 1.05
C GLU A 102 60.03 -16.90 0.65
N THR A 103 60.50 -17.74 -0.27
CA THR A 103 59.72 -18.82 -0.91
C THR A 103 59.96 -20.22 -0.33
N LYS A 104 60.31 -20.37 0.96
CA LYS A 104 60.49 -21.69 1.61
C LYS A 104 59.97 -21.74 3.06
N GLU A 105 59.16 -22.77 3.34
CA GLU A 105 58.52 -23.01 4.63
C GLU A 105 59.38 -23.87 5.57
N THR A 106 59.24 -23.69 6.90
CA THR A 106 59.68 -24.67 7.90
C THR A 106 58.61 -24.89 8.97
N LYS A 107 58.38 -26.16 9.36
CA LYS A 107 57.36 -26.57 10.34
C LYS A 107 57.96 -26.81 11.72
N ALA A 108 57.27 -26.41 12.79
CA ALA A 108 57.63 -26.72 14.17
C ALA A 108 56.44 -27.30 14.95
N THR A 109 56.67 -28.36 15.74
CA THR A 109 55.64 -29.09 16.51
C THR A 109 55.78 -28.86 18.01
N VAL A 110 54.70 -28.44 18.68
CA VAL A 110 54.67 -28.23 20.16
C VAL A 110 54.23 -29.50 20.90
N GLN A 111 54.88 -29.75 22.05
CA GLN A 111 54.78 -30.99 22.82
C GLN A 111 53.51 -31.12 23.71
N LYS A 112 53.20 -32.36 24.09
CA LYS A 112 51.99 -32.76 24.84
C LYS A 112 52.06 -32.43 26.35
N LEU A 113 51.05 -31.73 26.88
CA LEU A 113 50.71 -31.78 28.31
C LEU A 113 49.61 -32.82 28.56
N LYS A 114 49.79 -33.67 29.58
CA LYS A 114 48.89 -34.81 29.89
C LYS A 114 47.72 -34.37 30.78
N SER A 115 46.55 -34.95 30.54
CA SER A 115 45.25 -34.63 31.15
C SER A 115 45.19 -34.57 32.68
N LYS A 116 46.12 -35.21 33.39
CA LYS A 116 46.11 -35.28 34.87
C LYS A 116 46.47 -33.96 35.57
N LYS A 117 47.14 -33.01 34.90
CA LYS A 117 47.33 -31.64 35.44
C LYS A 117 46.13 -30.72 35.19
N LEU A 118 45.38 -30.96 34.11
CA LEU A 118 44.16 -30.19 33.81
C LEU A 118 43.00 -30.55 34.77
N ALA A 119 42.91 -31.83 35.15
CA ALA A 119 41.92 -32.29 36.12
C ALA A 119 42.07 -31.62 37.50
N ASN A 120 43.30 -31.44 37.99
CA ASN A 120 43.55 -30.77 39.28
C ASN A 120 43.21 -29.28 39.21
N PHE A 121 43.48 -28.61 38.09
CA PHE A 121 43.12 -27.19 37.90
C PHE A 121 41.60 -26.93 37.91
N ILE A 122 40.81 -27.91 37.44
CA ILE A 122 39.34 -27.83 37.43
C ILE A 122 38.75 -28.18 38.81
N HIS A 123 39.37 -29.08 39.57
CA HIS A 123 38.86 -29.50 40.87
C HIS A 123 38.97 -28.42 41.96
N ASP A 124 40.02 -27.59 41.94
CA ASP A 124 40.24 -26.57 42.96
C ASP A 124 39.36 -25.31 42.76
N GLN A 125 38.84 -25.05 41.55
CA GLN A 125 37.88 -23.95 41.31
C GLN A 125 36.43 -24.31 41.63
N ILE A 126 36.04 -25.59 41.57
CA ILE A 126 34.65 -26.03 41.87
C ILE A 126 34.41 -26.15 43.39
N ALA A 127 35.48 -26.16 44.19
CA ALA A 127 35.41 -26.28 45.65
C ALA A 127 34.90 -25.02 46.40
N PHE A 128 34.66 -23.88 45.72
CA PHE A 128 34.22 -22.64 46.36
C PHE A 128 32.73 -22.28 46.17
N GLU A 129 31.99 -22.97 45.30
CA GLU A 129 30.56 -22.66 45.01
C GLU A 129 29.57 -23.81 45.32
N ALA A 130 30.01 -24.88 45.97
CA ALA A 130 29.20 -26.08 46.23
C ALA A 130 29.04 -26.49 47.72
N CYS A 131 29.25 -25.57 48.66
CA CYS A 131 28.77 -25.70 50.05
C CYS A 131 27.67 -24.65 50.30
N SER A 132 26.47 -24.99 50.77
CA SER A 132 25.84 -26.30 50.98
C SER A 132 24.32 -26.10 51.16
N LYS A 133 23.48 -27.04 50.70
CA LYS A 133 22.03 -27.04 50.99
C LYS A 133 21.43 -28.45 51.07
N SER A 134 21.04 -28.86 52.28
CA SER A 134 19.96 -29.81 52.56
C SER A 134 19.72 -29.89 54.09
N THR A 135 18.73 -29.18 54.67
CA THR A 135 17.38 -29.69 55.10
C THR A 135 17.34 -30.38 56.48
N PRO A 136 16.17 -30.50 57.17
CA PRO A 136 15.08 -29.53 57.43
C PRO A 136 14.63 -29.54 58.94
N ILE A 137 13.45 -28.93 59.26
CA ILE A 137 12.50 -29.21 60.39
C ILE A 137 12.17 -28.04 61.37
N ALA A 138 10.85 -27.79 61.47
CA ALA A 138 9.99 -27.27 62.57
C ALA A 138 10.32 -25.99 63.41
N SER A 139 9.38 -25.05 63.28
CA SER A 139 8.64 -24.33 64.36
C SER A 139 9.33 -23.49 65.45
N SER A 140 8.84 -22.25 65.50
CA SER A 140 8.40 -21.48 66.70
C SER A 140 9.34 -20.46 67.35
N ILE A 141 8.71 -19.29 67.64
CA ILE A 141 8.84 -18.46 68.85
C ILE A 141 9.95 -17.37 68.93
N THR A 142 9.44 -16.13 69.07
CA THR A 142 9.98 -14.90 69.70
C THR A 142 11.16 -14.10 69.10
N ASN A 143 10.95 -12.77 69.01
CA ASN A 143 11.65 -11.65 69.70
C ASN A 143 13.19 -11.78 69.90
N THR A 144 14.03 -10.75 69.78
CA THR A 144 13.83 -9.29 69.94
C THR A 144 15.17 -8.55 69.68
N HIS A 145 15.14 -7.21 69.45
CA HIS A 145 16.25 -6.24 69.66
C HIS A 145 17.55 -6.52 68.83
N GLU A 146 18.46 -5.59 68.50
CA GLU A 146 18.56 -4.14 68.72
C GLU A 146 19.47 -3.45 67.65
N LEU A 147 19.28 -2.14 67.44
CA LEU A 147 20.25 -1.22 66.79
C LEU A 147 21.10 -0.54 67.90
N PRO A 148 22.37 -0.13 67.67
CA PRO A 148 22.68 1.23 67.14
C PRO A 148 23.87 1.28 66.13
N HIS A 149 23.87 2.15 65.09
CA HIS A 149 24.44 3.52 65.04
C HIS A 149 25.93 3.65 65.48
N LYS A 150 26.85 4.42 64.84
CA LYS A 150 26.73 5.75 64.15
C LYS A 150 28.05 6.15 63.42
N SER A 151 27.99 7.05 62.40
CA SER A 151 29.09 7.96 61.92
C SER A 151 30.31 7.33 61.19
N SER A 152 31.03 7.91 60.20
CA SER A 152 31.00 9.21 59.47
C SER A 152 31.85 9.24 58.16
N ARG A 153 31.41 10.05 57.18
CA ARG A 153 32.17 10.92 56.21
C ARG A 153 33.36 10.40 55.32
N VAL A 154 33.16 10.61 53.99
CA VAL A 154 34.07 11.22 52.97
C VAL A 154 35.36 10.49 52.52
N ALA A 155 35.44 10.11 51.22
CA ALA A 155 36.47 10.56 50.24
C ALA A 155 36.49 9.74 48.91
N GLY A 156 36.69 10.42 47.77
CA GLY A 156 37.45 9.97 46.57
C GLY A 156 37.08 8.68 45.83
N GLY A 157 36.45 8.80 44.64
CA GLY A 157 36.44 7.75 43.60
C GLY A 157 37.55 7.96 42.54
N PRO A 158 38.17 6.91 41.99
CA PRO A 158 39.33 7.04 41.09
C PRO A 158 38.96 7.27 39.61
N VAL A 159 39.85 8.00 38.91
CA VAL A 159 39.76 8.34 37.47
C VAL A 159 40.36 7.22 36.61
N LEU A 160 39.78 6.97 35.43
CA LEU A 160 40.31 6.04 34.41
C LEU A 160 41.34 6.72 33.49
N PRO A 161 42.43 6.04 33.07
CA PRO A 161 43.49 6.66 32.28
C PRO A 161 43.16 6.71 30.78
N ALA A 162 43.64 7.77 30.13
CA ALA A 162 43.51 7.98 28.69
C ALA A 162 44.84 7.76 27.97
N ASP A 163 45.08 6.53 27.48
CA ASP A 163 45.90 6.26 26.29
C ASP A 163 45.56 4.86 25.73
N MET A 164 45.40 4.74 24.41
CA MET A 164 45.20 3.48 23.69
C MET A 164 46.04 3.39 22.39
N SER A 165 47.09 4.21 22.26
CA SER A 165 47.94 4.33 21.07
C SER A 165 48.73 3.08 20.66
N HIS A 166 48.77 2.03 21.48
CA HIS A 166 49.65 0.86 21.29
C HIS A 166 49.02 -0.41 20.66
N TRP A 167 47.77 -0.38 20.20
CA TRP A 167 47.10 -1.56 19.60
C TRP A 167 47.23 -1.62 18.07
N ASN A 168 48.44 -1.92 17.57
CA ASN A 168 48.64 -2.28 16.15
C ASN A 168 48.13 -3.70 15.88
N PHE A 169 47.03 -3.81 15.14
CA PHE A 169 46.61 -5.04 14.46
C PHE A 169 46.62 -4.82 12.95
N GLU A 170 47.47 -5.54 12.22
CA GLU A 170 47.42 -5.57 10.76
C GLU A 170 46.12 -6.25 10.30
N GLU A 171 45.28 -5.52 9.55
CA GLU A 171 44.07 -6.08 8.98
C GLU A 171 44.40 -6.97 7.76
N THR A 172 44.74 -8.24 8.00
CA THR A 172 44.83 -9.26 6.95
C THR A 172 43.43 -9.77 6.59
N PRO A 173 42.98 -9.70 5.31
CA PRO A 173 41.67 -10.21 4.91
C PRO A 173 41.66 -11.74 4.91
N VAL A 174 40.82 -12.36 5.76
CA VAL A 174 40.68 -13.81 5.83
C VAL A 174 39.52 -14.29 4.95
N ILE A 175 39.82 -15.08 3.93
CA ILE A 175 38.83 -15.74 3.06
C ILE A 175 38.53 -17.14 3.64
N TYR A 176 37.30 -17.36 4.09
CA TYR A 176 36.85 -18.67 4.57
C TYR A 176 36.39 -19.54 3.40
N ILE A 177 37.17 -20.56 3.05
CA ILE A 177 36.79 -21.59 2.08
C ILE A 177 36.09 -22.74 2.83
N GLY A 178 34.87 -23.08 2.41
CA GLY A 178 34.09 -24.17 2.98
C GLY A 178 34.71 -25.54 2.66
N GLY A 179 34.64 -26.49 3.60
CA GLY A 179 35.47 -27.71 3.60
C GLY A 179 35.33 -28.74 2.46
N GLU A 180 34.57 -28.43 1.40
CA GLU A 180 34.51 -29.22 0.16
C GLU A 180 35.03 -28.46 -1.09
N MET A 181 35.31 -27.16 -0.98
CA MET A 181 35.99 -26.39 -2.04
C MET A 181 37.50 -26.37 -1.80
N LYS A 182 38.27 -26.39 -2.89
CA LYS A 182 39.69 -26.08 -2.91
C LYS A 182 39.91 -24.64 -3.38
N GLU A 183 41.07 -24.08 -3.05
CA GLU A 183 41.49 -22.75 -3.51
C GLU A 183 41.48 -22.60 -5.04
N THR A 184 41.71 -23.72 -5.75
CA THR A 184 41.62 -23.84 -7.22
C THR A 184 40.23 -23.64 -7.82
N ASP A 185 39.17 -23.65 -7.00
CA ASP A 185 37.78 -23.65 -7.48
C ASP A 185 37.18 -22.22 -7.54
N ILE A 186 37.92 -21.21 -7.04
CA ILE A 186 37.61 -19.79 -7.22
C ILE A 186 38.29 -19.31 -8.51
N SER A 187 37.52 -18.78 -9.47
CA SER A 187 38.11 -18.25 -10.71
C SER A 187 39.05 -17.07 -10.38
N PRO A 188 40.26 -17.00 -10.98
CA PRO A 188 41.24 -15.95 -10.70
C PRO A 188 40.66 -14.54 -10.74
N ASP A 189 39.84 -14.24 -11.75
CA ASP A 189 39.19 -12.93 -11.93
C ASP A 189 38.35 -12.49 -10.72
N VAL A 190 37.65 -13.42 -10.07
CA VAL A 190 36.81 -13.15 -8.89
C VAL A 190 37.66 -12.97 -7.64
N LEU A 191 38.76 -13.72 -7.51
CA LEU A 191 39.70 -13.55 -6.42
C LEU A 191 40.41 -12.19 -6.52
N SER A 192 40.85 -11.82 -7.73
CA SER A 192 41.42 -10.50 -8.02
C SER A 192 40.40 -9.37 -7.78
N GLU A 193 39.16 -9.47 -8.24
CA GLU A 193 38.12 -8.45 -8.00
C GLU A 193 37.81 -8.28 -6.50
N ILE A 194 37.85 -9.36 -5.70
CA ILE A 194 37.75 -9.29 -4.24
C ILE A 194 38.96 -8.57 -3.63
N ILE A 195 40.18 -8.94 -4.01
CA ILE A 195 41.43 -8.34 -3.48
C ILE A 195 41.51 -6.85 -3.83
N GLU A 196 41.26 -6.47 -5.09
CA GLU A 196 41.21 -5.08 -5.53
C GLU A 196 40.16 -4.27 -4.74
N SER A 197 38.97 -4.83 -4.52
CA SER A 197 37.92 -4.12 -3.77
C SER A 197 38.31 -3.83 -2.32
N VAL A 198 39.13 -4.68 -1.71
CA VAL A 198 39.67 -4.50 -0.34
C VAL A 198 40.83 -3.51 -0.34
N GLN A 199 41.72 -3.56 -1.34
CA GLN A 199 42.82 -2.60 -1.49
C GLN A 199 42.30 -1.17 -1.69
N VAL A 200 41.36 -0.96 -2.62
CA VAL A 200 40.73 0.36 -2.84
C VAL A 200 39.99 0.85 -1.59
N LEU A 201 39.35 -0.04 -0.83
CA LEU A 201 38.71 0.34 0.44
C LEU A 201 39.72 0.73 1.53
N LYS A 202 40.86 0.04 1.64
CA LYS A 202 41.95 0.43 2.53
C LYS A 202 42.53 1.79 2.13
N GLU A 203 42.82 1.97 0.85
CA GLU A 203 43.41 3.20 0.30
C GLU A 203 42.50 4.43 0.54
N VAL A 204 41.18 4.29 0.31
CA VAL A 204 40.20 5.32 0.66
C VAL A 204 40.15 5.60 2.17
N HIS A 205 40.22 4.57 3.03
CA HIS A 205 40.26 4.77 4.48
C HIS A 205 41.57 5.39 4.98
N GLN A 206 42.69 5.05 4.36
CA GLN A 206 44.03 5.54 4.71
C GLN A 206 44.21 6.99 4.25
N ASN A 207 43.77 7.32 3.04
CA ASN A 207 43.70 8.71 2.56
C ASN A 207 42.76 9.58 3.41
N ARG A 208 41.64 9.00 3.89
CA ARG A 208 40.74 9.69 4.84
C ARG A 208 41.41 9.90 6.20
N ALA A 209 42.13 8.90 6.72
CA ALA A 209 42.85 9.02 8.00
C ALA A 209 43.98 10.06 7.93
N LEU A 210 44.77 10.07 6.84
CA LEU A 210 45.87 11.01 6.61
C LEU A 210 45.40 12.47 6.44
N ARG A 211 44.21 12.67 5.85
CA ARG A 211 43.54 13.98 5.80
C ARG A 211 43.04 14.44 7.17
N VAL A 212 42.44 13.54 7.97
CA VAL A 212 41.98 13.85 9.33
C VAL A 212 43.14 14.09 10.31
N SER A 213 44.31 13.50 10.09
CA SER A 213 45.51 13.75 10.89
C SER A 213 46.37 14.94 10.42
N GLY A 214 45.97 15.66 9.36
CA GLY A 214 46.68 16.85 8.87
C GLY A 214 48.07 16.59 8.27
N VAL A 215 48.37 15.35 7.84
CA VAL A 215 49.72 14.95 7.39
C VAL A 215 49.94 15.17 5.88
N LEU A 216 48.87 15.40 5.11
CA LEU A 216 48.93 15.77 3.71
C LEU A 216 48.63 17.27 3.54
N ALA A 217 49.55 17.99 2.90
CA ALA A 217 49.36 19.39 2.54
C ALA A 217 48.34 19.53 1.39
N ALA A 218 47.58 20.63 1.40
CA ALA A 218 46.53 20.92 0.43
C ALA A 218 47.12 21.43 -0.91
N HIS A 219 47.71 20.53 -1.70
CA HIS A 219 48.11 20.78 -3.08
C HIS A 219 47.76 19.59 -3.98
N ASP A 220 46.48 19.49 -4.31
CA ASP A 220 45.96 18.95 -5.57
C ASP A 220 44.58 19.57 -5.76
N GLU A 221 44.38 20.32 -6.85
CA GLU A 221 43.13 21.05 -7.11
C GLU A 221 41.97 20.07 -7.34
N LEU A 222 41.00 20.08 -6.43
CA LEU A 222 39.74 19.37 -6.55
C LEU A 222 38.58 20.32 -6.30
N ASP A 223 37.52 20.14 -7.09
CA ASP A 223 36.34 21.00 -7.23
C ASP A 223 35.82 21.60 -5.90
N PRO A 224 35.78 22.93 -5.74
CA PRO A 224 35.24 23.60 -4.55
C PRO A 224 33.80 23.21 -4.21
N ALA A 225 32.99 22.80 -5.20
CA ALA A 225 31.64 22.32 -4.96
C ALA A 225 31.61 21.07 -4.07
N LEU A 226 32.68 20.28 -4.06
CA LEU A 226 32.78 19.03 -3.30
C LEU A 226 33.20 19.26 -1.85
N GLU A 227 33.98 20.32 -1.55
CA GLU A 227 34.24 20.74 -0.17
C GLU A 227 33.00 21.42 0.45
N GLU A 228 32.27 22.24 -0.32
CA GLU A 228 31.03 22.85 0.16
C GLU A 228 29.92 21.80 0.39
N GLU A 229 29.78 20.78 -0.48
CA GLU A 229 28.82 19.69 -0.27
C GLU A 229 29.20 18.79 0.92
N VAL A 230 30.50 18.55 1.18
CA VAL A 230 30.96 17.81 2.36
C VAL A 230 30.80 18.61 3.66
N ALA A 231 31.13 19.90 3.66
CA ALA A 231 30.93 20.77 4.82
C ALA A 231 29.44 20.89 5.18
N LEU A 232 28.56 20.99 4.19
CA LEU A 232 27.10 20.93 4.40
C LEU A 232 26.65 19.58 4.97
N LEU A 233 27.15 18.45 4.44
CA LEU A 233 26.82 17.12 4.95
C LEU A 233 27.34 16.85 6.37
N GLU A 234 28.48 17.43 6.77
CA GLU A 234 28.99 17.35 8.15
C GLU A 234 28.25 18.31 9.09
N SER A 235 27.81 19.48 8.62
CA SER A 235 26.92 20.38 9.38
C SER A 235 25.51 19.80 9.60
N GLU A 236 24.96 19.04 8.63
CA GLU A 236 23.67 18.34 8.78
C GLU A 236 23.79 17.01 9.57
N ALA A 237 25.01 16.52 9.83
CA ALA A 237 25.24 15.33 10.65
C ALA A 237 25.33 15.63 12.16
N ILE A 238 25.47 16.90 12.55
CA ILE A 238 25.45 17.37 13.94
C ILE A 238 24.20 18.22 14.17
N LEU A 239 23.05 17.55 14.25
CA LEU A 239 21.95 18.09 15.05
C LEU A 239 22.20 17.67 16.51
N PRO A 240 22.14 18.60 17.49
CA PRO A 240 22.26 18.23 18.89
C PRO A 240 21.11 17.30 19.29
N GLU A 241 21.45 16.08 19.70
CA GLU A 241 20.53 15.19 20.43
C GLU A 241 20.45 15.59 21.92
N GLU A 242 21.15 16.65 22.32
CA GLU A 242 21.22 17.19 23.68
C GLU A 242 20.54 18.57 23.77
N ALA A 243 19.23 18.53 24.00
CA ALA A 243 18.48 19.57 24.68
C ALA A 243 17.35 18.95 25.52
N GLU A 244 17.67 17.86 26.23
CA GLU A 244 16.88 17.44 27.39
C GLU A 244 17.00 18.55 28.45
N LEU A 245 15.96 19.38 28.58
CA LEU A 245 15.82 20.20 29.77
C LEU A 245 15.52 19.28 30.95
N ALA A 246 16.49 19.19 31.85
CA ALA A 246 16.49 18.30 32.99
C ALA A 246 15.22 18.39 33.84
N PHE A 247 14.61 17.23 34.07
CA PHE A 247 13.84 16.94 35.28
C PHE A 247 14.30 15.57 35.78
N GLU A 248 15.20 15.58 36.77
CA GLU A 248 15.61 14.37 37.46
C GLU A 248 14.46 13.84 38.34
N ASP A 249 14.21 12.53 38.26
CA ASP A 249 13.27 11.84 39.15
C ASP A 249 13.86 11.72 40.56
N THR A 250 13.06 11.97 41.60
CA THR A 250 13.13 11.20 42.87
C THR A 250 11.93 11.44 43.77
N ILE A 251 10.96 10.49 43.78
CA ILE A 251 10.15 10.21 44.98
C ILE A 251 10.04 8.69 45.16
N GLU A 252 10.67 8.18 46.22
CA GLU A 252 10.52 6.80 46.66
C GLU A 252 9.12 6.58 47.25
N LEU A 253 8.37 5.62 46.68
CA LEU A 253 7.11 5.15 47.27
C LEU A 253 7.38 4.23 48.47
N THR A 254 7.59 4.83 49.64
CA THR A 254 7.57 4.09 50.90
C THR A 254 6.14 3.74 51.30
N SER A 255 5.89 2.45 51.51
CA SER A 255 4.59 1.93 51.93
C SER A 255 4.34 2.19 53.42
N THR A 256 3.23 2.85 53.77
CA THR A 256 2.66 2.76 55.13
C THR A 256 1.20 2.30 55.08
N ASN A 257 0.93 1.16 55.72
CA ASN A 257 -0.42 0.70 56.03
C ASN A 257 -0.93 1.47 57.25
N HIS A 258 -2.19 1.91 57.23
CA HIS A 258 -3.00 1.91 58.45
C HIS A 258 -4.46 1.52 58.19
N GLY A 259 -5.01 0.75 59.12
CA GLY A 259 -6.26 0.03 58.94
C GLY A 259 -7.51 0.77 59.43
N ALA A 260 -8.59 0.55 58.69
CA ALA A 260 -9.98 0.36 59.13
C ALA A 260 -10.50 1.02 60.43
N LYS A 261 -11.67 1.66 60.31
CA LYS A 261 -12.76 1.48 61.27
C LYS A 261 -14.14 1.52 60.60
N LYS A 262 -15.05 0.67 61.08
CA LYS A 262 -16.45 0.55 60.63
C LYS A 262 -17.33 1.58 61.33
N THR A 263 -18.45 1.96 60.69
CA THR A 263 -19.75 2.10 61.38
C THR A 263 -20.92 1.86 60.42
N LYS A 264 -22.01 1.31 60.95
CA LYS A 264 -23.29 1.02 60.27
C LYS A 264 -24.41 1.86 60.89
N ARG A 265 -25.41 2.22 60.09
CA ARG A 265 -26.82 2.64 60.35
C ARG A 265 -27.14 3.86 59.44
N GLY A 266 -28.30 4.04 58.84
CA GLY A 266 -29.55 3.25 58.88
C GLY A 266 -30.76 4.20 59.01
N GLY A 267 -31.68 4.19 58.04
CA GLY A 267 -32.87 5.05 58.03
C GLY A 267 -33.70 4.85 56.75
N LYS A 268 -35.03 5.05 56.81
CA LYS A 268 -35.99 4.78 55.72
C LYS A 268 -37.06 5.88 55.62
N HIS A 269 -37.64 6.03 54.41
CA HIS A 269 -38.97 6.64 54.09
C HIS A 269 -39.11 8.19 54.20
N PRO A 270 -40.10 8.84 53.51
CA PRO A 270 -40.89 8.43 52.33
C PRO A 270 -41.07 9.49 51.19
N VAL A 271 -41.73 9.02 50.13
CA VAL A 271 -42.36 9.60 48.91
C VAL A 271 -43.02 11.01 49.02
N LEU A 272 -42.87 11.89 48.00
CA LEU A 272 -43.95 12.43 47.10
C LEU A 272 -43.50 13.49 46.05
N ASP A 273 -44.20 13.46 44.91
CA ASP A 273 -44.35 14.37 43.73
C ASP A 273 -43.24 15.33 43.23
N GLY A 274 -42.78 15.05 41.99
CA GLY A 274 -43.47 15.62 40.82
C GLY A 274 -43.23 17.09 40.45
N THR A 275 -42.04 17.45 39.96
CA THR A 275 -41.86 18.52 38.94
C THR A 275 -40.60 18.27 38.12
N GLU A 276 -40.63 18.58 36.81
CA GLU A 276 -39.49 18.39 35.91
C GLU A 276 -38.35 19.38 36.17
N LYS A 277 -37.13 18.89 36.46
CA LYS A 277 -35.89 19.67 36.32
C LYS A 277 -34.68 18.81 35.93
N GLY A 278 -33.99 19.24 34.88
CA GLY A 278 -32.54 19.12 34.68
C GLY A 278 -31.87 17.75 34.74
N LYS A 279 -31.51 17.19 33.57
CA LYS A 279 -30.49 16.13 33.49
C LYS A 279 -29.15 16.68 34.00
N LYS A 280 -28.61 16.10 35.08
CA LYS A 280 -27.25 16.39 35.59
C LYS A 280 -26.55 15.11 36.06
N PHE A 281 -25.22 15.10 35.87
CA PHE A 281 -24.21 14.18 36.40
C PHE A 281 -24.09 12.74 35.86
N CYS A 282 -23.14 12.55 34.94
CA CYS A 282 -22.47 11.27 34.70
C CYS A 282 -21.14 11.21 35.49
N SER A 283 -21.17 10.64 36.69
CA SER A 283 -19.95 10.31 37.45
C SER A 283 -19.29 9.03 36.92
N LYS A 284 -17.95 8.91 37.09
CA LYS A 284 -17.14 7.72 36.77
C LYS A 284 -17.73 6.41 37.30
N TYR A 285 -18.48 6.47 38.42
CA TYR A 285 -19.18 5.34 39.04
C TYR A 285 -20.36 4.77 38.23
N TYR A 286 -21.00 5.58 37.38
CA TYR A 286 -22.11 5.12 36.55
C TYR A 286 -21.60 4.31 35.35
N LYS A 287 -20.54 4.79 34.69
CA LYS A 287 -19.84 4.07 33.61
C LYS A 287 -19.32 2.70 34.07
N THR A 288 -18.75 2.58 35.28
CA THR A 288 -18.33 1.26 35.79
C THR A 288 -19.50 0.34 36.10
N SER A 289 -20.62 0.84 36.62
CA SER A 289 -21.84 0.06 36.85
C SER A 289 -22.46 -0.46 35.54
N GLU A 290 -22.52 0.37 34.50
CA GLU A 290 -22.98 -0.04 33.16
C GLU A 290 -22.04 -1.06 32.51
N ILE A 291 -20.71 -0.82 32.55
CA ILE A 291 -19.71 -1.77 32.04
C ILE A 291 -19.82 -3.11 32.79
N GLU A 292 -20.02 -3.10 34.11
CA GLU A 292 -20.20 -4.34 34.88
C GLU A 292 -21.54 -5.04 34.56
N SER A 293 -22.61 -4.28 34.35
CA SER A 293 -23.91 -4.81 33.91
C SER A 293 -23.80 -5.47 32.53
N LEU A 294 -23.16 -4.79 31.56
CA LEU A 294 -22.88 -5.29 30.22
C LEU A 294 -21.95 -6.52 30.26
N ALA A 295 -20.92 -6.52 31.11
CA ALA A 295 -20.05 -7.68 31.30
C ALA A 295 -20.79 -8.89 31.88
N ARG A 296 -21.68 -8.68 32.87
CA ARG A 296 -22.56 -9.73 33.41
C ARG A 296 -23.57 -10.22 32.37
N GLN A 297 -24.10 -9.34 31.51
CA GLN A 297 -24.99 -9.70 30.40
C GLN A 297 -24.24 -10.54 29.35
N ARG A 298 -23.05 -10.09 28.91
CA ARG A 298 -22.19 -10.81 27.96
C ARG A 298 -21.76 -12.18 28.50
N SER A 299 -21.40 -12.28 29.77
CA SER A 299 -21.07 -13.54 30.45
C SER A 299 -22.27 -14.51 30.50
N PHE A 300 -23.48 -14.01 30.81
CA PHE A 300 -24.70 -14.81 30.74
C PHE A 300 -24.99 -15.27 29.30
N GLN A 301 -24.87 -14.38 28.32
CA GLN A 301 -25.12 -14.67 26.91
C GLN A 301 -24.15 -15.71 26.35
N MET A 302 -22.85 -15.60 26.66
CA MET A 302 -21.84 -16.61 26.32
C MET A 302 -22.18 -17.97 26.95
N THR A 303 -22.59 -17.98 28.23
CA THR A 303 -22.95 -19.22 28.95
C THR A 303 -24.19 -19.88 28.35
N LEU A 304 -25.21 -19.09 27.99
CA LEU A 304 -26.43 -19.57 27.34
C LEU A 304 -26.13 -20.12 25.95
N ASN A 305 -25.43 -19.36 25.10
CA ASN A 305 -25.07 -19.79 23.75
C ASN A 305 -24.18 -21.05 23.76
N ALA A 306 -23.27 -21.20 24.73
CA ALA A 306 -22.49 -22.42 24.90
C ALA A 306 -23.36 -23.62 25.32
N TYR A 307 -24.33 -23.44 26.23
CA TYR A 307 -25.26 -24.50 26.61
C TYR A 307 -26.17 -24.93 25.44
N LEU A 308 -26.66 -23.99 24.66
CA LEU A 308 -27.49 -24.25 23.48
C LEU A 308 -26.68 -24.95 22.40
N ASP A 309 -25.44 -24.51 22.13
CA ASP A 309 -24.53 -25.15 21.19
C ASP A 309 -24.23 -26.61 21.58
N ILE A 310 -23.97 -26.89 22.87
CA ILE A 310 -23.85 -28.27 23.38
C ILE A 310 -25.14 -29.06 23.14
N CYS A 311 -26.32 -28.49 23.42
CA CYS A 311 -27.60 -29.17 23.16
C CYS A 311 -27.86 -29.40 21.68
N ILE A 312 -27.39 -28.53 20.79
CA ILE A 312 -27.59 -28.62 19.34
C ILE A 312 -26.64 -29.66 18.74
N THR A 313 -25.34 -29.58 19.07
CA THR A 313 -24.29 -30.52 18.61
C THR A 313 -24.53 -31.95 19.10
N THR A 314 -25.10 -32.13 20.29
CA THR A 314 -25.56 -33.45 20.80
C THR A 314 -26.94 -33.88 20.27
N GLY A 315 -27.55 -33.11 19.35
CA GLY A 315 -28.81 -33.44 18.70
C GLY A 315 -30.09 -33.12 19.50
N MET A 316 -29.97 -32.70 20.76
CA MET A 316 -31.04 -32.32 21.70
C MET A 316 -31.69 -30.95 21.40
N VAL A 317 -31.99 -30.66 20.14
CA VAL A 317 -32.51 -29.35 19.68
C VAL A 317 -33.80 -28.91 20.41
N ASN A 318 -34.72 -29.84 20.69
CA ASN A 318 -35.95 -29.53 21.45
C ASN A 318 -35.66 -29.08 22.89
N ARG A 319 -34.57 -29.57 23.50
CA ARG A 319 -34.11 -29.14 24.84
C ARG A 319 -33.55 -27.72 24.78
N ALA A 320 -32.77 -27.41 23.74
CA ALA A 320 -32.26 -26.06 23.49
C ALA A 320 -33.41 -25.05 23.32
N TYR A 321 -34.43 -25.41 22.54
CA TYR A 321 -35.64 -24.60 22.34
C TYR A 321 -36.44 -24.40 23.64
N ALA A 322 -36.70 -25.48 24.38
CA ALA A 322 -37.40 -25.41 25.67
C ALA A 322 -36.66 -24.55 26.71
N THR A 323 -35.33 -24.65 26.77
CA THR A 323 -34.49 -23.79 27.62
C THR A 323 -34.60 -22.32 27.21
N THR A 324 -34.56 -22.02 25.92
CA THR A 324 -34.67 -20.64 25.40
C THR A 324 -36.02 -20.03 25.73
N LEU A 325 -37.12 -20.76 25.53
CA LEU A 325 -38.46 -20.34 25.97
C LEU A 325 -38.54 -20.13 27.49
N ASN A 326 -37.99 -21.04 28.30
CA ASN A 326 -38.02 -20.97 29.76
C ASN A 326 -37.31 -19.69 30.28
N TYR A 327 -36.14 -19.35 29.71
CA TYR A 327 -35.46 -18.10 30.03
C TYR A 327 -36.21 -16.86 29.52
N ARG A 328 -36.89 -16.94 28.35
CA ARG A 328 -37.73 -15.85 27.79
C ARG A 328 -38.94 -15.54 28.68
N HIS A 329 -39.61 -16.56 29.22
CA HIS A 329 -40.77 -16.37 30.08
C HIS A 329 -40.41 -15.99 31.53
N LYS A 330 -39.30 -16.49 32.09
CA LYS A 330 -38.95 -16.26 33.51
C LYS A 330 -38.34 -14.90 33.83
N ARG A 331 -37.90 -14.10 32.84
CA ARG A 331 -37.31 -12.77 33.07
C ARG A 331 -37.93 -11.74 32.13
N LYS A 332 -38.91 -10.98 32.62
CA LYS A 332 -39.63 -9.93 31.87
C LYS A 332 -38.77 -8.80 31.27
N ARG A 333 -37.47 -8.71 31.59
CA ARG A 333 -36.48 -7.84 30.91
C ARG A 333 -35.11 -8.50 30.90
N ARG A 334 -34.62 -8.80 29.69
CA ARG A 334 -33.22 -8.92 29.22
C ARG A 334 -33.33 -9.38 27.77
N GLU A 335 -32.90 -8.53 26.85
CA GLU A 335 -32.92 -8.87 25.42
C GLU A 335 -32.05 -10.09 25.18
N PHE A 336 -32.64 -11.08 24.50
CA PHE A 336 -31.90 -12.20 23.96
C PHE A 336 -31.16 -11.70 22.73
N ASP A 337 -29.84 -11.92 22.68
CA ASP A 337 -29.08 -11.70 21.46
C ASP A 337 -29.65 -12.56 20.31
N VAL A 338 -29.69 -11.98 19.11
CA VAL A 338 -30.11 -12.63 17.86
C VAL A 338 -29.32 -13.91 17.61
N GLY A 339 -28.05 -13.95 18.01
CA GLY A 339 -27.20 -15.14 17.97
C GLY A 339 -27.81 -16.38 18.64
N THR A 340 -28.57 -16.21 19.73
CA THR A 340 -29.27 -17.30 20.43
C THR A 340 -30.32 -17.98 19.54
N TYR A 341 -31.11 -17.15 18.83
CA TYR A 341 -32.14 -17.64 17.93
C TYR A 341 -31.53 -18.24 16.66
N ASN A 342 -30.47 -17.61 16.13
CA ASN A 342 -29.73 -18.14 14.97
C ASN A 342 -29.23 -19.57 15.20
N GLN A 343 -28.66 -19.88 16.38
CA GLN A 343 -28.27 -21.25 16.73
C GLN A 343 -29.43 -22.25 16.61
N LEU A 344 -30.61 -21.92 17.16
CA LEU A 344 -31.80 -22.76 17.07
C LEU A 344 -32.34 -22.89 15.65
N ILE A 345 -32.35 -21.78 14.89
CA ILE A 345 -32.78 -21.75 13.49
C ILE A 345 -31.91 -22.67 12.64
N HIS A 346 -30.57 -22.54 12.74
CA HIS A 346 -29.63 -23.42 12.05
C HIS A 346 -29.82 -24.89 12.46
N ALA A 347 -30.08 -25.16 13.74
CA ALA A 347 -30.31 -26.52 14.24
C ALA A 347 -31.60 -27.17 13.71
N TYR A 348 -32.69 -26.40 13.60
CA TYR A 348 -33.95 -26.90 13.01
C TYR A 348 -33.88 -26.97 11.48
N ALA A 349 -33.25 -25.98 10.82
CA ALA A 349 -33.03 -25.96 9.38
C ALA A 349 -32.13 -27.11 8.92
N GLY A 350 -31.04 -27.40 9.64
CA GLY A 350 -30.17 -28.55 9.39
C GLY A 350 -30.84 -29.91 9.59
N LYS A 351 -31.99 -29.96 10.27
CA LYS A 351 -32.89 -31.13 10.36
C LYS A 351 -34.08 -31.08 9.39
N GLY A 352 -34.13 -30.10 8.48
CA GLY A 352 -35.24 -29.90 7.53
C GLY A 352 -36.57 -29.48 8.17
N ASN A 353 -36.59 -29.08 9.44
CA ASN A 353 -37.83 -28.78 10.17
C ASN A 353 -38.22 -27.30 10.02
N PHE A 354 -38.66 -26.93 8.81
CA PHE A 354 -39.02 -25.56 8.47
C PHE A 354 -40.23 -25.02 9.25
N SER A 355 -41.14 -25.89 9.72
CA SER A 355 -42.27 -25.46 10.58
C SER A 355 -41.75 -24.82 11.88
N ARG A 356 -40.83 -25.51 12.57
CA ARG A 356 -40.24 -24.99 13.82
C ARG A 356 -39.40 -23.74 13.61
N VAL A 357 -38.78 -23.56 12.44
CA VAL A 357 -38.10 -22.31 12.10
C VAL A 357 -39.09 -21.15 12.00
N LYS A 358 -40.23 -21.34 11.32
CA LYS A 358 -41.30 -20.33 11.21
C LYS A 358 -41.94 -19.99 12.57
N ASP A 359 -42.05 -20.97 13.48
CA ASP A 359 -42.53 -20.74 14.85
C ASP A 359 -41.57 -19.87 15.69
N ILE A 360 -40.26 -19.87 15.36
CA ILE A 360 -39.23 -19.12 16.09
C ILE A 360 -39.04 -17.73 15.50
N VAL A 361 -39.06 -17.58 14.18
CA VAL A 361 -38.84 -16.32 13.47
C VAL A 361 -39.90 -16.08 12.40
N ARG A 362 -40.58 -14.95 12.55
CA ARG A 362 -41.22 -14.22 11.46
C ARG A 362 -40.27 -13.07 11.07
N PRO A 363 -39.61 -13.12 9.91
CA PRO A 363 -38.73 -12.02 9.50
C PRO A 363 -39.58 -10.82 9.10
N GLU A 364 -39.30 -9.67 9.69
CA GLU A 364 -39.79 -8.37 9.23
C GLU A 364 -38.62 -7.66 8.55
N TYR A 365 -38.70 -7.55 7.22
CA TYR A 365 -37.67 -6.91 6.42
C TYR A 365 -37.93 -5.41 6.40
N GLN A 366 -37.04 -4.64 7.04
CA GLN A 366 -37.10 -3.19 6.94
C GLN A 366 -36.78 -2.76 5.49
N PRO A 367 -37.58 -1.86 4.89
CA PRO A 367 -37.24 -1.23 3.62
C PRO A 367 -36.00 -0.34 3.80
N PRO A 368 -34.97 -0.43 2.92
CA PRO A 368 -33.87 0.53 2.95
C PRO A 368 -34.37 1.96 2.70
N ILE A 369 -33.72 2.93 3.33
CA ILE A 369 -33.91 4.35 3.04
C ILE A 369 -33.17 4.66 1.74
N LEU A 370 -33.85 5.28 0.77
CA LEU A 370 -33.29 5.49 -0.57
C LEU A 370 -32.76 6.92 -0.79
N THR A 371 -33.29 7.89 -0.04
CA THR A 371 -32.98 9.32 -0.10
C THR A 371 -31.67 9.68 0.59
N TYR A 372 -31.09 10.82 0.21
CA TYR A 372 -29.98 11.46 0.91
C TYR A 372 -30.46 12.17 2.18
N ASN A 373 -29.58 12.28 3.17
CA ASN A 373 -29.76 13.11 4.38
C ASN A 373 -28.71 14.24 4.38
N ASN A 374 -28.70 15.05 3.32
CA ASN A 374 -27.73 16.12 3.13
C ASN A 374 -28.36 17.21 2.25
N HIS A 375 -28.39 18.46 2.73
CA HIS A 375 -29.14 19.53 2.09
C HIS A 375 -28.55 19.98 0.75
N LEU A 376 -27.26 19.75 0.50
CA LEU A 376 -26.64 19.96 -0.81
C LEU A 376 -27.19 18.99 -1.89
N LEU A 377 -27.95 17.97 -1.48
CA LEU A 377 -28.51 16.92 -2.32
C LEU A 377 -30.05 16.81 -2.20
N ASP A 378 -30.71 17.69 -1.44
CA ASP A 378 -32.18 17.69 -1.31
C ASP A 378 -32.92 17.75 -2.66
N PRO A 379 -32.48 18.54 -3.67
CA PRO A 379 -33.10 18.53 -5.00
C PRO A 379 -33.01 17.18 -5.73
N LEU A 380 -32.09 16.29 -5.33
CA LEU A 380 -31.96 14.95 -5.90
C LEU A 380 -32.92 13.94 -5.26
N ASN A 381 -33.59 14.29 -4.17
CA ASN A 381 -34.57 13.43 -3.49
C ASN A 381 -35.98 13.49 -4.14
N GLU A 382 -36.28 14.53 -4.93
CA GLU A 382 -37.65 14.85 -5.40
C GLU A 382 -38.37 13.71 -6.13
N ASN A 383 -37.65 12.94 -6.96
CA ASN A 383 -38.22 11.85 -7.78
C ASN A 383 -37.92 10.44 -7.23
N VAL A 384 -37.44 10.33 -5.98
CA VAL A 384 -37.09 9.04 -5.36
C VAL A 384 -38.36 8.37 -4.80
N LEU A 385 -38.79 7.29 -5.44
CA LEU A 385 -40.06 6.63 -5.10
C LEU A 385 -39.95 5.74 -3.84
N PRO A 386 -40.90 5.83 -2.87
CA PRO A 386 -40.94 4.92 -1.72
C PRO A 386 -41.04 3.44 -2.11
N ILE A 387 -40.52 2.55 -1.26
CA ILE A 387 -40.58 1.11 -1.51
C ILE A 387 -42.03 0.61 -1.43
N GLY A 388 -42.44 -0.16 -2.45
CA GLY A 388 -43.82 -0.65 -2.61
C GLY A 388 -44.76 0.28 -3.39
N SER A 389 -44.33 1.50 -3.75
CA SER A 389 -45.05 2.31 -4.72
C SER A 389 -44.87 1.74 -6.15
N LYS A 390 -45.89 1.90 -7.00
CA LYS A 390 -45.78 1.58 -8.43
C LYS A 390 -45.22 2.79 -9.17
N ALA A 391 -44.40 2.56 -10.20
CA ALA A 391 -44.03 3.60 -11.15
C ALA A 391 -45.30 4.24 -11.77
N PRO A 392 -45.25 5.53 -12.16
CA PRO A 392 -46.34 6.18 -12.87
C PRO A 392 -46.79 5.39 -14.10
N ALA A 393 -48.08 5.43 -14.41
CA ALA A 393 -48.63 4.77 -15.60
C ALA A 393 -48.52 5.61 -16.88
N GLU A 394 -47.87 6.77 -16.80
CA GLU A 394 -47.68 7.72 -17.89
C GLU A 394 -46.45 7.33 -18.75
N GLU A 395 -46.41 7.78 -20.00
CA GLU A 395 -45.36 7.38 -20.97
C GLU A 395 -43.96 7.92 -20.61
N GLU A 396 -43.90 9.00 -19.83
CA GLU A 396 -42.67 9.61 -19.32
C GLU A 396 -42.59 9.47 -17.80
N CYS A 397 -41.44 9.01 -17.28
CA CYS A 397 -41.17 8.88 -15.85
C CYS A 397 -40.23 10.01 -15.40
N PRO A 398 -40.70 11.00 -14.61
CA PRO A 398 -39.86 12.11 -14.16
C PRO A 398 -38.63 11.61 -13.39
N GLY A 399 -37.43 12.08 -13.75
CA GLY A 399 -36.17 11.59 -13.15
C GLY A 399 -35.50 10.44 -13.92
N SER A 400 -36.14 9.90 -14.96
CA SER A 400 -35.57 8.81 -15.76
C SER A 400 -34.35 9.19 -16.61
N GLU A 401 -33.93 10.46 -16.63
CA GLU A 401 -32.70 10.90 -17.29
C GLU A 401 -31.45 10.19 -16.72
N ILE A 402 -31.48 9.88 -15.42
CA ILE A 402 -30.42 9.16 -14.69
C ILE A 402 -30.17 7.77 -15.30
N MET A 403 -31.22 7.05 -15.68
CA MET A 403 -31.12 5.68 -16.21
C MET A 403 -31.12 5.65 -17.73
N THR A 404 -31.83 6.58 -18.39
CA THR A 404 -31.79 6.78 -19.85
C THR A 404 -30.38 7.06 -20.34
N SER A 405 -29.58 7.85 -19.60
CA SER A 405 -28.17 8.09 -19.91
C SER A 405 -27.26 6.85 -19.81
N LYS A 406 -27.72 5.78 -19.16
CA LYS A 406 -27.01 4.49 -19.00
C LYS A 406 -27.53 3.39 -19.93
N ALA A 407 -28.65 3.63 -20.61
CA ALA A 407 -29.20 2.73 -21.61
C ALA A 407 -28.34 2.71 -22.89
N GLY A 408 -28.70 1.85 -23.84
CA GLY A 408 -27.98 1.68 -25.12
C GLY A 408 -27.52 0.24 -25.41
N PHE A 409 -27.80 -0.69 -24.50
CA PHE A 409 -27.63 -2.13 -24.72
C PHE A 409 -28.99 -2.82 -24.59
N SER A 410 -29.22 -3.84 -25.42
CA SER A 410 -30.37 -4.74 -25.24
C SER A 410 -30.22 -5.59 -23.97
N ARG A 411 -31.35 -6.13 -23.49
CA ARG A 411 -31.36 -7.04 -22.34
C ARG A 411 -30.46 -8.26 -22.61
N GLU A 412 -30.56 -8.83 -23.81
CA GLU A 412 -29.84 -10.02 -24.24
C GLU A 412 -28.33 -9.78 -24.30
N GLU A 413 -27.89 -8.59 -24.72
CA GLU A 413 -26.48 -8.18 -24.69
C GLU A 413 -25.96 -8.08 -23.25
N LEU A 414 -26.67 -7.35 -22.39
CA LEU A 414 -26.27 -7.20 -20.98
C LEU A 414 -26.21 -8.55 -20.25
N GLN A 415 -27.15 -9.46 -20.52
CA GLN A 415 -27.15 -10.83 -19.99
C GLN A 415 -25.91 -11.62 -20.45
N GLN A 416 -25.58 -11.59 -21.75
CA GLN A 416 -24.40 -12.27 -22.28
C GLN A 416 -23.09 -11.68 -21.73
N MET A 417 -23.06 -10.36 -21.52
CA MET A 417 -21.91 -9.63 -20.98
C MET A 417 -21.72 -9.96 -19.49
N ALA A 418 -22.79 -9.99 -18.71
CA ALA A 418 -22.79 -10.42 -17.32
C ALA A 418 -22.34 -11.86 -17.15
N GLN A 419 -22.81 -12.79 -17.99
CA GLN A 419 -22.38 -14.19 -17.94
C GLN A 419 -20.87 -14.32 -18.23
N LYS A 420 -20.36 -13.64 -19.26
CA LYS A 420 -18.91 -13.61 -19.57
C LYS A 420 -18.08 -13.04 -18.41
N GLN A 421 -18.60 -12.02 -17.72
CA GLN A 421 -17.95 -11.45 -16.54
C GLN A 421 -17.96 -12.43 -15.34
N VAL A 422 -19.07 -13.11 -15.09
CA VAL A 422 -19.19 -14.14 -14.05
C VAL A 422 -18.24 -15.31 -14.31
N ASP A 423 -18.16 -15.79 -15.56
CA ASP A 423 -17.24 -16.86 -15.96
C ASP A 423 -15.77 -16.46 -15.77
N LEU A 424 -15.43 -15.20 -16.08
CA LEU A 424 -14.11 -14.61 -15.84
C LEU A 424 -13.78 -14.52 -14.34
N GLU A 425 -14.71 -14.02 -13.52
CA GLU A 425 -14.52 -13.93 -12.07
C GLU A 425 -14.39 -15.31 -11.39
N LEU A 426 -15.14 -16.31 -11.87
CA LEU A 426 -15.00 -17.70 -11.43
C LEU A 426 -13.65 -18.32 -11.81
N SER A 427 -13.14 -18.02 -13.01
CA SER A 427 -11.78 -18.45 -13.42
C SER A 427 -10.72 -17.82 -12.52
N GLY A 428 -10.94 -16.56 -12.09
CA GLY A 428 -10.08 -15.79 -11.19
C GLY A 428 -8.87 -15.15 -11.87
N TYR A 429 -8.68 -15.33 -13.18
CA TYR A 429 -7.66 -14.63 -13.96
C TYR A 429 -8.03 -14.43 -15.44
N LEU A 430 -7.49 -13.38 -16.05
CA LEU A 430 -7.52 -13.14 -17.49
C LEU A 430 -6.18 -13.52 -18.13
N THR A 431 -6.20 -14.29 -19.21
CA THR A 431 -5.02 -14.53 -20.06
C THR A 431 -5.13 -13.72 -21.35
N VAL A 432 -4.10 -12.94 -21.65
CA VAL A 432 -4.04 -11.98 -22.76
C VAL A 432 -2.84 -12.27 -23.65
N LYS A 433 -2.94 -12.10 -24.96
CA LYS A 433 -1.80 -12.21 -25.87
C LYS A 433 -0.91 -10.96 -25.77
N SER A 434 0.41 -11.14 -25.69
CA SER A 434 1.38 -10.04 -25.71
C SER A 434 1.39 -9.34 -27.07
N ILE A 435 1.51 -8.00 -27.07
CA ILE A 435 1.72 -7.19 -28.29
C ILE A 435 3.17 -7.17 -28.79
N GLU A 436 4.11 -7.74 -28.04
CA GLU A 436 5.51 -7.87 -28.43
C GLU A 436 5.66 -8.81 -29.63
N LYS A 437 6.28 -8.34 -30.72
CA LYS A 437 6.55 -9.14 -31.92
C LYS A 437 7.68 -10.14 -31.69
N PHE A 438 7.33 -11.34 -31.22
CA PHE A 438 8.23 -12.49 -31.25
C PHE A 438 8.46 -12.98 -32.69
N PRO A 439 9.69 -13.42 -33.05
CA PRO A 439 9.92 -14.21 -34.26
C PRO A 439 9.06 -15.48 -34.28
N ALA A 440 8.82 -16.04 -35.46
CA ALA A 440 8.09 -17.31 -35.59
C ALA A 440 8.72 -18.40 -34.69
N PRO A 441 7.94 -19.13 -33.86
CA PRO A 441 8.48 -20.09 -32.91
C PRO A 441 9.32 -21.17 -33.61
N THR A 442 10.62 -21.18 -33.34
CA THR A 442 11.52 -22.23 -33.84
C THR A 442 11.20 -23.57 -33.18
N GLU A 443 11.62 -24.68 -33.79
CA GLU A 443 11.47 -26.03 -33.21
C GLU A 443 12.03 -26.11 -31.77
N HIS A 444 13.11 -25.37 -31.49
CA HIS A 444 13.66 -25.27 -30.13
C HIS A 444 12.72 -24.56 -29.15
N VAL A 445 12.02 -23.49 -29.55
CA VAL A 445 11.03 -22.82 -28.71
C VAL A 445 9.86 -23.76 -28.42
N MET A 446 9.37 -24.48 -29.43
CA MET A 446 8.34 -25.51 -29.26
C MET A 446 8.79 -26.66 -28.35
N GLN A 447 10.05 -27.08 -28.43
CA GLN A 447 10.65 -28.04 -27.49
C GLN A 447 10.63 -27.50 -26.06
N TYR A 448 11.06 -26.26 -25.81
CA TYR A 448 11.07 -25.66 -24.47
C TYR A 448 9.65 -25.43 -23.91
N ARG A 449 8.67 -25.06 -24.75
CA ARG A 449 7.25 -25.00 -24.36
C ARG A 449 6.75 -26.37 -23.89
N LYS A 450 7.06 -27.45 -24.63
CA LYS A 450 6.70 -28.83 -24.25
C LYS A 450 7.39 -29.29 -22.96
N GLU A 451 8.67 -28.98 -22.78
CA GLU A 451 9.42 -29.32 -21.56
C GLU A 451 8.87 -28.59 -20.33
N LEU A 452 8.49 -27.32 -20.47
CA LEU A 452 7.85 -26.54 -19.40
C LEU A 452 6.46 -27.11 -19.04
N GLU A 453 5.67 -27.53 -20.03
CA GLU A 453 4.33 -28.09 -19.81
C GLU A 453 4.37 -29.46 -19.11
N GLU A 454 5.30 -30.34 -19.51
CA GLU A 454 5.53 -31.59 -18.77
C GLU A 454 6.06 -31.34 -17.35
N LEU A 455 6.87 -30.30 -17.15
CA LEU A 455 7.30 -29.89 -15.81
C LEU A 455 6.12 -29.42 -14.94
N LYS A 456 5.19 -28.63 -15.49
CA LYS A 456 3.94 -28.24 -14.81
C LYS A 456 3.10 -29.46 -14.40
N LYS A 457 2.94 -30.45 -15.28
CA LYS A 457 2.22 -31.71 -14.98
C LYS A 457 2.90 -32.53 -13.88
N VAL A 458 4.24 -32.60 -13.88
CA VAL A 458 5.01 -33.27 -12.82
C VAL A 458 4.84 -32.54 -11.49
N TRP A 459 4.92 -31.21 -11.47
CA TRP A 459 4.73 -30.40 -10.26
C TRP A 459 3.31 -30.48 -9.71
N SER A 460 2.27 -30.49 -10.56
CA SER A 460 0.88 -30.72 -10.12
C SER A 460 0.77 -31.98 -9.24
N LYS A 461 1.33 -33.11 -9.69
CA LYS A 461 1.36 -34.37 -8.92
C LYS A 461 2.20 -34.25 -7.65
N GLN A 462 3.38 -33.62 -7.71
CA GLN A 462 4.25 -33.43 -6.54
C GLN A 462 3.57 -32.56 -5.46
N ILE A 463 2.91 -31.48 -5.86
CA ILE A 463 2.16 -30.57 -4.98
C ILE A 463 1.03 -31.32 -4.29
N ALA A 464 0.18 -32.04 -5.03
CA ALA A 464 -0.91 -32.81 -4.44
C ALA A 464 -0.43 -33.86 -3.44
N MET A 465 0.65 -34.60 -3.77
CA MET A 465 1.24 -35.59 -2.87
C MET A 465 1.84 -34.96 -1.60
N ALA A 466 2.57 -33.84 -1.74
CA ALA A 466 3.17 -33.11 -0.63
C ALA A 466 2.09 -32.49 0.28
N PHE A 467 1.04 -31.90 -0.32
CA PHE A 467 -0.11 -31.38 0.41
C PHE A 467 -0.77 -32.47 1.26
N HIS A 468 -1.07 -33.64 0.67
CA HIS A 468 -1.65 -34.76 1.42
C HIS A 468 -0.74 -35.25 2.56
N ARG A 469 0.58 -35.36 2.33
CA ARG A 469 1.57 -35.73 3.36
C ARG A 469 1.54 -34.76 4.54
N ASP A 470 1.67 -33.47 4.26
CA ASP A 470 1.84 -32.44 5.27
C ASP A 470 0.52 -32.10 5.98
N PHE A 471 -0.61 -32.17 5.27
CA PHE A 471 -1.95 -32.05 5.83
C PHE A 471 -2.27 -33.18 6.82
N ASN A 472 -1.94 -34.43 6.47
CA ASN A 472 -2.13 -35.58 7.37
C ASN A 472 -1.20 -35.51 8.59
N THR A 473 0.03 -35.01 8.43
CA THR A 473 0.94 -34.75 9.56
C THR A 473 0.39 -33.65 10.47
N LEU A 474 -0.12 -32.55 9.90
CA LEU A 474 -0.75 -31.48 10.67
C LEU A 474 -1.98 -31.99 11.45
N LYS A 475 -2.84 -32.79 10.80
CA LYS A 475 -4.00 -33.42 11.44
C LYS A 475 -3.60 -34.22 12.68
N ALA A 476 -2.64 -35.13 12.53
CA ALA A 476 -2.15 -35.96 13.64
C ALA A 476 -1.53 -35.14 14.78
N VAL A 477 -0.83 -34.03 14.46
CA VAL A 477 -0.30 -33.11 15.47
C VAL A 477 -1.42 -32.38 16.23
N THR A 478 -2.44 -31.89 15.52
CA THR A 478 -3.62 -31.24 16.11
C THR A 478 -4.43 -32.19 17.00
N GLU A 479 -4.58 -33.46 16.59
CA GLU A 479 -5.30 -34.47 17.37
C GLU A 479 -4.54 -34.95 18.62
N THR A 480 -3.20 -34.86 18.63
CA THR A 480 -2.37 -35.38 19.73
C THR A 480 -1.81 -34.32 20.69
N LYS A 481 -1.79 -33.03 20.31
CA LYS A 481 -1.19 -31.96 21.12
C LYS A 481 -2.10 -30.74 21.25
N SER A 482 -2.47 -30.42 22.48
CA SER A 482 -3.01 -29.10 22.83
C SER A 482 -1.91 -28.04 22.74
N SER A 483 -1.73 -27.49 21.54
CA SER A 483 -0.78 -26.40 21.27
C SER A 483 -1.42 -25.03 21.51
N ARG A 484 -0.62 -24.07 22.00
CA ARG A 484 -1.03 -22.65 22.04
C ARG A 484 -0.95 -21.95 20.68
N THR A 485 -0.48 -22.63 19.64
CA THR A 485 -0.41 -22.11 18.27
C THR A 485 -1.75 -22.24 17.55
N ILE A 486 -2.06 -21.33 16.62
CA ILE A 486 -3.28 -21.41 15.80
C ILE A 486 -3.38 -22.74 15.04
N ASN A 487 -4.55 -23.37 15.10
CA ASN A 487 -4.84 -24.61 14.38
C ASN A 487 -5.12 -24.31 12.90
N LEU A 488 -4.20 -24.67 12.02
CA LEU A 488 -4.33 -24.44 10.57
C LEU A 488 -5.19 -25.50 9.85
N PHE A 489 -5.50 -26.62 10.50
CA PHE A 489 -6.27 -27.73 9.91
C PHE A 489 -7.61 -27.32 9.28
N PRO A 490 -8.51 -26.55 9.96
CA PRO A 490 -9.79 -26.14 9.35
C PRO A 490 -9.59 -25.27 8.10
N TYR A 491 -8.64 -24.34 8.12
CA TYR A 491 -8.34 -23.45 6.98
C TYR A 491 -7.79 -24.21 5.77
N LEU A 492 -6.94 -25.23 6.00
CA LEU A 492 -6.43 -26.10 4.93
C LEU A 492 -7.45 -27.16 4.47
N LYS A 493 -8.56 -27.33 5.18
CA LYS A 493 -9.69 -28.18 4.77
C LYS A 493 -10.77 -27.40 4.00
N ALA A 494 -10.67 -26.08 3.94
CA ALA A 494 -11.67 -25.18 3.37
C ALA A 494 -11.81 -25.26 1.83
N LEU A 495 -10.76 -25.70 1.13
CA LEU A 495 -10.74 -25.91 -0.33
C LEU A 495 -10.32 -27.34 -0.69
N SER A 496 -10.55 -27.72 -1.95
CA SER A 496 -10.08 -28.99 -2.50
C SER A 496 -8.57 -28.97 -2.78
N VAL A 497 -7.95 -30.15 -2.81
CA VAL A 497 -6.51 -30.28 -3.13
C VAL A 497 -6.22 -29.85 -4.58
N SER A 498 -7.19 -29.95 -5.50
CA SER A 498 -7.04 -29.42 -6.87
C SER A 498 -6.87 -27.90 -6.85
N GLN A 499 -7.76 -27.18 -6.17
CA GLN A 499 -7.69 -25.72 -6.03
C GLN A 499 -6.38 -25.26 -5.37
N PHE A 500 -5.92 -25.95 -4.30
CA PHE A 500 -4.59 -25.67 -3.73
C PHE A 500 -3.43 -25.92 -4.71
N THR A 501 -3.56 -26.92 -5.58
CA THR A 501 -2.56 -27.25 -6.60
C THR A 501 -2.52 -26.19 -7.71
N GLU A 502 -3.68 -25.74 -8.17
CA GLU A 502 -3.85 -24.66 -9.14
C GLU A 502 -3.28 -23.34 -8.60
N ILE A 503 -3.66 -22.95 -7.38
CA ILE A 503 -3.13 -21.75 -6.69
C ILE A 503 -1.60 -21.79 -6.58
N LEU A 504 -1.02 -22.97 -6.28
CA LEU A 504 0.43 -23.12 -6.19
C LEU A 504 1.14 -23.10 -7.56
N LEU A 505 0.52 -23.60 -8.63
CA LEU A 505 1.06 -23.51 -9.99
C LEU A 505 0.99 -22.07 -10.54
N ASP A 506 -0.04 -21.32 -10.18
CA ASP A 506 -0.16 -19.90 -10.50
C ASP A 506 0.89 -19.06 -9.75
N GLU A 507 1.12 -19.37 -8.47
CA GLU A 507 2.19 -18.73 -7.68
C GLU A 507 3.59 -19.05 -8.25
N VAL A 508 3.80 -20.29 -8.72
CA VAL A 508 5.00 -20.68 -9.47
C VAL A 508 5.18 -19.82 -10.73
N GLN A 509 4.13 -19.62 -11.51
CA GLN A 509 4.21 -18.83 -12.73
C GLN A 509 4.52 -17.35 -12.44
N MET A 510 3.87 -16.75 -11.45
CA MET A 510 4.17 -15.37 -11.00
C MET A 510 5.65 -15.20 -10.61
N LEU A 511 6.23 -16.19 -9.91
CA LEU A 511 7.65 -16.15 -9.55
C LEU A 511 8.60 -16.26 -10.76
N LEU A 512 8.16 -16.84 -11.88
CA LEU A 512 8.93 -16.98 -13.14
C LEU A 512 8.83 -15.76 -14.06
N GLU A 513 7.73 -15.00 -13.98
CA GLU A 513 7.54 -13.73 -14.67
C GLU A 513 8.42 -12.60 -14.06
N GLY A 514 8.97 -12.82 -12.87
CA GLY A 514 9.88 -11.90 -12.18
C GLY A 514 11.22 -11.63 -12.89
N SER A 515 11.78 -10.44 -12.66
CA SER A 515 13.12 -10.06 -13.16
C SER A 515 14.26 -10.80 -12.45
N ASP A 516 15.34 -11.11 -13.18
CA ASP A 516 16.51 -11.81 -12.63
C ASP A 516 17.24 -11.04 -11.52
N THR A 517 17.16 -9.71 -11.51
CA THR A 517 17.79 -8.88 -10.47
C THR A 517 16.93 -8.80 -9.20
N PHE A 518 15.63 -9.06 -9.34
CA PHE A 518 14.63 -8.97 -8.29
C PHE A 518 14.47 -10.31 -7.54
N SER A 519 14.00 -10.22 -6.29
CA SER A 519 13.57 -11.39 -5.50
C SER A 519 12.64 -10.93 -4.38
N PHE A 520 11.54 -11.64 -4.21
CA PHE A 520 10.45 -11.25 -3.32
C PHE A 520 10.74 -11.63 -1.86
N VAL A 521 10.31 -10.78 -0.92
CA VAL A 521 10.43 -11.05 0.53
C VAL A 521 9.38 -12.06 0.96
N ILE A 522 9.80 -13.16 1.58
CA ILE A 522 8.94 -14.32 1.77
C ILE A 522 7.76 -14.08 2.73
N SER A 523 7.92 -13.20 3.71
CA SER A 523 6.83 -12.86 4.65
C SER A 523 5.68 -12.10 3.99
N GLN A 524 5.98 -11.33 2.94
CA GLN A 524 4.97 -10.69 2.10
C GLN A 524 4.23 -11.74 1.26
N LEU A 525 4.96 -12.63 0.59
CA LEU A 525 4.40 -13.72 -0.21
C LEU A 525 3.53 -14.70 0.60
N HIS A 526 3.92 -15.04 1.83
CA HIS A 526 3.07 -15.84 2.72
C HIS A 526 1.71 -15.17 2.98
N ARG A 527 1.67 -13.84 3.11
CA ARG A 527 0.41 -13.12 3.33
C ARG A 527 -0.43 -13.07 2.05
N GLU A 528 0.20 -12.81 0.91
CA GLU A 528 -0.45 -12.71 -0.39
C GLU A 528 -1.04 -14.07 -0.82
N LEU A 529 -0.28 -15.16 -0.73
CA LEU A 529 -0.76 -16.50 -1.03
C LEU A 529 -1.85 -16.97 -0.05
N GLY A 530 -1.75 -16.59 1.24
CA GLY A 530 -2.81 -16.83 2.21
C GLY A 530 -4.13 -16.14 1.84
N ARG A 531 -4.06 -14.88 1.38
CA ARG A 531 -5.23 -14.12 0.91
C ARG A 531 -5.82 -14.68 -0.37
N LYS A 532 -5.00 -15.18 -1.30
CA LYS A 532 -5.49 -15.89 -2.51
C LYS A 532 -6.34 -17.12 -2.13
N VAL A 533 -5.94 -17.88 -1.11
CA VAL A 533 -6.72 -19.02 -0.59
C VAL A 533 -8.01 -18.55 0.08
N GLU A 534 -7.94 -17.52 0.92
CA GLU A 534 -9.08 -16.92 1.61
C GLU A 534 -10.15 -16.42 0.63
N SER A 535 -9.76 -15.62 -0.37
CA SER A 535 -10.66 -15.11 -1.42
C SER A 535 -11.33 -16.24 -2.22
N ARG A 536 -10.57 -17.29 -2.61
CA ARG A 536 -11.13 -18.47 -3.27
C ARG A 536 -12.11 -19.24 -2.36
N TYR A 537 -11.88 -19.27 -1.05
CA TYR A 537 -12.81 -19.83 -0.09
C TYR A 537 -14.11 -19.03 0.00
N HIS A 538 -14.06 -17.70 0.06
CA HIS A 538 -15.27 -16.87 0.09
C HIS A 538 -16.13 -17.03 -1.18
N ILE A 539 -15.50 -17.18 -2.36
CA ILE A 539 -16.21 -17.47 -3.62
C ILE A 539 -16.90 -18.85 -3.56
N GLU A 540 -16.19 -19.90 -3.14
CA GLU A 540 -16.80 -21.25 -3.02
C GLU A 540 -17.87 -21.28 -1.91
N GLN A 541 -17.74 -20.48 -0.86
CA GLN A 541 -18.77 -20.31 0.17
C GLN A 541 -20.04 -19.66 -0.39
N LYS A 542 -19.92 -18.56 -1.17
CA LYS A 542 -21.02 -17.92 -1.91
C LYS A 542 -21.68 -18.87 -2.91
N ARG A 543 -20.93 -19.83 -3.46
CA ARG A 543 -21.46 -20.88 -4.35
C ARG A 543 -22.24 -21.94 -3.57
N MET A 544 -21.68 -22.48 -2.49
CA MET A 544 -22.30 -23.55 -1.69
C MET A 544 -23.56 -23.12 -0.94
N ASN A 545 -23.66 -21.86 -0.51
CA ASN A 545 -24.86 -21.33 0.15
C ASN A 545 -25.92 -20.77 -0.83
N GLY A 546 -25.65 -20.81 -2.14
CA GLY A 546 -26.54 -20.33 -3.20
C GLY A 546 -26.53 -18.81 -3.42
N VAL A 547 -25.77 -18.02 -2.65
CA VAL A 547 -25.69 -16.56 -2.80
C VAL A 547 -25.26 -16.17 -4.21
N LEU A 548 -24.32 -16.89 -4.82
CA LEU A 548 -23.88 -16.65 -6.20
C LEU A 548 -25.05 -16.67 -7.19
N GLY A 549 -25.94 -17.66 -7.09
CA GLY A 549 -27.13 -17.75 -7.93
C GLY A 549 -28.10 -16.59 -7.68
N LYS A 550 -28.23 -16.16 -6.42
CA LYS A 550 -29.05 -15.01 -6.04
C LYS A 550 -28.49 -13.69 -6.53
N THR A 551 -27.16 -13.50 -6.48
CA THR A 551 -26.47 -12.35 -7.06
C THR A 551 -26.76 -12.26 -8.56
N CYS A 552 -26.68 -13.38 -9.29
CA CYS A 552 -26.99 -13.42 -10.71
C CYS A 552 -28.47 -13.12 -11.00
N GLU A 553 -29.41 -13.62 -10.18
CA GLU A 553 -30.84 -13.31 -10.30
C GLU A 553 -31.12 -11.80 -10.12
N ILE A 554 -30.50 -11.17 -9.13
CA ILE A 554 -30.66 -9.73 -8.85
C ILE A 554 -30.01 -8.91 -9.96
N TYR A 555 -28.83 -9.32 -10.43
CA TYR A 555 -28.15 -8.67 -11.55
C TYR A 555 -28.95 -8.78 -12.86
N ASP A 556 -29.62 -9.90 -13.15
CA ASP A 556 -30.47 -10.04 -14.34
C ASP A 556 -31.63 -9.02 -14.36
N ARG A 557 -32.26 -8.82 -13.20
CA ARG A 557 -33.32 -7.81 -13.03
C ARG A 557 -32.76 -6.39 -13.17
N TYR A 558 -31.58 -6.12 -12.61
CA TYR A 558 -30.88 -4.84 -12.74
C TYR A 558 -30.49 -4.54 -14.20
N ALA A 559 -29.97 -5.53 -14.92
CA ALA A 559 -29.67 -5.45 -16.35
C ALA A 559 -30.93 -5.20 -17.20
N THR A 560 -32.05 -5.82 -16.84
CA THR A 560 -33.35 -5.58 -17.50
C THR A 560 -33.79 -4.12 -17.32
N ALA A 561 -33.73 -3.59 -16.10
CA ALA A 561 -34.08 -2.20 -15.81
C ALA A 561 -33.08 -1.17 -16.43
N LEU A 562 -31.80 -1.52 -16.57
CA LEU A 562 -30.80 -0.74 -17.32
C LEU A 562 -31.12 -0.69 -18.83
N ALA A 563 -31.54 -1.82 -19.42
CA ALA A 563 -31.92 -1.87 -20.84
C ALA A 563 -33.21 -1.06 -21.12
N GLU A 564 -34.15 -1.04 -20.17
CA GLU A 564 -35.38 -0.23 -20.26
C GLU A 564 -35.12 1.26 -20.07
N GLY A 565 -34.23 1.66 -19.16
CA GLY A 565 -33.85 3.06 -18.92
C GLY A 565 -34.91 3.94 -18.21
N LYS A 566 -36.13 3.45 -18.00
CA LYS A 566 -37.31 4.21 -17.53
C LYS A 566 -37.43 4.45 -16.02
N SER A 567 -36.42 4.08 -15.23
CA SER A 567 -36.48 4.24 -13.77
C SER A 567 -35.96 5.60 -13.32
N SER A 568 -36.65 6.24 -12.36
CA SER A 568 -36.17 7.43 -11.67
C SER A 568 -35.15 7.13 -10.56
N ASP A 569 -35.03 5.87 -10.14
CA ASP A 569 -34.00 5.42 -9.20
C ASP A 569 -32.60 5.49 -9.84
N ASN A 570 -31.62 5.96 -9.07
CA ASN A 570 -30.20 5.80 -9.41
C ASN A 570 -29.75 4.32 -9.24
N PRO A 571 -28.54 3.95 -9.72
CA PRO A 571 -28.06 2.56 -9.69
C PRO A 571 -28.06 1.91 -8.30
N ARG A 572 -27.73 2.64 -7.23
CA ARG A 572 -27.79 2.12 -5.86
C ARG A 572 -29.23 1.90 -5.43
N GLN A 573 -30.10 2.89 -5.63
CA GLN A 573 -31.49 2.86 -5.18
C GLN A 573 -32.23 1.69 -5.83
N LEU A 574 -32.05 1.52 -7.14
CA LEU A 574 -32.57 0.39 -7.91
C LEU A 574 -32.02 -0.95 -7.39
N TRP A 575 -30.72 -1.06 -7.16
CA TRP A 575 -30.12 -2.29 -6.60
C TRP A 575 -30.66 -2.61 -5.20
N GLN A 576 -30.73 -1.63 -4.30
CA GLN A 576 -31.28 -1.77 -2.95
C GLN A 576 -32.77 -2.20 -2.98
N ARG A 577 -33.55 -1.65 -3.92
CA ARG A 577 -34.95 -2.04 -4.15
C ARG A 577 -35.06 -3.50 -4.61
N LEU A 578 -34.29 -3.89 -5.64
CA LEU A 578 -34.26 -5.27 -6.16
C LEU A 578 -33.80 -6.29 -5.09
N VAL A 579 -32.81 -5.94 -4.28
CA VAL A 579 -32.37 -6.77 -3.14
C VAL A 579 -33.51 -6.91 -2.10
N HIS A 580 -34.25 -5.85 -1.81
CA HIS A 580 -35.37 -5.89 -0.86
C HIS A 580 -36.56 -6.73 -1.39
N GLU A 581 -36.99 -6.50 -2.64
CA GLU A 581 -38.08 -7.26 -3.28
C GLU A 581 -37.79 -8.76 -3.35
N THR A 582 -36.54 -9.12 -3.63
CA THR A 582 -36.11 -10.52 -3.75
C THR A 582 -35.77 -11.19 -2.42
N ARG A 583 -35.80 -10.46 -1.29
CA ARG A 583 -35.37 -10.93 0.06
C ARG A 583 -36.27 -12.00 0.66
N SER A 584 -37.51 -12.13 0.17
CA SER A 584 -38.49 -13.13 0.62
C SER A 584 -38.21 -14.55 0.10
N SER A 585 -37.30 -14.73 -0.86
CA SER A 585 -37.01 -16.02 -1.49
C SER A 585 -35.51 -16.27 -1.72
N GLY A 586 -35.05 -17.48 -1.45
CA GLY A 586 -33.65 -17.86 -1.60
C GLY A 586 -32.75 -17.44 -0.44
N PRO A 587 -31.42 -17.42 -0.63
CA PRO A 587 -30.46 -17.04 0.41
C PRO A 587 -30.38 -15.53 0.59
N SER A 588 -29.97 -15.07 1.78
CA SER A 588 -29.77 -13.65 2.05
C SER A 588 -28.46 -13.13 1.43
N MET A 589 -28.53 -11.92 0.87
CA MET A 589 -27.38 -11.13 0.41
C MET A 589 -26.60 -10.48 1.57
N ASP A 590 -27.14 -10.48 2.79
CA ASP A 590 -26.54 -9.89 4.00
C ASP A 590 -25.45 -10.77 4.65
N ILE A 591 -25.05 -11.87 4.00
CA ILE A 591 -24.07 -12.80 4.56
C ILE A 591 -22.68 -12.15 4.55
N GLN A 592 -22.23 -11.74 5.73
CA GLN A 592 -20.92 -11.13 5.93
C GLN A 592 -19.79 -12.13 5.67
N SER A 593 -18.85 -11.76 4.79
CA SER A 593 -17.58 -12.47 4.62
C SER A 593 -16.71 -12.21 5.86
N VAL A 594 -16.57 -13.22 6.72
CA VAL A 594 -15.69 -13.12 7.90
C VAL A 594 -14.24 -13.29 7.45
N ALA A 595 -13.45 -12.23 7.62
CA ALA A 595 -12.01 -12.25 7.34
C ALA A 595 -11.28 -13.21 8.29
N TRP A 596 -10.31 -13.95 7.75
CA TRP A 596 -9.51 -14.90 8.50
C TRP A 596 -8.53 -14.16 9.43
N PRO A 597 -8.24 -14.69 10.63
CA PRO A 597 -7.22 -14.11 11.50
C PRO A 597 -5.88 -13.97 10.77
N LYS A 598 -5.20 -12.83 10.89
CA LYS A 598 -3.92 -12.55 10.20
C LYS A 598 -2.88 -13.67 10.39
N ALA A 599 -2.87 -14.33 11.55
CA ALA A 599 -2.03 -15.50 11.85
C ALA A 599 -2.42 -16.78 11.08
N ALA A 600 -3.70 -16.99 10.75
CA ALA A 600 -4.16 -18.09 9.92
C ALA A 600 -3.72 -17.89 8.47
N VAL A 601 -3.98 -16.69 7.91
CA VAL A 601 -3.55 -16.29 6.56
C VAL A 601 -2.05 -16.51 6.36
N LEU A 602 -1.23 -15.97 7.26
CA LEU A 602 0.23 -16.17 7.25
C LEU A 602 0.64 -17.65 7.42
N GLY A 603 -0.08 -18.40 8.25
CA GLY A 603 0.19 -19.82 8.49
C GLY A 603 -0.11 -20.70 7.28
N VAL A 604 -1.24 -20.46 6.59
CA VAL A 604 -1.62 -21.13 5.34
C VAL A 604 -0.61 -20.83 4.23
N GLY A 605 -0.28 -19.56 4.01
CA GLY A 605 0.73 -19.21 3.00
C GLY A 605 2.12 -19.79 3.30
N LYS A 606 2.53 -19.85 4.57
CA LYS A 606 3.77 -20.50 4.99
C LYS A 606 3.75 -22.02 4.77
N PHE A 607 2.62 -22.68 5.01
CA PHE A 607 2.43 -24.10 4.73
C PHE A 607 2.63 -24.38 3.23
N LEU A 608 1.97 -23.60 2.37
CA LEU A 608 2.04 -23.73 0.92
C LEU A 608 3.44 -23.40 0.35
N TYR A 609 4.10 -22.34 0.85
CA TYR A 609 5.47 -22.00 0.44
C TYR A 609 6.53 -23.00 0.90
N ASN A 610 6.27 -23.81 1.93
CA ASN A 610 7.17 -24.92 2.28
C ASN A 610 7.13 -26.02 1.20
N ILE A 611 5.95 -26.34 0.66
CA ILE A 611 5.81 -27.29 -0.46
C ILE A 611 6.60 -26.78 -1.68
N LEU A 612 6.44 -25.51 -2.04
CA LEU A 612 7.20 -24.87 -3.15
C LEU A 612 8.72 -24.98 -2.99
N LYS A 613 9.25 -24.81 -1.77
CA LYS A 613 10.69 -24.84 -1.50
C LYS A 613 11.26 -26.26 -1.36
N CYS A 614 10.51 -27.19 -0.78
CA CYS A 614 11.03 -28.51 -0.41
C CYS A 614 10.77 -29.60 -1.46
N ASP A 615 9.62 -29.55 -2.14
CA ASP A 615 9.11 -30.68 -2.93
C ASP A 615 9.26 -30.47 -4.45
N LEU A 616 9.08 -29.25 -4.95
CA LEU A 616 9.22 -28.94 -6.38
C LEU A 616 10.68 -29.01 -6.81
N LYS A 617 10.97 -29.83 -7.82
CA LYS A 617 12.32 -30.07 -8.32
C LYS A 617 12.41 -29.88 -9.83
N ILE A 618 13.57 -29.40 -10.30
CA ILE A 618 13.94 -29.28 -11.71
C ILE A 618 15.17 -30.14 -12.02
N ASN A 619 15.24 -30.73 -13.21
CA ASN A 619 16.46 -31.35 -13.72
C ASN A 619 17.42 -30.26 -14.24
N VAL A 620 18.58 -30.09 -13.60
CA VAL A 620 19.60 -29.10 -14.01
C VAL A 620 20.05 -29.31 -15.47
N ASN A 621 20.06 -30.56 -15.93
CA ASN A 621 20.48 -30.93 -17.27
C ASN A 621 19.37 -30.81 -18.33
N ALA A 622 18.15 -30.38 -17.97
CA ALA A 622 17.03 -30.25 -18.92
C ALA A 622 17.40 -29.43 -20.17
N THR A 623 18.12 -28.32 -19.99
CA THR A 623 18.51 -27.44 -21.11
C THR A 623 19.76 -27.90 -21.88
N ASN A 624 20.40 -29.03 -21.53
CA ASN A 624 21.71 -29.41 -22.06
C ASN A 624 21.71 -30.84 -22.66
N LYS A 625 21.63 -30.92 -24.00
CA LYS A 625 21.42 -32.18 -24.75
C LYS A 625 22.55 -33.21 -24.61
N SER A 626 23.74 -32.82 -24.17
CA SER A 626 24.92 -33.71 -24.07
C SER A 626 24.93 -34.63 -22.85
N ASN A 627 24.15 -34.35 -21.79
CA ASN A 627 24.26 -35.05 -20.51
C ASN A 627 22.94 -35.66 -20.03
N ARG A 628 22.71 -36.93 -20.39
CA ARG A 628 21.46 -37.67 -20.09
C ARG A 628 21.24 -38.02 -18.60
N LYS A 629 22.18 -37.74 -17.70
CA LYS A 629 21.98 -37.98 -16.26
C LYS A 629 20.98 -36.98 -15.68
N VAL A 630 19.85 -37.47 -15.17
CA VAL A 630 18.85 -36.65 -14.46
C VAL A 630 19.43 -36.22 -13.11
N LYS A 631 19.70 -34.93 -12.92
CA LYS A 631 20.10 -34.33 -11.64
C LYS A 631 19.01 -33.39 -11.16
N LEU A 632 18.13 -33.90 -10.30
CA LEU A 632 17.06 -33.12 -9.68
C LEU A 632 17.60 -32.23 -8.55
N VAL A 633 17.32 -30.94 -8.62
CA VAL A 633 17.59 -29.94 -7.57
C VAL A 633 16.28 -29.18 -7.25
N PRO A 634 16.17 -28.50 -6.10
CA PRO A 634 15.01 -27.63 -5.81
C PRO A 634 14.76 -26.61 -6.92
N ALA A 635 13.50 -26.44 -7.30
CA ALA A 635 13.08 -25.46 -8.32
C ALA A 635 13.21 -24.02 -7.83
N PHE A 636 13.12 -23.81 -6.51
CA PHE A 636 13.21 -22.52 -5.83
C PHE A 636 14.22 -22.60 -4.69
N TYR A 637 14.90 -21.48 -4.41
CA TYR A 637 15.86 -21.38 -3.33
C TYR A 637 15.70 -20.06 -2.56
N THR A 638 16.16 -20.07 -1.32
CA THR A 638 16.10 -18.91 -0.42
C THR A 638 17.41 -18.11 -0.49
N LEU A 639 17.28 -16.78 -0.46
CA LEU A 639 18.36 -15.81 -0.34
C LEU A 639 18.13 -14.93 0.90
N PHE A 640 19.21 -14.47 1.52
CA PHE A 640 19.14 -13.44 2.55
C PHE A 640 19.78 -12.15 2.02
N ARG A 641 18.97 -11.09 1.85
CA ARG A 641 19.48 -9.75 1.49
C ARG A 641 19.32 -8.83 2.69
N TYR A 642 20.37 -8.07 3.01
CA TYR A 642 20.30 -7.04 4.05
C TYR A 642 19.63 -5.77 3.49
N GLU A 643 18.53 -5.34 4.11
CA GLU A 643 18.00 -3.99 3.95
C GLU A 643 18.27 -3.22 5.25
N ALA A 644 19.08 -2.16 5.15
CA ALA A 644 19.65 -1.45 6.30
C ALA A 644 20.35 -2.42 7.28
N LYS A 645 19.83 -2.58 8.51
CA LYS A 645 20.41 -3.41 9.57
C LYS A 645 19.77 -4.80 9.69
N MET A 646 18.85 -5.20 8.81
CA MET A 646 18.12 -6.47 8.92
C MET A 646 18.27 -7.34 7.67
N ALA A 647 18.63 -8.61 7.86
CA ALA A 647 18.55 -9.63 6.82
C ALA A 647 17.08 -10.01 6.58
N LYS A 648 16.63 -9.91 5.33
CA LYS A 648 15.31 -10.35 4.90
C LYS A 648 15.43 -11.64 4.09
N GLU A 649 14.63 -12.65 4.48
CA GLU A 649 14.47 -13.88 3.71
C GLU A 649 13.70 -13.58 2.42
N GLN A 650 14.28 -13.96 1.28
CA GLN A 650 13.73 -13.79 -0.05
C GLN A 650 13.73 -15.13 -0.80
N ILE A 651 12.80 -15.33 -1.72
CA ILE A 651 12.76 -16.52 -2.59
C ILE A 651 13.14 -16.16 -4.02
N LYS A 652 13.78 -17.08 -4.74
CA LYS A 652 14.08 -16.95 -6.17
C LYS A 652 13.98 -18.30 -6.91
N PRO A 653 13.49 -18.34 -8.17
CA PRO A 653 13.55 -19.55 -8.99
C PRO A 653 14.99 -19.89 -9.41
N HIS A 654 15.27 -21.17 -9.61
CA HIS A 654 16.58 -21.66 -10.04
C HIS A 654 16.96 -21.09 -11.43
N PRO A 655 18.22 -20.70 -11.71
CA PRO A 655 18.59 -20.05 -12.97
C PRO A 655 18.30 -20.88 -14.24
N VAL A 656 18.38 -22.20 -14.17
CA VAL A 656 18.00 -23.10 -15.28
C VAL A 656 16.49 -23.04 -15.55
N LEU A 657 15.67 -22.87 -14.52
CA LEU A 657 14.23 -22.75 -14.65
C LEU A 657 13.84 -21.40 -15.28
N MET A 658 14.46 -20.30 -14.84
CA MET A 658 14.31 -18.99 -15.49
C MET A 658 14.72 -19.03 -16.96
N LYS A 659 15.84 -19.71 -17.28
CA LYS A 659 16.33 -19.88 -18.65
C LYS A 659 15.38 -20.73 -19.50
N LEU A 660 14.79 -21.79 -18.94
CA LEU A 660 13.77 -22.61 -19.59
C LEU A 660 12.52 -21.77 -19.90
N TYR A 661 12.02 -21.03 -18.90
CA TYR A 661 10.84 -20.15 -19.05
C TYR A 661 11.07 -19.07 -20.11
N ARG A 662 12.16 -18.31 -20.06
CA ARG A 662 12.40 -17.27 -21.09
C ARG A 662 12.65 -17.85 -22.48
N LYS A 663 13.27 -19.03 -22.58
CA LYS A 663 13.47 -19.70 -23.89
C LYS A 663 12.21 -20.35 -24.45
N SER A 664 11.16 -20.57 -23.66
CA SER A 664 9.85 -20.97 -24.19
C SER A 664 9.11 -19.80 -24.83
N GLN A 665 9.61 -18.56 -24.67
CA GLN A 665 9.05 -17.32 -25.23
C GLN A 665 7.54 -17.25 -25.02
N PRO A 666 7.07 -17.08 -23.76
CA PRO A 666 5.64 -16.97 -23.48
C PRO A 666 5.05 -15.78 -24.24
N ASP A 667 4.09 -16.07 -25.12
CA ASP A 667 3.36 -15.10 -25.94
C ASP A 667 2.06 -14.63 -25.27
N THR A 668 1.84 -15.02 -24.02
CA THR A 668 0.68 -14.65 -23.20
C THR A 668 1.11 -14.09 -21.84
N LEU A 669 0.31 -13.12 -21.36
CA LEU A 669 0.38 -12.48 -20.06
C LEU A 669 -0.85 -12.91 -19.24
N LYS A 670 -0.70 -13.05 -17.93
CA LYS A 670 -1.78 -13.41 -17.00
C LYS A 670 -2.02 -12.28 -15.99
N PHE A 671 -3.27 -11.90 -15.80
CA PHE A 671 -3.71 -10.85 -14.88
C PHE A 671 -4.76 -11.40 -13.91
N ASP A 672 -4.67 -11.07 -12.62
CA ASP A 672 -5.75 -11.34 -11.67
C ASP A 672 -6.99 -10.50 -12.03
N VAL A 673 -8.21 -11.03 -11.83
CA VAL A 673 -9.44 -10.37 -12.33
C VAL A 673 -9.66 -8.97 -11.75
N ASN A 674 -9.28 -8.75 -10.48
CA ASN A 674 -9.39 -7.42 -9.86
C ASN A 674 -8.49 -6.35 -10.50
N LEU A 675 -7.60 -6.73 -11.43
CA LEU A 675 -6.64 -5.85 -12.11
C LEU A 675 -7.06 -5.48 -13.55
N VAL A 676 -8.19 -5.99 -14.06
CA VAL A 676 -8.65 -5.78 -15.44
C VAL A 676 -10.05 -5.16 -15.52
N PRO A 677 -10.38 -4.39 -16.57
CA PRO A 677 -11.74 -3.85 -16.75
C PRO A 677 -12.84 -4.91 -16.80
N MET A 678 -14.05 -4.52 -16.37
CA MET A 678 -15.23 -5.39 -16.42
C MET A 678 -15.83 -5.45 -17.82
N LEU A 679 -16.36 -6.61 -18.21
CA LEU A 679 -17.04 -6.82 -19.50
C LEU A 679 -18.53 -6.44 -19.50
N CYS A 680 -19.06 -5.98 -18.36
CA CYS A 680 -20.45 -5.55 -18.17
C CYS A 680 -20.49 -4.34 -17.19
N PRO A 681 -21.63 -3.64 -17.06
CA PRO A 681 -21.82 -2.64 -16.02
C PRO A 681 -21.44 -3.18 -14.62
N PRO A 682 -20.69 -2.45 -13.79
CA PRO A 682 -20.30 -2.90 -12.46
C PRO A 682 -21.51 -3.13 -11.54
N GLN A 683 -21.34 -3.98 -10.52
CA GLN A 683 -22.31 -4.06 -9.44
C GLN A 683 -22.31 -2.71 -8.69
N PRO A 684 -23.45 -2.03 -8.52
CA PRO A 684 -23.50 -0.78 -7.78
C PRO A 684 -22.99 -0.96 -6.35
N TRP A 685 -22.17 0.00 -5.89
CA TRP A 685 -21.90 0.26 -4.50
C TRP A 685 -23.22 0.56 -3.78
N SER A 686 -23.71 -0.45 -3.06
CA SER A 686 -25.00 -0.43 -2.36
C SER A 686 -24.85 -0.39 -0.85
N THR A 687 -23.67 -0.77 -0.36
CA THR A 687 -23.16 -0.55 1.01
C THR A 687 -21.65 -0.35 0.91
N PRO A 688 -20.96 0.09 1.98
CA PRO A 688 -19.50 0.19 1.99
C PRO A 688 -18.72 -1.13 1.78
N ARG A 689 -19.42 -2.27 1.68
CA ARG A 689 -18.86 -3.62 1.53
C ARG A 689 -19.30 -4.34 0.25
N ASN A 690 -20.30 -3.83 -0.46
CA ASN A 690 -20.92 -4.48 -1.62
C ASN A 690 -20.95 -3.53 -2.83
N GLY A 691 -20.03 -3.73 -3.78
CA GLY A 691 -19.96 -3.02 -5.07
C GLY A 691 -18.70 -3.37 -5.85
N GLY A 692 -18.59 -2.86 -7.08
CA GLY A 692 -17.48 -3.15 -7.99
C GLY A 692 -17.73 -4.39 -8.85
N TYR A 693 -16.92 -5.43 -8.69
CA TYR A 693 -17.09 -6.72 -9.38
C TYR A 693 -18.33 -7.49 -8.87
N ILE A 694 -18.83 -8.48 -9.62
CA ILE A 694 -20.10 -9.17 -9.31
C ILE A 694 -19.93 -10.17 -8.16
N LEU A 695 -18.82 -10.90 -8.14
CA LEU A 695 -18.50 -11.98 -7.20
C LEU A 695 -17.22 -11.69 -6.42
N ALA A 696 -16.21 -11.14 -7.10
CA ALA A 696 -14.90 -10.81 -6.53
C ALA A 696 -14.99 -9.63 -5.56
N GLU A 697 -14.32 -9.76 -4.41
CA GLU A 697 -14.35 -8.75 -3.36
C GLU A 697 -13.56 -7.50 -3.77
N SER A 698 -14.13 -6.33 -3.47
CA SER A 698 -13.57 -5.01 -3.78
C SER A 698 -13.53 -4.17 -2.50
N ASP A 699 -12.38 -3.58 -2.18
CA ASP A 699 -12.27 -2.61 -1.08
C ASP A 699 -12.81 -1.24 -1.54
N LEU A 700 -13.80 -0.68 -0.81
CA LEU A 700 -14.26 0.69 -1.04
C LEU A 700 -13.14 1.71 -0.82
N ILE A 701 -12.32 1.52 0.22
CA ILE A 701 -11.26 2.47 0.61
C ILE A 701 -9.88 1.80 0.51
N ARG A 702 -8.98 2.41 -0.27
CA ARG A 702 -7.57 1.99 -0.41
C ARG A 702 -6.79 2.27 0.88
N LEU A 703 -6.80 1.33 1.82
CA LEU A 703 -6.18 1.47 3.13
C LEU A 703 -4.91 0.61 3.33
N PRO A 704 -3.89 1.12 4.05
CA PRO A 704 -2.86 0.28 4.64
C PRO A 704 -3.46 -0.72 5.63
N HIS A 705 -2.94 -1.94 5.68
CA HIS A 705 -3.46 -3.03 6.52
C HIS A 705 -3.39 -2.82 8.06
N GLN A 706 -2.86 -1.68 8.50
CA GLN A 706 -2.81 -1.25 9.91
C GLN A 706 -3.89 -0.21 10.25
N ALA A 707 -4.52 0.40 9.25
CA ALA A 707 -5.45 1.53 9.38
C ALA A 707 -6.89 1.06 9.65
N HIS A 708 -7.15 0.49 10.83
CA HIS A 708 -8.46 -0.03 11.20
C HIS A 708 -9.44 1.06 11.67
N GLN A 709 -8.95 2.19 12.19
CA GLN A 709 -9.80 3.29 12.64
C GLN A 709 -10.68 3.85 11.53
N GLN A 710 -10.17 3.93 10.29
CA GLN A 710 -10.98 4.37 9.16
C GLN A 710 -12.14 3.40 8.91
N THR A 711 -11.89 2.08 8.94
CA THR A 711 -12.96 1.08 8.76
C THR A 711 -14.00 1.15 9.87
N GLU A 712 -13.57 1.31 11.13
CA GLU A 712 -14.47 1.51 12.27
C GLU A 712 -15.39 2.72 12.06
N ARG A 713 -14.87 3.88 11.63
CA ARG A 713 -15.72 5.06 11.37
C ARG A 713 -16.67 4.91 10.19
N ILE A 714 -16.36 4.04 9.22
CA ILE A 714 -17.26 3.75 8.09
C ILE A 714 -18.35 2.74 8.50
N ASP A 715 -18.06 1.82 9.42
CA ASP A 715 -19.04 0.89 9.98
C ASP A 715 -19.97 1.56 11.01
N ASP A 716 -19.50 2.60 11.71
CA ASP A 716 -20.26 3.39 12.69
C ASP A 716 -21.12 4.52 12.07
N ALA A 717 -20.88 4.89 10.81
CA ALA A 717 -21.59 6.00 10.13
C ALA A 717 -23.03 5.64 9.76
N ASP A 718 -23.91 6.65 9.64
CA ASP A 718 -25.24 6.41 9.09
C ASP A 718 -25.13 6.00 7.61
N PRO A 719 -25.88 4.99 7.14
CA PRO A 719 -25.90 4.64 5.72
C PRO A 719 -26.16 5.82 4.79
N GLN A 720 -27.00 6.79 5.19
CA GLN A 720 -27.32 7.97 4.38
C GLN A 720 -26.13 8.93 4.21
N ASP A 721 -25.22 9.01 5.19
CA ASP A 721 -23.99 9.81 5.10
C ASP A 721 -23.02 9.26 4.05
N MET A 722 -23.12 7.96 3.75
CA MET A 722 -22.27 7.29 2.76
C MET A 722 -22.85 7.35 1.34
N TYR A 723 -24.18 7.47 1.17
CA TYR A 723 -24.83 7.44 -0.14
C TYR A 723 -24.25 8.43 -1.18
N PRO A 724 -23.89 9.68 -0.86
CA PRO A 724 -23.29 10.60 -1.83
C PRO A 724 -21.98 10.06 -2.42
N THR A 725 -21.16 9.43 -1.58
CA THR A 725 -19.89 8.81 -1.99
C THR A 725 -20.14 7.57 -2.84
N LEU A 726 -21.07 6.70 -2.42
CA LEU A 726 -21.38 5.48 -3.16
C LEU A 726 -21.99 5.78 -4.54
N ASP A 727 -22.89 6.76 -4.61
CA ASP A 727 -23.62 7.11 -5.83
C ASP A 727 -22.72 7.82 -6.84
N ALA A 728 -21.82 8.70 -6.39
CA ALA A 728 -20.78 9.26 -7.26
C ALA A 728 -19.85 8.15 -7.82
N LEU A 729 -19.43 7.18 -6.99
CA LEU A 729 -18.66 6.03 -7.51
C LEU A 729 -19.44 5.23 -8.55
N ASN A 730 -20.75 5.03 -8.35
CA ASN A 730 -21.64 4.33 -9.29
C ASN A 730 -21.79 5.09 -10.61
N GLN A 731 -21.96 6.42 -10.54
CA GLN A 731 -22.02 7.31 -11.70
C GLN A 731 -20.76 7.17 -12.55
N LEU A 732 -19.57 7.39 -11.97
CA LEU A 732 -18.29 7.26 -12.69
C LEU A 732 -18.03 5.83 -13.18
N ALA A 733 -18.48 4.81 -12.44
CA ALA A 733 -18.32 3.40 -12.82
C ALA A 733 -19.28 2.94 -13.92
N SER A 734 -20.41 3.63 -14.12
CA SER A 734 -21.45 3.27 -15.10
C SER A 734 -21.05 3.52 -16.57
N ILE A 735 -19.99 4.31 -16.79
CA ILE A 735 -19.59 4.77 -18.12
C ILE A 735 -18.95 3.63 -18.94
N PRO A 736 -19.53 3.27 -20.10
CA PRO A 736 -18.96 2.29 -21.01
C PRO A 736 -17.82 2.91 -21.85
N TRP A 737 -16.70 2.23 -21.92
CA TRP A 737 -15.50 2.62 -22.66
C TRP A 737 -15.23 1.67 -23.83
N VAL A 738 -14.57 2.20 -24.87
CA VAL A 738 -13.93 1.42 -25.94
C VAL A 738 -12.51 1.92 -26.18
N VAL A 739 -11.67 1.08 -26.78
CA VAL A 739 -10.29 1.47 -27.12
C VAL A 739 -10.25 2.24 -28.44
N ASN A 740 -9.49 3.33 -28.49
CA ASN A 740 -9.17 4.03 -29.72
C ASN A 740 -8.18 3.21 -30.56
N GLY A 741 -8.73 2.34 -31.43
CA GLY A 741 -7.94 1.41 -32.25
C GLY A 741 -6.93 2.08 -33.18
N GLN A 742 -7.25 3.26 -33.73
CA GLN A 742 -6.33 4.00 -34.62
C GLN A 742 -5.07 4.46 -33.86
N ILE A 743 -5.24 5.00 -32.66
CA ILE A 743 -4.14 5.42 -31.80
C ILE A 743 -3.36 4.21 -31.26
N LEU A 744 -4.06 3.13 -30.90
CA LEU A 744 -3.42 1.88 -30.48
C LEU A 744 -2.46 1.34 -31.56
N ASP A 745 -2.86 1.38 -32.84
CA ASP A 745 -1.99 0.91 -33.94
C ASP A 745 -0.71 1.72 -34.08
N VAL A 746 -0.81 3.06 -34.01
CA VAL A 746 0.36 3.96 -34.07
C VAL A 746 1.29 3.72 -32.87
N ILE A 747 0.76 3.60 -31.65
CA ILE A 747 1.57 3.33 -30.45
C ILE A 747 2.22 1.94 -30.52
N VAL A 748 1.47 0.90 -30.92
CA VAL A 748 2.00 -0.47 -31.05
C VAL A 748 3.06 -0.58 -32.16
N GLN A 749 2.96 0.24 -33.21
CA GLN A 749 4.00 0.38 -34.24
C GLN A 749 5.27 1.02 -33.66
N VAL A 750 5.17 2.13 -32.92
CA VAL A 750 6.33 2.78 -32.28
C VAL A 750 6.98 1.85 -31.24
N PHE A 751 6.18 1.20 -30.39
CA PHE A 751 6.65 0.27 -29.37
C PHE A 751 7.43 -0.91 -29.97
N ASN A 752 6.86 -1.57 -30.98
CA ASN A 752 7.53 -2.70 -31.64
C ASN A 752 8.73 -2.29 -32.52
N ASN A 753 8.87 -1.02 -32.87
CA ASN A 753 10.02 -0.48 -33.59
C ASN A 753 11.16 -0.02 -32.65
N GLY A 754 11.12 -0.39 -31.36
CA GLY A 754 12.16 -0.09 -30.38
C GLY A 754 11.81 1.00 -29.37
N GLY A 755 10.57 1.52 -29.39
CA GLY A 755 10.14 2.64 -28.55
C GLY A 755 10.68 3.98 -29.04
N ASN A 756 10.32 5.05 -28.33
CA ASN A 756 10.81 6.40 -28.58
C ASN A 756 10.64 7.25 -27.31
N ALA A 757 11.73 7.53 -26.60
CA ALA A 757 11.69 8.29 -25.36
C ALA A 757 11.15 9.74 -25.51
N LYS A 758 11.16 10.33 -26.71
CA LYS A 758 10.56 11.66 -26.95
C LYS A 758 9.04 11.63 -27.02
N LEU A 759 8.47 10.49 -27.43
CA LEU A 759 7.02 10.26 -27.49
C LEU A 759 6.50 9.55 -26.22
N ASP A 760 7.28 9.52 -25.14
CA ASP A 760 7.03 8.77 -23.89
C ASP A 760 6.73 7.26 -24.09
N VAL A 761 7.03 6.68 -25.26
CA VAL A 761 6.89 5.24 -25.54
C VAL A 761 8.17 4.55 -25.06
N PRO A 762 8.14 3.70 -24.02
CA PRO A 762 9.36 3.21 -23.40
C PRO A 762 10.20 2.34 -24.34
N GLU A 763 11.50 2.59 -24.35
CA GLU A 763 12.49 1.80 -25.07
C GLU A 763 12.82 0.51 -24.30
N PRO A 764 13.03 -0.63 -24.97
CA PRO A 764 13.43 -1.87 -24.30
C PRO A 764 14.85 -1.72 -23.71
N PRO A 765 15.20 -2.48 -22.65
CA PRO A 765 16.52 -2.37 -22.02
C PRO A 765 17.72 -2.72 -22.92
N SER A 766 17.48 -3.32 -24.08
CA SER A 766 18.46 -3.59 -25.13
C SER A 766 18.90 -2.33 -25.90
N SER A 767 18.12 -1.25 -25.88
CA SER A 767 18.46 0.02 -26.54
C SER A 767 19.56 0.80 -25.80
N LEU A 768 19.81 0.46 -24.52
CA LEU A 768 20.88 1.08 -23.74
C LEU A 768 22.24 0.46 -24.12
N PRO A 769 23.19 1.20 -24.74
CA PRO A 769 24.44 0.63 -25.20
C PRO A 769 25.27 0.07 -24.03
N PRO A 770 26.03 -1.02 -24.23
CA PRO A 770 26.91 -1.57 -23.21
C PRO A 770 28.01 -0.56 -22.86
N ILE A 771 28.51 -0.62 -21.63
CA ILE A 771 29.65 0.22 -21.22
C ILE A 771 30.91 -0.31 -21.91
N ALA A 772 31.47 0.49 -22.82
CA ALA A 772 32.81 0.27 -23.32
C ALA A 772 33.84 0.45 -22.19
N GLU A 773 34.68 -0.55 -21.96
CA GLU A 773 35.89 -0.44 -21.14
C GLU A 773 37.00 0.10 -22.06
N THR A 774 37.36 1.38 -21.91
CA THR A 774 38.33 2.08 -22.79
C THR A 774 39.78 1.81 -22.41
N VAL A 775 40.02 1.28 -21.21
CA VAL A 775 41.33 0.93 -20.67
C VAL A 775 41.24 -0.48 -20.07
N PRO A 776 42.21 -1.38 -20.30
CA PRO A 776 42.25 -2.70 -19.66
C PRO A 776 42.22 -2.59 -18.13
N ARG A 777 41.54 -3.53 -17.45
CA ARG A 777 41.43 -3.50 -15.97
C ARG A 777 42.75 -3.52 -15.22
N SER A 778 43.77 -4.12 -15.83
CA SER A 778 45.16 -4.16 -15.37
C SER A 778 45.84 -2.78 -15.33
N GLU A 779 45.39 -1.84 -16.17
CA GLU A 779 46.04 -0.53 -16.38
C GLU A 779 45.27 0.63 -15.73
N MET A 780 44.03 0.39 -15.27
CA MET A 780 43.22 1.44 -14.62
C MET A 780 43.71 1.79 -13.21
N SER A 781 43.78 3.08 -12.93
CA SER A 781 43.96 3.67 -11.60
C SER A 781 42.79 3.30 -10.65
N GLY A 782 43.02 3.33 -9.34
CA GLY A 782 41.97 3.14 -8.33
C GLY A 782 40.80 4.12 -8.48
N TYR A 783 41.08 5.36 -8.90
CA TYR A 783 40.06 6.36 -9.23
C TYR A 783 39.21 5.94 -10.44
N GLU A 784 39.85 5.44 -11.50
CA GLU A 784 39.16 4.99 -12.72
C GLU A 784 38.33 3.73 -12.45
N LYS A 785 38.85 2.79 -11.65
CA LYS A 785 38.10 1.61 -11.16
C LYS A 785 36.85 2.04 -10.36
N TYR A 786 36.98 3.03 -9.47
CA TYR A 786 35.84 3.59 -8.75
C TYR A 786 34.82 4.29 -9.68
N HIS A 787 35.29 5.09 -10.63
CA HIS A 787 34.44 5.78 -11.59
C HIS A 787 33.70 4.79 -12.51
N LEU A 788 34.38 3.75 -13.00
CA LEU A 788 33.79 2.68 -13.78
C LEU A 788 32.76 1.87 -12.97
N LEU A 789 33.02 1.60 -11.68
CA LEU A 789 32.05 0.98 -10.78
C LEU A 789 30.80 1.85 -10.62
N ARG A 790 30.95 3.17 -10.41
CA ARG A 790 29.82 4.12 -10.41
C ARG A 790 29.05 4.09 -11.72
N LYS A 791 29.75 4.11 -12.87
CA LYS A 791 29.15 4.04 -14.22
C LYS A 791 28.36 2.75 -14.43
N ARG A 792 28.89 1.59 -14.01
CA ARG A 792 28.18 0.28 -14.02
C ARG A 792 26.95 0.28 -13.12
N LEU A 793 27.03 0.86 -11.92
CA LEU A 793 25.89 0.95 -10.99
C LEU A 793 24.77 1.86 -11.54
N TYR A 794 25.13 3.00 -12.13
CA TYR A 794 24.19 3.89 -12.80
C TYR A 794 23.55 3.24 -14.02
N HIS A 795 24.34 2.60 -14.88
CA HIS A 795 23.86 1.88 -16.07
C HIS A 795 22.87 0.76 -15.70
N ARG A 796 23.21 -0.10 -14.74
CA ARG A 796 22.32 -1.16 -14.24
C ARG A 796 21.04 -0.58 -13.64
N ARG A 797 21.10 0.58 -12.98
CA ARG A 797 19.92 1.29 -12.47
C ARG A 797 19.04 1.77 -13.62
N LYS A 798 19.60 2.51 -14.59
CA LYS A 798 18.89 2.99 -15.78
C LYS A 798 18.25 1.83 -16.56
N GLN A 799 18.96 0.71 -16.72
CA GLN A 799 18.44 -0.51 -17.35
C GLN A 799 17.23 -1.08 -16.60
N GLY A 800 17.25 -1.09 -15.26
CA GLY A 800 16.12 -1.53 -14.43
C GLY A 800 14.92 -0.56 -14.47
N ASP A 801 15.19 0.74 -14.49
CA ASP A 801 14.15 1.78 -14.63
C ASP A 801 13.49 1.68 -16.03
N MET A 802 14.27 1.50 -17.11
CA MET A 802 13.77 1.24 -18.47
C MET A 802 12.91 -0.03 -18.54
N TYR A 803 13.38 -1.16 -18.00
CA TYR A 803 12.59 -2.41 -17.97
C TYR A 803 11.25 -2.24 -17.25
N SER A 804 11.24 -1.46 -16.16
CA SER A 804 10.02 -1.22 -15.38
C SER A 804 8.98 -0.42 -16.16
N LEU A 805 9.40 0.63 -16.88
CA LEU A 805 8.52 1.43 -17.74
C LEU A 805 8.05 0.61 -18.96
N TRP A 806 8.96 -0.14 -19.58
CA TRP A 806 8.65 -0.99 -20.73
C TRP A 806 7.64 -2.09 -20.40
N CYS A 807 7.75 -2.75 -19.24
CA CYS A 807 6.74 -3.71 -18.79
C CYS A 807 5.37 -3.06 -18.49
N ASP A 808 5.32 -1.86 -17.90
CA ASP A 808 4.05 -1.15 -17.66
C ASP A 808 3.34 -0.80 -18.97
N ALA A 809 4.09 -0.32 -19.98
CA ALA A 809 3.57 -0.11 -21.33
C ALA A 809 3.14 -1.42 -22.00
N LEU A 810 3.95 -2.48 -21.92
CA LEU A 810 3.63 -3.80 -22.47
C LEU A 810 2.30 -4.33 -21.94
N TYR A 811 2.08 -4.25 -20.62
CA TYR A 811 0.87 -4.74 -19.97
C TYR A 811 -0.35 -3.91 -20.38
N ARG A 812 -0.24 -2.58 -20.38
CA ARG A 812 -1.31 -1.66 -20.79
C ARG A 812 -1.71 -1.87 -22.25
N LEU A 813 -0.74 -1.93 -23.16
CA LEU A 813 -0.99 -2.08 -24.60
C LEU A 813 -1.50 -3.48 -24.94
N SER A 814 -1.06 -4.52 -24.23
CA SER A 814 -1.60 -5.87 -24.38
C SER A 814 -3.05 -5.96 -23.91
N LEU A 815 -3.40 -5.33 -22.78
CA LEU A 815 -4.78 -5.20 -22.34
C LEU A 815 -5.61 -4.38 -23.34
N ALA A 816 -5.11 -3.22 -23.81
CA ALA A 816 -5.79 -2.42 -24.82
C ALA A 816 -6.03 -3.21 -26.12
N SER A 817 -5.06 -4.03 -26.56
CA SER A 817 -5.22 -4.93 -27.70
C SER A 817 -6.22 -6.06 -27.45
N TYR A 818 -6.43 -6.50 -26.21
CA TYR A 818 -7.47 -7.48 -25.87
C TYR A 818 -8.86 -6.83 -25.83
N TYR A 819 -8.99 -5.62 -25.31
CA TYR A 819 -10.25 -4.88 -25.23
C TYR A 819 -10.57 -4.07 -26.50
N ARG A 820 -9.74 -4.16 -27.55
CA ARG A 820 -9.85 -3.40 -28.81
C ARG A 820 -11.27 -3.32 -29.36
N ASP A 821 -11.89 -4.49 -29.54
CA ASP A 821 -13.21 -4.65 -30.15
C ASP A 821 -14.27 -4.99 -29.09
N LYS A 822 -14.07 -4.55 -27.84
CA LYS A 822 -14.96 -4.83 -26.70
C LYS A 822 -15.35 -3.53 -26.00
N VAL A 823 -16.59 -3.48 -25.53
CA VAL A 823 -17.01 -2.50 -24.53
C VAL A 823 -16.59 -3.00 -23.15
N PHE A 824 -16.13 -2.09 -22.30
CA PHE A 824 -15.76 -2.40 -20.92
C PHE A 824 -16.04 -1.24 -19.96
N TRP A 825 -16.10 -1.57 -18.67
CA TRP A 825 -16.33 -0.63 -17.58
C TRP A 825 -15.17 -0.61 -16.60
N LEU A 826 -14.99 0.54 -15.97
CA LEU A 826 -13.96 0.77 -14.97
C LEU A 826 -14.64 0.95 -13.60
N PRO A 827 -14.79 -0.12 -12.79
CA PRO A 827 -15.30 0.04 -11.43
C PRO A 827 -14.37 0.95 -10.62
N GLN A 828 -14.95 1.78 -9.76
CA GLN A 828 -14.26 2.84 -9.03
C GLN A 828 -14.21 2.55 -7.53
N ASN A 829 -13.20 3.07 -6.83
CA ASN A 829 -13.13 3.12 -5.37
C ASN A 829 -12.39 4.39 -4.90
N ILE A 830 -12.27 4.63 -3.59
CA ILE A 830 -11.67 5.86 -3.03
C ILE A 830 -10.35 5.61 -2.29
N ASP A 831 -9.53 6.68 -2.15
CA ASP A 831 -8.56 6.75 -1.05
C ASP A 831 -9.21 7.22 0.25
N PHE A 832 -8.48 7.17 1.37
CA PHE A 832 -9.02 7.50 2.70
C PHE A 832 -9.53 8.94 2.86
N ARG A 833 -9.30 9.82 1.87
CA ARG A 833 -9.73 11.23 1.86
C ARG A 833 -10.91 11.47 0.92
N GLY A 834 -11.43 10.40 0.29
CA GLY A 834 -12.53 10.45 -0.67
C GLY A 834 -12.11 10.42 -2.14
N ARG A 835 -10.87 10.74 -2.51
CA ARG A 835 -10.51 10.89 -3.95
C ARG A 835 -10.73 9.58 -4.70
N VAL A 836 -11.40 9.65 -5.84
CA VAL A 836 -11.79 8.48 -6.65
C VAL A 836 -10.64 7.97 -7.53
N TYR A 837 -10.58 6.65 -7.71
CA TYR A 837 -9.65 5.94 -8.60
C TYR A 837 -10.29 4.67 -9.20
N PRO A 838 -10.03 4.32 -10.47
CA PRO A 838 -10.39 3.04 -11.05
C PRO A 838 -9.69 1.89 -10.35
N ILE A 839 -10.43 0.83 -10.02
CA ILE A 839 -9.90 -0.39 -9.40
C ILE A 839 -8.87 -1.07 -10.34
N PRO A 840 -9.13 -1.26 -11.66
CA PRO A 840 -8.14 -1.81 -12.60
C PRO A 840 -6.95 -0.85 -12.79
N PRO A 841 -5.70 -1.21 -12.39
CA PRO A 841 -4.60 -0.25 -12.37
C PRO A 841 -3.86 -0.11 -13.70
N HIS A 842 -4.00 -1.05 -14.64
CA HIS A 842 -3.18 -1.10 -15.85
C HIS A 842 -3.76 -0.29 -17.02
N LEU A 843 -5.03 -0.53 -17.37
CA LEU A 843 -5.77 0.15 -18.43
C LEU A 843 -6.91 0.96 -17.78
N ASN A 844 -6.73 2.27 -17.67
CA ASN A 844 -7.69 3.22 -17.11
C ASN A 844 -7.36 4.66 -17.54
N HIS A 845 -8.32 5.57 -17.37
CA HIS A 845 -8.22 6.98 -17.77
C HIS A 845 -7.42 7.87 -16.80
N LEU A 846 -7.09 7.39 -15.59
CA LEU A 846 -6.26 8.13 -14.62
C LEU A 846 -4.75 8.10 -14.95
N GLY A 847 -4.35 7.35 -15.97
CA GLY A 847 -2.94 7.26 -16.38
C GLY A 847 -2.37 8.56 -16.99
N HIS A 848 -1.15 8.44 -17.52
CA HIS A 848 -0.48 9.47 -18.30
C HIS A 848 -1.03 9.48 -19.75
N ASP A 849 -0.54 10.40 -20.59
CA ASP A 849 -0.98 10.63 -21.98
C ASP A 849 -1.27 9.34 -22.78
N LEU A 850 -0.30 8.41 -22.81
CA LEU A 850 -0.44 7.09 -23.46
C LEU A 850 -1.61 6.22 -22.97
N ALA A 851 -2.08 6.42 -21.75
CA ALA A 851 -3.25 5.71 -21.22
C ALA A 851 -4.56 6.43 -21.54
N ARG A 852 -4.55 7.77 -21.59
CA ARG A 852 -5.74 8.60 -21.83
C ARG A 852 -6.17 8.55 -23.29
N CYS A 853 -5.22 8.74 -24.21
CA CYS A 853 -5.46 8.72 -25.67
C CYS A 853 -6.04 7.40 -26.20
N LEU A 854 -5.85 6.30 -25.47
CA LEU A 854 -6.36 4.97 -25.79
C LEU A 854 -7.85 4.80 -25.48
N LEU A 855 -8.48 5.71 -24.74
CA LEU A 855 -9.82 5.51 -24.19
C LEU A 855 -10.80 6.59 -24.69
N VAL A 856 -11.93 6.15 -25.25
CA VAL A 856 -13.04 7.01 -25.65
C VAL A 856 -14.36 6.43 -25.15
N PHE A 857 -15.39 7.27 -25.01
CA PHE A 857 -16.71 6.81 -24.60
C PHE A 857 -17.33 5.91 -25.68
N HIS A 858 -17.95 4.81 -25.25
CA HIS A 858 -18.67 3.91 -26.15
C HIS A 858 -19.97 4.56 -26.65
N GLN A 859 -20.76 5.11 -25.72
CA GLN A 859 -21.92 5.93 -26.03
C GLN A 859 -21.44 7.21 -26.71
N LYS A 860 -21.86 7.41 -27.94
CA LYS A 860 -21.62 8.63 -28.71
C LYS A 860 -22.77 9.61 -28.50
N LYS A 861 -22.49 10.88 -28.72
CA LYS A 861 -23.50 11.93 -28.80
C LYS A 861 -23.22 12.80 -30.04
N PRO A 862 -24.24 13.40 -30.67
CA PRO A 862 -24.04 14.36 -31.74
C PRO A 862 -23.32 15.60 -31.19
N LEU A 863 -22.41 16.19 -31.97
CA LEU A 863 -21.66 17.37 -31.55
C LEU A 863 -22.55 18.59 -31.28
N GLY A 864 -23.68 18.72 -31.99
CA GLY A 864 -24.47 19.94 -32.00
C GLY A 864 -23.70 21.16 -32.53
N PRO A 865 -24.24 22.37 -32.39
CA PRO A 865 -23.68 23.57 -33.01
C PRO A 865 -22.29 23.94 -32.46
N ASP A 866 -22.06 23.79 -31.16
CA ASP A 866 -20.80 24.17 -30.50
C ASP A 866 -19.77 23.05 -30.38
N GLY A 867 -20.14 21.77 -30.59
CA GLY A 867 -19.25 20.64 -30.28
C GLY A 867 -17.96 20.64 -31.10
N PHE A 868 -18.00 21.11 -32.36
CA PHE A 868 -16.77 21.25 -33.16
C PHE A 868 -15.88 22.40 -32.66
N ARG A 869 -16.46 23.47 -32.10
CA ARG A 869 -15.73 24.56 -31.43
C ARG A 869 -14.98 24.01 -30.20
N TRP A 870 -15.66 23.21 -29.37
CA TRP A 870 -15.04 22.56 -28.21
C TRP A 870 -13.92 21.58 -28.57
N LEU A 871 -14.06 20.78 -29.64
CA LEU A 871 -12.99 19.92 -30.14
C LEU A 871 -11.73 20.72 -30.53
N LYS A 872 -11.88 21.80 -31.31
CA LYS A 872 -10.76 22.68 -31.70
C LYS A 872 -10.06 23.30 -30.48
N LEU A 873 -10.85 23.87 -29.55
CA LEU A 873 -10.33 24.47 -28.32
C LEU A 873 -9.57 23.42 -27.49
N HIS A 874 -10.13 22.23 -27.35
CA HIS A 874 -9.52 21.13 -26.61
C HIS A 874 -8.20 20.66 -27.25
N CYS A 875 -8.14 20.56 -28.58
CA CYS A 875 -6.89 20.28 -29.30
C CYS A 875 -5.80 21.31 -28.95
N ILE A 876 -6.11 22.60 -28.98
CA ILE A 876 -5.13 23.65 -28.62
C ILE A 876 -4.75 23.59 -27.14
N ASN A 877 -5.69 23.35 -26.23
CA ASN A 877 -5.38 23.15 -24.81
C ASN A 877 -4.37 22.02 -24.58
N LEU A 878 -4.50 20.89 -25.30
CA LEU A 878 -3.58 19.74 -25.25
C LEU A 878 -2.18 20.04 -25.81
N THR A 879 -2.05 20.91 -26.83
CA THR A 879 -0.73 21.34 -27.32
C THR A 879 0.10 22.01 -26.23
N GLY A 880 -0.59 22.65 -25.29
CA GLY A 880 0.02 23.47 -24.26
C GLY A 880 0.48 24.86 -24.72
N LEU A 881 0.25 25.21 -25.99
CA LEU A 881 0.38 26.55 -26.55
C LEU A 881 -0.80 27.44 -26.11
N LYS A 882 -0.72 28.74 -26.36
CA LYS A 882 -1.82 29.71 -26.19
C LYS A 882 -2.50 29.76 -24.80
N LYS A 883 -1.84 29.23 -23.75
CA LYS A 883 -2.39 29.10 -22.38
C LYS A 883 -2.80 30.39 -21.68
N ARG A 884 -2.26 31.53 -22.10
CA ARG A 884 -2.59 32.87 -21.56
C ARG A 884 -3.62 33.61 -22.42
N ASP A 885 -3.92 33.09 -23.59
CA ASP A 885 -4.78 33.74 -24.58
C ASP A 885 -6.23 33.30 -24.36
N SER A 886 -7.15 34.14 -24.87
CA SER A 886 -8.60 33.94 -24.75
C SER A 886 -9.10 32.68 -25.49
N VAL A 887 -10.34 32.26 -25.20
CA VAL A 887 -11.00 31.17 -25.93
C VAL A 887 -11.05 31.46 -27.43
N GLU A 888 -11.38 32.69 -27.80
CA GLU A 888 -11.52 33.17 -29.18
C GLU A 888 -10.17 33.15 -29.93
N GLU A 889 -9.08 33.57 -29.27
CA GLU A 889 -7.73 33.52 -29.85
C GLU A 889 -7.21 32.09 -30.03
N ARG A 890 -7.52 31.18 -29.09
CA ARG A 890 -7.20 29.75 -29.24
C ARG A 890 -7.93 29.12 -30.42
N LEU A 891 -9.20 29.45 -30.61
CA LEU A 891 -10.00 28.95 -31.73
C LEU A 891 -9.51 29.47 -33.06
N LYS A 892 -9.24 30.78 -33.15
CA LYS A 892 -8.63 31.36 -34.35
C LYS A 892 -7.30 30.69 -34.69
N TYR A 893 -6.45 30.44 -33.69
CA TYR A 893 -5.20 29.72 -33.89
C TYR A 893 -5.41 28.27 -34.36
N ALA A 894 -6.44 27.57 -33.87
CA ALA A 894 -6.81 26.23 -34.35
C ALA A 894 -7.19 26.21 -35.83
N ASP A 895 -7.91 27.24 -36.30
CA ASP A 895 -8.26 27.40 -37.71
C ASP A 895 -7.06 27.79 -38.58
N GLU A 896 -6.13 28.62 -38.06
CA GLU A 896 -4.87 28.97 -38.74
C GLU A 896 -3.95 27.75 -38.98
N ILE A 897 -4.01 26.72 -38.13
CA ILE A 897 -3.15 25.52 -38.22
C ILE A 897 -3.88 24.25 -38.70
N MET A 898 -5.08 24.37 -39.26
CA MET A 898 -5.92 23.22 -39.62
C MET A 898 -5.21 22.21 -40.53
N ASP A 899 -4.35 22.67 -41.46
CA ASP A 899 -3.54 21.80 -42.32
C ASP A 899 -2.57 20.90 -41.54
N ASP A 900 -1.99 21.38 -40.44
CA ASP A 900 -1.07 20.61 -39.59
C ASP A 900 -1.82 19.60 -38.71
N ILE A 901 -3.06 19.93 -38.32
CA ILE A 901 -3.98 19.02 -37.63
C ILE A 901 -4.39 17.88 -38.57
N LEU A 902 -4.78 18.19 -39.80
CA LEU A 902 -5.17 17.20 -40.82
C LEU A 902 -3.99 16.33 -41.26
N ASP A 903 -2.80 16.90 -41.47
CA ASP A 903 -1.58 16.12 -41.76
C ASP A 903 -1.20 15.18 -40.61
N SER A 904 -1.32 15.65 -39.36
CA SER A 904 -1.07 14.83 -38.18
C SER A 904 -2.04 13.63 -38.10
N ALA A 905 -3.32 13.83 -38.44
CA ALA A 905 -4.33 12.77 -38.47
C ALA A 905 -4.07 11.73 -39.57
N ASP A 906 -3.73 12.17 -40.80
CA ASP A 906 -3.57 11.29 -41.96
C ASP A 906 -2.21 10.57 -42.00
N ARG A 907 -1.16 11.26 -41.55
CA ARG A 907 0.23 10.80 -41.68
C ARG A 907 0.98 10.89 -40.34
N PRO A 908 0.49 10.24 -39.27
CA PRO A 908 0.97 10.44 -37.90
C PRO A 908 2.47 10.21 -37.69
N LEU A 909 3.09 9.31 -38.47
CA LEU A 909 4.52 8.97 -38.38
C LEU A 909 5.33 9.33 -39.64
N THR A 910 4.69 9.89 -40.68
CA THR A 910 5.31 10.12 -42.00
C THR A 910 5.07 11.53 -42.57
N GLY A 911 4.20 12.33 -41.96
CA GLY A 911 3.99 13.74 -42.26
C GLY A 911 4.95 14.64 -41.47
N LYS A 912 4.50 15.86 -41.18
CA LYS A 912 5.23 16.87 -40.38
C LYS A 912 5.37 16.49 -38.91
N MET A 913 4.56 15.54 -38.42
CA MET A 913 4.48 15.11 -37.02
C MET A 913 4.25 16.27 -36.02
N TRP A 914 3.52 17.31 -36.43
CA TRP A 914 3.28 18.52 -35.61
C TRP A 914 2.84 18.20 -34.18
N TRP A 915 1.88 17.27 -34.04
CA TRP A 915 1.35 16.75 -32.77
C TRP A 915 2.44 16.35 -31.75
N SER A 916 3.60 15.86 -32.20
CA SER A 916 4.67 15.35 -31.33
C SER A 916 5.41 16.42 -30.52
N ASN A 917 5.20 17.72 -30.83
CA ASN A 917 5.78 18.84 -30.07
C ASN A 917 4.89 19.36 -28.93
N SER A 918 3.71 18.74 -28.73
CA SER A 918 2.72 19.12 -27.72
C SER A 918 3.12 18.74 -26.30
N ASP A 919 2.55 19.40 -25.29
CA ASP A 919 2.64 18.95 -23.89
C ASP A 919 2.01 17.55 -23.69
N GLU A 920 0.88 17.27 -24.34
CA GLU A 920 0.18 15.97 -24.29
C GLU A 920 0.04 15.39 -25.72
N PRO A 921 1.11 14.81 -26.31
CA PRO A 921 1.18 14.52 -27.74
C PRO A 921 0.18 13.46 -28.22
N TRP A 922 -0.04 12.36 -27.51
CA TRP A 922 -0.92 11.29 -27.97
C TRP A 922 -2.40 11.67 -27.86
N GLN A 923 -2.81 12.37 -26.81
CA GLN A 923 -4.14 12.99 -26.74
C GLN A 923 -4.32 14.03 -27.85
N THR A 924 -3.29 14.84 -28.16
CA THR A 924 -3.34 15.79 -29.28
C THR A 924 -3.54 15.07 -30.61
N LEU A 925 -2.80 14.00 -30.88
CA LEU A 925 -2.98 13.18 -32.09
C LEU A 925 -4.37 12.54 -32.15
N ALA A 926 -4.88 12.03 -31.03
CA ALA A 926 -6.23 11.47 -30.95
C ALA A 926 -7.30 12.52 -31.27
N CYS A 927 -7.12 13.75 -30.77
CA CYS A 927 -8.00 14.89 -31.07
C CYS A 927 -7.89 15.33 -32.54
N CYS A 928 -6.68 15.34 -33.13
CA CYS A 928 -6.47 15.60 -34.55
C CYS A 928 -7.24 14.59 -35.42
N MET A 929 -7.16 13.29 -35.08
CA MET A 929 -7.91 12.25 -35.78
C MET A 929 -9.42 12.42 -35.66
N GLU A 930 -9.94 12.91 -34.53
CA GLU A 930 -11.37 13.20 -34.39
C GLU A 930 -11.78 14.45 -35.18
N ILE A 931 -11.02 15.54 -35.09
CA ILE A 931 -11.21 16.77 -35.88
C ILE A 931 -11.22 16.47 -37.37
N ALA A 932 -10.32 15.61 -37.86
CA ALA A 932 -10.27 15.22 -39.26
C ALA A 932 -11.53 14.46 -39.73
N LYS A 933 -12.15 13.63 -38.87
CA LYS A 933 -13.43 12.97 -39.18
C LYS A 933 -14.57 13.98 -39.26
N VAL A 934 -14.61 14.94 -38.32
CA VAL A 934 -15.65 15.97 -38.23
C VAL A 934 -15.55 16.96 -39.40
N TYR A 935 -14.35 17.44 -39.70
CA TYR A 935 -14.08 18.35 -40.82
C TYR A 935 -14.43 17.76 -42.19
N ARG A 936 -14.37 16.42 -42.31
CA ARG A 936 -14.73 15.68 -43.54
C ARG A 936 -16.18 15.19 -43.54
N CYS A 937 -16.93 15.43 -42.47
CA CYS A 937 -18.35 15.10 -42.39
C CYS A 937 -19.18 16.14 -43.17
N PRO A 938 -20.16 15.74 -44.01
CA PRO A 938 -21.06 16.69 -44.67
C PRO A 938 -21.88 17.55 -43.71
N ASP A 939 -22.14 17.05 -42.50
CA ASP A 939 -22.87 17.72 -41.43
C ASP A 939 -22.11 17.52 -40.10
N PRO A 940 -21.27 18.49 -39.69
CA PRO A 940 -20.51 18.40 -38.44
C PRO A 940 -21.36 18.35 -37.18
N GLU A 941 -22.55 18.98 -37.15
CA GLU A 941 -23.40 19.04 -35.96
C GLU A 941 -24.01 17.68 -35.62
N LYS A 942 -24.37 16.91 -36.66
CA LYS A 942 -24.89 15.53 -36.52
C LYS A 942 -23.80 14.46 -36.40
N PHE A 943 -22.52 14.84 -36.32
CA PHE A 943 -21.45 13.87 -36.15
C PHE A 943 -21.49 13.24 -34.75
N GLU A 944 -21.70 11.93 -34.69
CA GLU A 944 -21.68 11.14 -33.46
C GLU A 944 -20.24 10.92 -32.96
N SER A 945 -19.84 11.70 -31.95
CA SER A 945 -18.52 11.58 -31.30
C SER A 945 -18.62 10.93 -29.92
N GLY A 946 -17.64 10.08 -29.60
CA GLY A 946 -17.39 9.57 -28.26
C GLY A 946 -16.13 10.16 -27.62
N PHE A 947 -15.53 11.18 -28.23
CA PHE A 947 -14.27 11.75 -27.78
C PHE A 947 -14.49 12.61 -26.51
N PRO A 948 -13.76 12.33 -25.41
CA PRO A 948 -13.90 13.10 -24.18
C PRO A 948 -13.26 14.50 -24.34
N ILE A 949 -13.97 15.53 -23.91
CA ILE A 949 -13.44 16.90 -23.80
C ILE A 949 -13.14 17.18 -22.33
N HIS A 950 -11.93 17.64 -22.05
CA HIS A 950 -11.43 17.88 -20.69
C HIS A 950 -11.54 19.36 -20.32
N GLN A 951 -11.94 19.65 -19.09
CA GLN A 951 -11.90 20.98 -18.46
C GLN A 951 -11.17 20.84 -17.12
N ASP A 952 -10.13 21.64 -16.88
CA ASP A 952 -9.22 21.48 -15.73
C ASP A 952 -9.27 22.71 -14.81
N GLY A 953 -9.27 22.47 -13.49
CA GLY A 953 -9.31 23.54 -12.50
C GLY A 953 -8.01 24.35 -12.47
N SER A 954 -8.11 25.69 -12.43
CA SER A 954 -6.96 26.61 -12.39
C SER A 954 -6.18 26.53 -11.06
N CYS A 955 -5.42 25.45 -10.87
CA CYS A 955 -4.75 25.07 -9.62
C CYS A 955 -5.76 24.84 -8.47
N ASN A 956 -6.60 23.80 -8.61
CA ASN A 956 -7.78 23.57 -7.75
C ASN A 956 -7.50 23.68 -6.23
N GLY A 957 -6.35 23.22 -5.75
CA GLY A 957 -5.97 23.37 -4.33
C GLY A 957 -5.93 24.82 -3.84
N LEU A 958 -5.46 25.78 -4.66
CA LEU A 958 -5.53 27.22 -4.35
C LEU A 958 -6.94 27.79 -4.55
N GLN A 959 -7.72 27.27 -5.51
CA GLN A 959 -9.13 27.65 -5.68
C GLN A 959 -9.93 27.33 -4.40
N HIS A 960 -9.76 26.14 -3.82
CA HIS A 960 -10.37 25.80 -2.53
C HIS A 960 -9.87 26.70 -1.38
N TYR A 961 -8.58 27.04 -1.30
CA TYR A 961 -8.10 27.95 -0.24
C TYR A 961 -8.66 29.38 -0.38
N ALA A 962 -8.67 29.94 -1.59
CA ALA A 962 -9.21 31.27 -1.84
C ALA A 962 -10.72 31.34 -1.55
N ALA A 963 -11.46 30.26 -1.82
CA ALA A 963 -12.88 30.14 -1.50
C ALA A 963 -13.16 29.97 0.01
N LEU A 964 -12.37 29.16 0.72
CA LEU A 964 -12.46 29.01 2.19
C LEU A 964 -12.16 30.32 2.91
N GLY A 965 -11.09 31.01 2.49
CA GLY A 965 -10.63 32.27 3.08
C GLY A 965 -11.33 33.53 2.57
N ARG A 966 -12.14 33.42 1.51
CA ARG A 966 -12.75 34.57 0.78
C ARG A 966 -11.71 35.62 0.36
N ASP A 967 -10.56 35.15 -0.09
CA ASP A 967 -9.38 35.94 -0.46
C ASP A 967 -9.52 36.50 -1.89
N THR A 968 -9.79 37.81 -2.03
CA THR A 968 -10.01 38.45 -3.34
C THR A 968 -8.78 38.43 -4.26
N PRO A 969 -7.56 38.86 -3.84
CA PRO A 969 -6.34 38.70 -4.64
C PRO A 969 -6.04 37.24 -5.03
N GLY A 970 -6.23 36.32 -4.08
CA GLY A 970 -6.09 34.89 -4.32
C GLY A 970 -7.07 34.39 -5.39
N ALA A 971 -8.35 34.75 -5.24
CA ALA A 971 -9.45 34.38 -6.14
C ALA A 971 -9.28 34.89 -7.58
N ILE A 972 -8.74 36.09 -7.77
CA ILE A 972 -8.38 36.60 -9.11
C ILE A 972 -7.26 35.73 -9.70
N SER A 973 -6.20 35.48 -8.94
CA SER A 973 -5.01 34.75 -9.40
C SER A 973 -5.29 33.31 -9.89
N VAL A 974 -6.41 32.72 -9.46
CA VAL A 974 -6.81 31.33 -9.75
C VAL A 974 -8.17 31.21 -10.47
N ASN A 975 -8.59 32.28 -11.15
CA ASN A 975 -9.79 32.33 -11.99
C ASN A 975 -11.11 32.00 -11.25
N LEU A 976 -11.22 32.26 -9.95
CA LEU A 976 -12.53 32.32 -9.27
C LEU A 976 -13.27 33.61 -9.61
N ALA A 977 -12.53 34.72 -9.78
CA ALA A 977 -13.10 35.94 -10.33
C ALA A 977 -13.19 35.84 -11.87
N PRO A 978 -14.25 36.37 -12.52
CA PRO A 978 -14.35 36.41 -13.96
C PRO A 978 -13.33 37.40 -14.54
N ALA A 979 -12.78 37.05 -15.71
CA ALA A 979 -11.83 37.85 -16.47
C ALA A 979 -11.93 37.48 -17.96
N ASP A 980 -11.59 38.40 -18.87
CA ASP A 980 -11.62 38.18 -20.32
C ASP A 980 -10.51 37.22 -20.80
N VAL A 981 -9.39 37.20 -20.06
CA VAL A 981 -8.22 36.33 -20.30
C VAL A 981 -7.89 35.51 -19.04
N PRO A 982 -7.38 34.27 -19.20
CA PRO A 982 -7.04 33.40 -18.08
C PRO A 982 -5.89 33.96 -17.23
N GLN A 983 -6.11 34.05 -15.93
CA GLN A 983 -5.07 34.37 -14.95
C GLN A 983 -4.17 33.15 -14.72
N ASP A 984 -2.86 33.38 -14.62
CA ASP A 984 -1.85 32.33 -14.57
C ASP A 984 -0.96 32.50 -13.33
N VAL A 985 -1.45 32.02 -12.17
CA VAL A 985 -0.73 32.05 -10.88
C VAL A 985 0.74 31.63 -10.99
N TYR A 986 1.06 30.64 -11.81
CA TYR A 986 2.43 30.15 -11.98
C TYR A 986 3.36 31.19 -12.64
N SER A 987 2.80 32.09 -13.46
CA SER A 987 3.55 33.19 -14.08
C SER A 987 3.64 34.42 -13.17
N ALA A 988 2.59 34.70 -12.39
CA ALA A 988 2.62 35.74 -11.36
C ALA A 988 3.68 35.43 -10.28
N VAL A 989 3.71 34.20 -9.76
CA VAL A 989 4.76 33.76 -8.82
C VAL A 989 6.14 33.79 -9.49
N ALA A 990 6.26 33.43 -10.77
CA ALA A 990 7.56 33.50 -11.47
C ALA A 990 8.09 34.93 -11.59
N ALA A 991 7.22 35.90 -11.87
CA ALA A 991 7.58 37.32 -11.92
C ALA A 991 8.03 37.85 -10.54
N LEU A 992 7.30 37.50 -9.47
CA LEU A 992 7.66 37.91 -8.10
C LEU A 992 8.98 37.26 -7.62
N VAL A 993 9.24 36.01 -8.01
CA VAL A 993 10.52 35.34 -7.74
C VAL A 993 11.66 35.96 -8.55
N GLU A 994 11.42 36.38 -9.80
CA GLU A 994 12.40 37.09 -10.64
C GLU A 994 12.70 38.50 -10.12
N GLU A 995 11.71 39.25 -9.65
CA GLU A 995 11.92 40.56 -9.02
C GLU A 995 12.79 40.43 -7.76
N ASN A 996 12.49 39.42 -6.93
CA ASN A 996 13.28 39.13 -5.74
C ASN A 996 14.69 38.58 -6.07
N ARG A 997 14.87 37.88 -7.19
CA ARG A 997 16.19 37.51 -7.74
C ARG A 997 16.97 38.75 -8.17
N ALA A 998 16.34 39.70 -8.86
CA ALA A 998 16.99 40.92 -9.32
C ALA A 998 17.51 41.77 -8.13
N LYS A 999 16.71 41.93 -7.07
CA LYS A 999 17.11 42.61 -5.81
C LYS A 999 18.32 41.94 -5.13
N ASP A 1000 18.32 40.61 -5.05
CA ASP A 1000 19.43 39.85 -4.46
C ASP A 1000 20.68 39.89 -5.35
N ALA A 1001 20.54 39.87 -6.68
CA ALA A 1001 21.65 40.00 -7.62
C ALA A 1001 22.32 41.39 -7.53
N GLN A 1002 21.53 42.46 -7.36
CA GLN A 1002 22.04 43.80 -7.03
C GLN A 1002 22.76 43.82 -5.68
N SER A 1003 22.39 42.93 -4.76
CA SER A 1003 23.04 42.72 -3.46
C SER A 1003 24.25 41.77 -3.53
N ASN A 1004 24.79 41.50 -4.72
CA ASN A 1004 25.94 40.61 -4.99
C ASN A 1004 25.75 39.13 -4.58
N VAL A 1005 24.51 38.63 -4.50
CA VAL A 1005 24.22 37.21 -4.24
C VAL A 1005 24.52 36.39 -5.51
N LYS A 1006 25.70 35.74 -5.57
CA LYS A 1006 26.20 34.99 -6.75
C LYS A 1006 25.16 34.08 -7.41
N VAL A 1007 24.41 33.29 -6.61
CA VAL A 1007 23.40 32.36 -7.13
C VAL A 1007 22.22 33.08 -7.81
N ALA A 1008 21.89 34.30 -7.37
CA ALA A 1008 20.86 35.13 -7.99
C ALA A 1008 21.32 35.69 -9.33
N THR A 1009 22.61 36.02 -9.49
CA THR A 1009 23.21 36.39 -10.79
C THR A 1009 23.18 35.23 -11.77
N VAL A 1010 23.59 34.02 -11.36
CA VAL A 1010 23.59 32.81 -12.22
C VAL A 1010 22.18 32.41 -12.68
N LEU A 1011 21.14 32.76 -11.92
CA LEU A 1011 19.74 32.46 -12.22
C LEU A 1011 19.08 33.40 -13.25
N GLU A 1012 19.77 34.44 -13.71
CA GLU A 1012 19.24 35.40 -14.68
C GLU A 1012 18.78 34.73 -15.98
N GLY A 1013 17.53 34.99 -16.39
CA GLY A 1013 16.93 34.37 -17.59
C GLY A 1013 16.47 32.89 -17.43
N PHE A 1014 16.73 32.25 -16.28
CA PHE A 1014 16.36 30.85 -16.02
C PHE A 1014 15.08 30.68 -15.21
N ILE A 1015 14.52 31.75 -14.62
CA ILE A 1015 13.27 31.72 -13.84
C ILE A 1015 12.04 31.65 -14.76
N ARG A 1016 11.82 30.46 -15.33
CA ARG A 1016 10.72 30.17 -16.27
C ARG A 1016 9.54 29.52 -15.56
N ARG A 1017 8.30 29.79 -15.99
CA ARG A 1017 7.06 29.17 -15.47
C ARG A 1017 7.17 27.66 -15.24
N LYS A 1018 7.77 26.93 -16.20
CA LYS A 1018 7.94 25.45 -16.14
C LYS A 1018 8.80 24.98 -14.95
N VAL A 1019 9.78 25.79 -14.53
CA VAL A 1019 10.69 25.48 -13.41
C VAL A 1019 9.94 25.46 -12.07
N ILE A 1020 9.08 26.45 -11.83
CA ILE A 1020 8.36 26.59 -10.55
C ILE A 1020 6.95 25.99 -10.53
N LYS A 1021 6.30 25.75 -11.69
CA LYS A 1021 4.91 25.26 -11.80
C LYS A 1021 4.65 24.09 -10.85
N GLN A 1022 5.52 23.07 -10.89
CA GLN A 1022 5.35 21.86 -10.10
C GLN A 1022 5.42 22.14 -8.59
N THR A 1023 6.27 23.07 -8.16
CA THR A 1023 6.37 23.46 -6.74
C THR A 1023 5.14 24.22 -6.29
N VAL A 1024 4.75 25.28 -7.01
CA VAL A 1024 3.51 26.04 -6.71
C VAL A 1024 2.29 25.11 -6.63
N MET A 1025 2.12 24.23 -7.62
CA MET A 1025 1.03 23.25 -7.68
C MET A 1025 1.04 22.25 -6.51
N THR A 1026 2.19 21.94 -5.91
CA THR A 1026 2.29 20.88 -4.89
C THR A 1026 2.55 21.38 -3.47
N THR A 1027 2.93 22.65 -3.27
CA THR A 1027 3.03 23.28 -1.94
C THR A 1027 1.69 23.23 -1.20
N VAL A 1028 0.57 23.59 -1.87
CA VAL A 1028 -0.79 23.47 -1.30
C VAL A 1028 -1.19 22.03 -0.95
N TYR A 1029 -0.52 21.04 -1.56
CA TYR A 1029 -0.67 19.61 -1.26
C TYR A 1029 0.43 19.08 -0.31
N GLY A 1030 1.06 19.96 0.48
CA GLY A 1030 1.94 19.62 1.61
C GLY A 1030 3.37 19.28 1.23
N VAL A 1031 3.86 19.74 0.06
CA VAL A 1031 5.27 19.59 -0.29
C VAL A 1031 6.14 20.47 0.62
N THR A 1032 7.11 19.85 1.29
CA THR A 1032 8.10 20.55 2.10
C THR A 1032 9.18 21.19 1.23
N ARG A 1033 9.93 22.17 1.79
CA ARG A 1033 11.09 22.78 1.12
C ARG A 1033 12.07 21.75 0.53
N TYR A 1034 12.29 20.60 1.19
CA TYR A 1034 13.12 19.51 0.64
C TYR A 1034 12.54 18.86 -0.62
N GLY A 1035 11.21 18.71 -0.70
CA GLY A 1035 10.51 18.19 -1.87
C GLY A 1035 10.50 19.21 -3.02
N ALA A 1036 10.20 20.47 -2.70
CA ALA A 1036 10.24 21.59 -3.63
C ALA A 1036 11.62 21.75 -4.29
N ARG A 1037 12.70 21.79 -3.50
CA ARG A 1037 14.08 21.84 -3.99
C ARG A 1037 14.36 20.77 -5.04
N LYS A 1038 13.89 19.54 -4.83
CA LYS A 1038 14.09 18.44 -5.78
C LYS A 1038 13.29 18.58 -7.07
N GLN A 1039 12.09 19.15 -7.01
CA GLN A 1039 11.30 19.42 -8.20
C GLN A 1039 12.00 20.49 -9.05
N ILE A 1040 12.40 21.60 -8.43
CA ILE A 1040 13.12 22.70 -9.09
C ILE A 1040 14.46 22.20 -9.64
N ALA A 1041 15.27 21.48 -8.85
CA ALA A 1041 16.54 20.91 -9.29
C ALA A 1041 16.38 20.04 -10.53
N ARG A 1042 15.35 19.19 -10.58
CA ARG A 1042 15.03 18.36 -11.74
C ARG A 1042 14.61 19.18 -12.96
N GLN A 1043 13.89 20.29 -12.78
CA GLN A 1043 13.55 21.17 -13.91
C GLN A 1043 14.78 21.91 -14.44
N LEU A 1044 15.69 22.36 -13.57
CA LEU A 1044 16.97 22.96 -13.96
C LEU A 1044 17.89 21.94 -14.65
N GLU A 1045 17.89 20.68 -14.20
CA GLU A 1045 18.65 19.59 -14.84
C GLU A 1045 18.27 19.39 -16.32
N TYR A 1046 17.00 19.61 -16.67
CA TYR A 1046 16.47 19.56 -18.05
C TYR A 1046 16.74 20.80 -18.92
N ILE A 1047 17.36 21.86 -18.39
CA ILE A 1047 17.75 23.04 -19.17
C ILE A 1047 19.22 22.88 -19.56
N ASP A 1048 19.49 22.62 -20.84
CA ASP A 1048 20.84 22.33 -21.32
C ASP A 1048 21.78 23.54 -21.22
N GLU A 1049 21.26 24.76 -21.32
CA GLU A 1049 22.06 25.99 -21.18
C GLU A 1049 22.35 26.37 -19.71
N PHE A 1050 21.76 25.68 -18.72
CA PHE A 1050 21.94 26.01 -17.31
C PHE A 1050 23.22 25.37 -16.72
N PRO A 1051 24.09 26.15 -16.02
CA PRO A 1051 25.30 25.63 -15.39
C PRO A 1051 25.02 24.49 -14.39
N LYS A 1052 25.51 23.29 -14.69
CA LYS A 1052 25.09 22.07 -13.97
C LYS A 1052 25.63 22.01 -12.54
N GLU A 1053 26.78 22.63 -12.24
CA GLU A 1053 27.29 22.76 -10.88
C GLU A 1053 26.36 23.60 -9.96
N TRP A 1054 25.62 24.57 -10.53
CA TRP A 1054 24.76 25.46 -9.77
C TRP A 1054 23.37 24.89 -9.44
N ILE A 1055 23.02 23.68 -9.89
CA ILE A 1055 21.67 23.10 -9.72
C ILE A 1055 21.24 23.04 -8.25
N TRP A 1056 22.11 22.61 -7.32
CA TRP A 1056 21.75 22.50 -5.90
C TRP A 1056 21.67 23.84 -5.16
N PRO A 1057 22.64 24.78 -5.31
CA PRO A 1057 22.49 26.14 -4.79
C PRO A 1057 21.26 26.86 -5.36
N ALA A 1058 21.07 26.85 -6.68
CA ALA A 1058 19.98 27.55 -7.36
C ALA A 1058 18.60 26.99 -6.99
N SER A 1059 18.44 25.66 -6.93
CA SER A 1059 17.18 25.06 -6.49
C SER A 1059 16.88 25.31 -5.00
N SER A 1060 17.90 25.42 -4.14
CA SER A 1060 17.73 25.81 -2.73
C SER A 1060 17.24 27.25 -2.62
N TYR A 1061 17.88 28.17 -3.35
CA TYR A 1061 17.52 29.58 -3.43
C TYR A 1061 16.10 29.79 -3.95
N LEU A 1062 15.78 29.23 -5.12
CA LEU A 1062 14.45 29.33 -5.74
C LEU A 1062 13.36 28.72 -4.85
N THR A 1063 13.66 27.69 -4.07
CA THR A 1063 12.69 27.11 -3.12
C THR A 1063 12.28 28.13 -2.07
N VAL A 1064 13.24 28.85 -1.48
CA VAL A 1064 12.94 29.88 -0.46
C VAL A 1064 12.08 30.98 -1.07
N LYS A 1065 12.56 31.60 -2.16
CA LYS A 1065 11.85 32.70 -2.82
C LYS A 1065 10.47 32.32 -3.35
N THR A 1066 10.27 31.08 -3.83
CA THR A 1066 8.93 30.59 -4.23
C THR A 1066 7.97 30.46 -3.04
N PHE A 1067 8.44 30.03 -1.88
CA PHE A 1067 7.61 29.96 -0.66
C PHE A 1067 7.30 31.34 -0.09
N ASP A 1068 8.25 32.28 -0.19
CA ASP A 1068 8.05 33.67 0.23
C ASP A 1068 7.01 34.36 -0.68
N ALA A 1069 7.18 34.24 -2.00
CA ALA A 1069 6.21 34.74 -3.00
C ALA A 1069 4.80 34.16 -2.81
N LEU A 1070 4.66 32.86 -2.52
CA LEU A 1070 3.37 32.25 -2.21
C LEU A 1070 2.77 32.76 -0.88
N SER A 1071 3.61 33.06 0.11
CA SER A 1071 3.16 33.62 1.40
C SER A 1071 2.69 35.07 1.28
N GLU A 1072 3.27 35.82 0.35
CA GLU A 1072 2.90 37.20 0.01
C GLU A 1072 1.60 37.26 -0.79
N MET A 1073 1.44 36.37 -1.79
CA MET A 1073 0.27 36.34 -2.67
C MET A 1073 -0.99 35.74 -2.05
N PHE A 1074 -0.88 34.85 -1.05
CA PHE A 1074 -2.00 34.06 -0.51
C PHE A 1074 -1.99 34.04 1.03
N THR A 1075 -2.16 35.21 1.65
CA THR A 1075 -2.09 35.38 3.11
C THR A 1075 -3.15 34.55 3.85
N SER A 1076 -4.43 34.65 3.46
CA SER A 1076 -5.51 33.88 4.10
C SER A 1076 -5.33 32.36 3.94
N ALA A 1077 -4.86 31.91 2.76
CA ALA A 1077 -4.55 30.50 2.53
C ALA A 1077 -3.45 29.98 3.48
N LYS A 1078 -2.48 30.84 3.83
CA LYS A 1078 -1.42 30.53 4.79
C LYS A 1078 -1.95 30.48 6.22
N GLU A 1079 -2.78 31.43 6.63
CA GLU A 1079 -3.40 31.45 7.96
C GLU A 1079 -4.25 30.20 8.21
N ILE A 1080 -5.01 29.75 7.21
CA ILE A 1080 -5.76 28.48 7.26
C ILE A 1080 -4.82 27.26 7.37
N GLN A 1081 -3.71 27.25 6.61
CA GLN A 1081 -2.70 26.17 6.70
C GLN A 1081 -2.01 26.12 8.06
N ASP A 1082 -1.68 27.27 8.64
CA ASP A 1082 -1.05 27.37 9.95
C ASP A 1082 -2.03 26.96 11.06
N TRP A 1083 -3.31 27.37 10.98
CA TRP A 1083 -4.37 26.91 11.89
C TRP A 1083 -4.54 25.38 11.86
N PHE A 1084 -4.71 24.80 10.67
CA PHE A 1084 -4.75 23.34 10.49
C PHE A 1084 -3.50 22.66 11.09
N THR A 1085 -2.31 23.17 10.79
CA THR A 1085 -1.05 22.61 11.28
C THR A 1085 -0.98 22.62 12.82
N ASP A 1086 -1.49 23.68 13.46
CA ASP A 1086 -1.50 23.79 14.92
C ASP A 1086 -2.60 22.95 15.59
N CYS A 1087 -3.81 22.88 15.04
CA CYS A 1087 -4.85 21.94 15.46
C CYS A 1087 -4.31 20.49 15.44
N ALA A 1088 -3.80 20.05 14.29
CA ALA A 1088 -3.29 18.68 14.11
C ALA A 1088 -2.09 18.37 15.01
N ARG A 1089 -1.19 19.35 15.23
CA ARG A 1089 -0.09 19.25 16.19
C ARG A 1089 -0.58 19.03 17.62
N LEU A 1090 -1.54 19.84 18.07
CA LEU A 1090 -2.03 19.79 19.45
C LEU A 1090 -2.90 18.54 19.70
N ILE A 1091 -3.77 18.16 18.77
CA ILE A 1091 -4.53 16.89 18.84
C ILE A 1091 -3.58 15.69 19.00
N SER A 1092 -2.56 15.62 18.14
CA SER A 1092 -1.61 14.49 18.15
C SER A 1092 -0.70 14.47 19.39
N ALA A 1093 -0.39 15.64 19.97
CA ALA A 1093 0.56 15.77 21.08
C ALA A 1093 -0.11 15.72 22.47
N VAL A 1094 -1.31 16.28 22.61
CA VAL A 1094 -2.04 16.41 23.88
C VAL A 1094 -3.04 15.25 24.05
N CYS A 1095 -3.88 15.00 23.05
CA CYS A 1095 -4.88 13.92 23.10
C CYS A 1095 -4.27 12.55 22.80
N ALA A 1096 -3.09 12.51 22.17
CA ALA A 1096 -2.45 11.30 21.63
C ALA A 1096 -3.34 10.50 20.66
N GLN A 1097 -4.20 11.20 19.91
CA GLN A 1097 -5.11 10.64 18.91
C GLN A 1097 -4.74 11.07 17.49
N ASN A 1098 -5.19 10.30 16.50
CA ASN A 1098 -5.12 10.68 15.09
C ASN A 1098 -6.13 11.79 14.78
N VAL A 1099 -5.82 12.63 13.80
CA VAL A 1099 -6.74 13.69 13.36
C VAL A 1099 -7.81 13.09 12.46
N GLU A 1100 -9.04 13.53 12.69
CA GLU A 1100 -10.24 13.07 12.00
C GLU A 1100 -11.15 14.25 11.67
N TRP A 1101 -11.98 14.09 10.64
CA TRP A 1101 -13.07 14.99 10.28
C TRP A 1101 -14.14 14.24 9.50
N VAL A 1102 -15.25 14.91 9.22
CA VAL A 1102 -16.28 14.46 8.28
C VAL A 1102 -16.29 15.46 7.12
N THR A 1103 -16.41 14.97 5.88
CA THR A 1103 -16.53 15.85 4.70
C THR A 1103 -17.92 16.51 4.64
N PRO A 1104 -18.11 17.61 3.88
CA PRO A 1104 -19.44 18.19 3.68
C PRO A 1104 -20.48 17.24 3.05
N LEU A 1105 -20.06 16.10 2.49
CA LEU A 1105 -20.92 15.04 1.95
C LEU A 1105 -21.10 13.83 2.89
N GLY A 1106 -20.72 13.94 4.17
CA GLY A 1106 -20.93 12.88 5.17
C GLY A 1106 -19.82 11.84 5.29
N LEU A 1107 -18.89 11.72 4.33
CA LEU A 1107 -17.78 10.76 4.41
C LEU A 1107 -16.87 11.03 5.62
N PRO A 1108 -16.70 10.08 6.58
CA PRO A 1108 -15.72 10.18 7.66
C PRO A 1108 -14.30 9.97 7.16
N VAL A 1109 -13.33 10.73 7.68
CA VAL A 1109 -11.91 10.65 7.28
C VAL A 1109 -11.01 10.60 8.52
N VAL A 1110 -10.07 9.65 8.53
CA VAL A 1110 -9.06 9.42 9.57
C VAL A 1110 -7.66 9.44 8.97
N GLN A 1111 -6.72 10.21 9.53
CA GLN A 1111 -5.32 10.19 9.09
C GLN A 1111 -4.55 8.97 9.66
N PRO A 1112 -4.10 8.01 8.83
CA PRO A 1112 -3.53 6.73 9.29
C PRO A 1112 -2.04 6.82 9.65
N TYR A 1113 -1.60 7.91 10.27
CA TYR A 1113 -0.18 8.23 10.46
C TYR A 1113 0.30 7.96 11.88
N ASN A 1114 0.61 6.70 12.17
CA ASN A 1114 1.16 6.28 13.46
C ASN A 1114 2.68 6.09 13.45
N ARG A 1115 3.27 6.00 14.64
CA ARG A 1115 4.65 5.56 14.85
C ARG A 1115 4.65 4.03 14.90
N ALA A 1116 5.30 3.41 13.93
CA ALA A 1116 5.61 1.99 14.02
C ALA A 1116 6.66 1.77 15.12
N ASP A 1117 6.23 1.30 16.29
CA ASP A 1117 7.13 0.89 17.36
C ASP A 1117 7.97 -0.30 16.89
N ARG A 1118 9.19 0.00 16.45
CA ARG A 1118 10.22 -1.02 16.26
C ARG A 1118 10.80 -1.32 17.64
N PRO A 1119 10.63 -2.54 18.18
CA PRO A 1119 11.22 -2.88 19.47
C PRO A 1119 12.74 -2.86 19.37
N VAL A 1120 13.34 -1.78 19.87
CA VAL A 1120 14.78 -1.69 20.16
C VAL A 1120 14.98 -2.27 21.55
N GLY A 1121 15.65 -3.41 21.65
CA GLY A 1121 16.08 -3.98 22.92
C GLY A 1121 15.36 -5.26 23.34
N SER A 1122 16.12 -6.14 24.00
CA SER A 1122 15.72 -7.50 24.38
C SER A 1122 15.04 -7.57 25.76
N SER A 1123 13.91 -6.87 25.93
CA SER A 1123 13.11 -6.99 27.16
C SER A 1123 12.13 -8.16 27.11
N LYS A 1124 12.10 -8.96 28.18
CA LYS A 1124 11.24 -10.15 28.33
C LYS A 1124 9.80 -9.84 28.76
N SER A 1125 9.29 -8.64 28.47
CA SER A 1125 7.86 -8.32 28.63
C SER A 1125 7.06 -8.90 27.45
N VAL A 1126 5.76 -9.13 27.65
CA VAL A 1126 4.89 -9.85 26.72
C VAL A 1126 4.93 -9.19 25.34
N GLN A 1127 5.57 -9.86 24.37
CA GLN A 1127 5.57 -9.44 22.98
C GLN A 1127 4.14 -9.52 22.43
N LEU A 1128 3.53 -8.37 22.14
CA LEU A 1128 2.42 -8.28 21.21
C LEU A 1128 2.98 -8.60 19.81
N PRO A 1129 2.63 -9.74 19.19
CA PRO A 1129 3.16 -10.09 17.89
C PRO A 1129 2.60 -9.17 16.79
N GLU A 1130 3.33 -9.04 15.69
CA GLU A 1130 3.04 -8.14 14.54
C GLU A 1130 1.62 -8.24 13.96
N HIS A 1131 0.87 -9.32 14.25
CA HIS A 1131 -0.54 -9.48 13.87
C HIS A 1131 -1.56 -8.75 14.78
N PHE A 1132 -1.15 -8.18 15.92
CA PHE A 1132 -1.99 -7.35 16.78
C PHE A 1132 -1.74 -5.84 16.62
N ALA A 1133 -0.82 -5.44 15.75
CA ALA A 1133 -0.63 -4.03 15.40
C ALA A 1133 -1.89 -3.50 14.69
N MET A 1134 -2.65 -2.68 15.41
CA MET A 1134 -3.75 -1.86 14.94
C MET A 1134 -3.45 -0.43 15.34
N ASP A 1135 -3.74 0.52 14.46
CA ASP A 1135 -3.61 1.96 14.69
C ASP A 1135 -4.22 2.44 16.01
N SER A 1136 -5.34 1.87 16.46
CA SER A 1136 -5.95 2.15 17.77
C SER A 1136 -5.08 1.85 19.00
N TYR A 1137 -3.93 1.18 18.83
CA TYR A 1137 -2.94 0.91 19.88
C TYR A 1137 -1.55 1.49 19.58
N GLU A 1138 -1.35 2.15 18.44
CA GLU A 1138 -0.09 2.80 18.07
C GLU A 1138 -0.15 4.31 18.40
N LYS A 1139 0.98 4.93 18.79
CA LYS A 1139 1.01 6.38 19.05
C LYS A 1139 1.02 7.17 17.73
N PRO A 1140 0.26 8.28 17.60
CA PRO A 1140 0.30 9.13 16.42
C PRO A 1140 1.70 9.66 16.09
N ASN A 1141 2.00 9.75 14.80
CA ASN A 1141 3.19 10.42 14.29
C ASN A 1141 2.88 11.91 14.11
N ILE A 1142 3.01 12.67 15.20
CA ILE A 1142 2.74 14.13 15.28
C ILE A 1142 3.26 14.90 14.05
N MET A 1143 4.48 14.62 13.58
CA MET A 1143 5.09 15.30 12.43
C MET A 1143 4.34 15.00 11.11
N LYS A 1144 3.94 13.74 10.90
CA LYS A 1144 3.15 13.35 9.72
C LYS A 1144 1.71 13.86 9.82
N GLN A 1145 1.09 13.77 10.99
CA GLN A 1145 -0.27 14.27 11.23
C GLN A 1145 -0.35 15.76 10.88
N LYS A 1146 0.46 16.61 11.53
CA LYS A 1146 0.43 18.06 11.29
C LYS A 1146 0.74 18.45 9.84
N ASN A 1147 1.79 17.88 9.23
CA ASN A 1147 2.22 18.26 7.88
C ASN A 1147 1.25 17.76 6.79
N ALA A 1148 0.43 16.75 7.09
CA ALA A 1148 -0.51 16.18 6.13
C ALA A 1148 -1.96 16.63 6.38
N PHE A 1149 -2.32 17.27 7.49
CA PHE A 1149 -3.71 17.67 7.72
C PHE A 1149 -4.21 18.71 6.69
N PRO A 1150 -3.54 19.87 6.49
CA PRO A 1150 -3.94 20.83 5.46
C PRO A 1150 -4.17 20.22 4.07
N PRO A 1151 -3.21 19.47 3.47
CA PRO A 1151 -3.40 18.92 2.13
C PRO A 1151 -4.37 17.75 2.07
N ASN A 1152 -4.61 17.05 3.19
CA ASN A 1152 -5.62 15.98 3.21
C ASN A 1152 -7.03 16.56 3.26
N PHE A 1153 -7.23 17.63 4.04
CA PHE A 1153 -8.51 18.33 4.13
C PHE A 1153 -8.90 18.94 2.78
N VAL A 1154 -8.00 19.70 2.13
CA VAL A 1154 -8.24 20.25 0.79
C VAL A 1154 -8.51 19.17 -0.25
N HIS A 1155 -7.81 18.03 -0.20
CA HIS A 1155 -8.11 16.89 -1.08
C HIS A 1155 -9.50 16.27 -0.85
N SER A 1156 -10.05 16.39 0.36
CA SER A 1156 -11.43 15.94 0.64
C SER A 1156 -12.49 16.93 0.14
N LEU A 1157 -12.16 18.22 0.05
CA LEU A 1157 -13.01 19.23 -0.61
C LEU A 1157 -12.97 19.13 -2.14
N ASP A 1158 -11.79 18.93 -2.72
CA ASP A 1158 -11.56 18.54 -4.14
C ASP A 1158 -12.45 17.35 -4.52
N SER A 1159 -12.43 16.31 -3.68
CA SER A 1159 -13.31 15.15 -3.87
C SER A 1159 -14.80 15.47 -3.69
N SER A 1160 -15.18 16.30 -2.71
CA SER A 1160 -16.58 16.65 -2.45
C SER A 1160 -17.19 17.46 -3.60
N HIS A 1161 -16.44 18.42 -4.15
CA HIS A 1161 -16.85 19.21 -5.31
C HIS A 1161 -17.00 18.35 -6.57
N MET A 1162 -16.07 17.42 -6.79
CA MET A 1162 -16.15 16.46 -7.89
C MET A 1162 -17.36 15.51 -7.75
N MET A 1163 -17.62 15.00 -6.54
CA MET A 1163 -18.79 14.15 -6.27
C MET A 1163 -20.12 14.90 -6.43
N LEU A 1164 -20.23 16.15 -5.96
CA LEU A 1164 -21.41 16.99 -6.23
C LEU A 1164 -21.60 17.22 -7.73
N THR A 1165 -20.55 17.64 -8.43
CA THR A 1165 -20.61 17.88 -9.88
C THR A 1165 -21.03 16.61 -10.64
N SER A 1166 -20.49 15.45 -10.27
CA SER A 1166 -20.86 14.13 -10.76
C SER A 1166 -22.36 13.82 -10.61
N LEU A 1167 -22.92 13.96 -9.41
CA LEU A 1167 -24.31 13.64 -9.10
C LEU A 1167 -25.30 14.57 -9.83
N TYR A 1168 -25.00 15.88 -9.89
CA TYR A 1168 -25.83 16.83 -10.63
C TYR A 1168 -25.68 16.68 -12.16
N CYS A 1169 -24.51 16.29 -12.67
CA CYS A 1169 -24.36 15.91 -14.08
C CYS A 1169 -25.18 14.66 -14.43
N GLU A 1170 -25.18 13.64 -13.58
CA GLU A 1170 -26.01 12.44 -13.75
C GLU A 1170 -27.51 12.78 -13.74
N ARG A 1171 -27.94 13.64 -12.82
CA ARG A 1171 -29.32 14.14 -12.76
C ARG A 1171 -29.77 14.82 -14.05
N ALA A 1172 -28.85 15.46 -14.78
CA ALA A 1172 -29.05 16.09 -16.08
C ALA A 1172 -28.70 15.19 -17.29
N GLY A 1173 -28.45 13.89 -17.10
CA GLY A 1173 -28.19 12.94 -18.20
C GLY A 1173 -26.82 13.09 -18.88
N LEU A 1174 -25.86 13.74 -18.22
CA LEU A 1174 -24.50 13.91 -18.71
C LEU A 1174 -23.62 12.70 -18.40
N THR A 1175 -22.79 12.32 -19.37
CA THR A 1175 -21.63 11.48 -19.13
C THR A 1175 -20.57 12.35 -18.46
N PHE A 1176 -20.24 12.04 -17.20
CA PHE A 1176 -19.23 12.75 -16.42
C PHE A 1176 -18.20 11.76 -15.87
N ILE A 1177 -16.93 11.99 -16.16
CA ILE A 1177 -15.81 11.27 -15.51
C ILE A 1177 -14.78 12.29 -15.04
N SER A 1178 -14.10 12.02 -13.93
CA SER A 1178 -13.01 12.86 -13.45
C SER A 1178 -11.66 12.13 -13.46
N VAL A 1179 -10.61 12.92 -13.71
CA VAL A 1179 -9.23 12.64 -13.31
C VAL A 1179 -8.91 13.61 -12.17
N HIS A 1180 -9.59 13.41 -11.05
CA HIS A 1180 -9.57 14.31 -9.90
C HIS A 1180 -10.09 15.71 -10.23
N ASP A 1181 -9.20 16.70 -10.34
CA ASP A 1181 -9.45 18.13 -10.61
C ASP A 1181 -9.71 18.44 -12.10
N CYS A 1182 -9.61 17.44 -12.97
CA CYS A 1182 -9.92 17.54 -14.40
C CYS A 1182 -11.20 16.76 -14.73
N TYR A 1183 -12.23 17.44 -15.24
CA TYR A 1183 -13.57 16.90 -15.49
C TYR A 1183 -13.79 16.71 -16.99
N TRP A 1184 -14.32 15.54 -17.40
CA TRP A 1184 -14.50 15.18 -18.80
C TRP A 1184 -15.96 14.85 -19.13
N THR A 1185 -16.42 15.29 -20.29
CA THR A 1185 -17.75 15.01 -20.84
C THR A 1185 -17.73 15.03 -22.39
N HIS A 1186 -18.85 14.78 -23.06
CA HIS A 1186 -18.95 14.93 -24.53
C HIS A 1186 -18.87 16.41 -24.94
N ALA A 1187 -18.36 16.70 -26.14
CA ALA A 1187 -18.20 18.07 -26.63
C ALA A 1187 -19.50 18.91 -26.61
N CYS A 1188 -20.65 18.29 -26.87
CA CYS A 1188 -21.96 18.94 -26.82
C CYS A 1188 -22.44 19.30 -25.40
N THR A 1189 -21.89 18.68 -24.35
CA THR A 1189 -22.32 18.85 -22.95
C THR A 1189 -21.35 19.64 -22.08
N VAL A 1190 -20.21 20.10 -22.61
CA VAL A 1190 -19.23 20.94 -21.89
C VAL A 1190 -19.86 22.20 -21.27
N PRO A 1191 -20.72 22.99 -21.97
CA PRO A 1191 -21.33 24.18 -21.37
C PRO A 1191 -22.18 23.86 -20.13
N THR A 1192 -22.99 22.80 -20.20
CA THR A 1192 -23.83 22.33 -19.08
C THR A 1192 -23.00 21.79 -17.93
N MET A 1193 -21.93 21.02 -18.21
CA MET A 1193 -21.00 20.56 -17.19
C MET A 1193 -20.30 21.72 -16.49
N ASN A 1194 -19.83 22.73 -17.23
CA ASN A 1194 -19.16 23.89 -16.65
C ASN A 1194 -20.10 24.74 -15.80
N LYS A 1195 -21.36 24.90 -16.20
CA LYS A 1195 -22.40 25.52 -15.37
C LYS A 1195 -22.58 24.78 -14.04
N ILE A 1196 -22.84 23.46 -14.09
CA ILE A 1196 -23.02 22.62 -12.90
C ILE A 1196 -21.77 22.67 -12.01
N CYS A 1197 -20.57 22.57 -12.60
CA CYS A 1197 -19.30 22.64 -11.88
C CYS A 1197 -19.17 23.92 -11.04
N ARG A 1198 -19.52 25.09 -11.60
CA ARG A 1198 -19.51 26.38 -10.88
C ARG A 1198 -20.59 26.44 -9.81
N GLU A 1199 -21.81 26.03 -10.14
CA GLU A 1199 -22.95 26.00 -9.21
C GLU A 1199 -22.62 25.14 -7.97
N GLN A 1200 -22.07 23.95 -8.17
CA GLN A 1200 -21.69 23.05 -7.08
C GLN A 1200 -20.47 23.52 -6.30
N PHE A 1201 -19.52 24.25 -6.91
CA PHE A 1201 -18.42 24.89 -6.17
C PHE A 1201 -18.95 25.99 -5.25
N VAL A 1202 -19.85 26.84 -5.75
CA VAL A 1202 -20.48 27.93 -4.98
C VAL A 1202 -21.36 27.37 -3.88
N ALA A 1203 -22.15 26.32 -4.14
CA ALA A 1203 -22.95 25.64 -3.12
C ALA A 1203 -22.05 25.09 -2.00
N LEU A 1204 -21.03 24.30 -2.35
CA LEU A 1204 -20.09 23.70 -1.39
C LEU A 1204 -19.43 24.75 -0.48
N HIS A 1205 -18.86 25.83 -1.05
CA HIS A 1205 -18.15 26.86 -0.26
C HIS A 1205 -19.06 27.96 0.31
N SER A 1206 -20.37 27.88 0.07
CA SER A 1206 -21.36 28.67 0.83
C SER A 1206 -21.61 28.07 2.22
N GLU A 1207 -21.30 26.79 2.41
CA GLU A 1207 -21.30 26.14 3.73
C GLU A 1207 -20.25 26.73 4.68
N PRO A 1208 -20.50 26.75 5.99
CA PRO A 1208 -19.54 27.22 6.99
C PRO A 1208 -18.49 26.14 7.31
N ILE A 1209 -17.75 25.70 6.28
CA ILE A 1209 -16.85 24.53 6.32
C ILE A 1209 -15.81 24.59 7.45
N LEU A 1210 -15.15 25.74 7.65
CA LEU A 1210 -14.12 25.89 8.69
C LEU A 1210 -14.74 25.89 10.09
N GLU A 1211 -15.90 26.51 10.24
CA GLU A 1211 -16.64 26.58 11.49
C GLU A 1211 -17.25 25.22 11.88
N ASP A 1212 -17.74 24.43 10.92
CA ASP A 1212 -18.25 23.08 11.17
C ASP A 1212 -17.14 22.08 11.48
N LEU A 1213 -15.98 22.19 10.79
CA LEU A 1213 -14.77 21.49 11.19
C LEU A 1213 -14.36 21.87 12.62
N SER A 1214 -14.35 23.15 12.97
CA SER A 1214 -14.04 23.64 14.32
C SER A 1214 -14.98 23.04 15.36
N LYS A 1215 -16.31 23.09 15.14
CA LYS A 1215 -17.31 22.44 16.01
C LYS A 1215 -17.03 20.95 16.20
N PHE A 1216 -16.75 20.21 15.11
CA PHE A 1216 -16.41 18.80 15.17
C PHE A 1216 -15.14 18.53 15.99
N LEU A 1217 -14.06 19.29 15.72
CA LEU A 1217 -12.80 19.12 16.42
C LEU A 1217 -12.94 19.46 17.92
N VAL A 1218 -13.69 20.52 18.27
CA VAL A 1218 -14.01 20.86 19.67
C VAL A 1218 -14.80 19.73 20.33
N GLN A 1219 -15.89 19.26 19.71
CA GLN A 1219 -16.72 18.18 20.26
C GLN A 1219 -15.92 16.88 20.49
N LYS A 1220 -14.94 16.60 19.63
CA LYS A 1220 -14.16 15.35 19.66
C LYS A 1220 -12.91 15.39 20.55
N TYR A 1221 -12.20 16.52 20.58
CA TYR A 1221 -10.85 16.61 21.17
C TYR A 1221 -10.69 17.62 22.30
N SER A 1222 -11.68 18.51 22.56
CA SER A 1222 -11.59 19.44 23.68
C SER A 1222 -11.74 18.75 25.04
N TYR A 1223 -11.15 19.36 26.07
CA TYR A 1223 -11.29 18.92 27.46
C TYR A 1223 -12.39 19.73 28.17
N ASP A 1224 -13.22 19.06 28.96
CA ASP A 1224 -14.17 19.73 29.86
C ASP A 1224 -13.43 20.57 30.92
N GLU A 1225 -14.05 21.65 31.40
CA GLU A 1225 -13.53 22.46 32.53
C GLU A 1225 -13.24 21.62 33.78
N ASN A 1226 -13.94 20.51 33.99
CA ASN A 1226 -13.70 19.59 35.11
C ASN A 1226 -12.40 18.77 34.96
N GLU A 1227 -11.82 18.72 33.77
CA GLU A 1227 -10.56 18.04 33.45
C GLU A 1227 -9.38 19.02 33.34
N ILE A 1228 -9.63 20.32 33.56
CA ILE A 1228 -8.66 21.41 33.64
C ILE A 1228 -8.44 21.67 35.14
N SER A 1229 -7.31 21.23 35.67
CA SER A 1229 -7.01 21.23 37.11
C SER A 1229 -6.77 22.64 37.68
N ASN A 1230 -6.59 23.65 36.83
CA ASN A 1230 -6.34 25.02 37.22
C ASN A 1230 -5.10 25.23 38.11
N ASP A 1231 -4.17 24.28 38.08
CA ASP A 1231 -2.92 24.26 38.87
C ASP A 1231 -1.75 25.02 38.21
N GLY A 1232 -1.93 25.53 37.00
CA GLY A 1232 -0.89 26.23 36.24
C GLY A 1232 0.18 25.31 35.65
N SER A 1233 0.02 24.00 35.71
CA SER A 1233 0.95 23.03 35.14
C SER A 1233 1.05 23.13 33.61
N VAL A 1234 2.15 22.65 33.05
CA VAL A 1234 2.36 22.59 31.58
C VAL A 1234 1.25 21.77 30.89
N ILE A 1235 0.71 20.75 31.57
CA ILE A 1235 -0.40 19.92 31.07
C ILE A 1235 -1.71 20.73 31.05
N ASP A 1236 -2.02 21.46 32.12
CA ASP A 1236 -3.20 22.33 32.18
C ASP A 1236 -3.15 23.45 31.12
N LEU A 1237 -2.00 24.11 31.00
CA LEU A 1237 -1.75 25.16 30.00
C LEU A 1237 -1.87 24.64 28.56
N THR A 1238 -1.39 23.42 28.27
CA THR A 1238 -1.48 22.82 26.92
C THR A 1238 -2.90 22.36 26.58
N LYS A 1239 -3.68 21.84 27.55
CA LYS A 1239 -5.11 21.58 27.37
C LYS A 1239 -5.90 22.84 27.04
N ARG A 1240 -5.70 23.93 27.80
CA ARG A 1240 -6.35 25.22 27.50
C ARG A 1240 -5.92 25.78 26.14
N LYS A 1241 -4.64 25.60 25.76
CA LYS A 1241 -4.17 26.00 24.42
C LYS A 1241 -4.86 25.19 23.32
N LEU A 1242 -5.05 23.88 23.50
CA LEU A 1242 -5.82 23.05 22.56
C LEU A 1242 -7.26 23.61 22.42
N ASN A 1243 -8.02 23.70 23.51
CA ASN A 1243 -9.40 24.19 23.48
C ASN A 1243 -9.53 25.54 22.74
N ARG A 1244 -8.61 26.48 23.02
CA ARG A 1244 -8.57 27.79 22.36
C ARG A 1244 -8.27 27.71 20.87
N ILE A 1245 -7.22 26.98 20.47
CA ILE A 1245 -6.82 26.87 19.06
C ILE A 1245 -7.89 26.16 18.23
N LEU A 1246 -8.56 25.15 18.77
CA LEU A 1246 -9.67 24.49 18.07
C LEU A 1246 -10.84 25.45 17.80
N GLN A 1247 -11.09 26.42 18.68
CA GLN A 1247 -12.15 27.43 18.52
C GLN A 1247 -11.75 28.63 17.65
N GLN A 1248 -10.45 28.93 17.54
CA GLN A 1248 -9.93 30.11 16.84
C GLN A 1248 -9.87 29.88 15.33
N CYS A 1249 -11.02 29.91 14.66
CA CYS A 1249 -11.11 29.89 13.20
C CYS A 1249 -10.42 31.12 12.59
N PRO A 1250 -9.74 31.00 11.44
CA PRO A 1250 -9.26 32.15 10.66
C PRO A 1250 -10.42 33.03 10.19
N ASP A 1251 -10.17 34.35 10.13
CA ASP A 1251 -11.14 35.31 9.61
C ASP A 1251 -11.30 35.16 8.08
N LYS A 1252 -12.49 35.47 7.58
CA LYS A 1252 -12.81 35.45 6.14
C LYS A 1252 -12.66 36.85 5.54
N GLY A 1253 -12.08 36.92 4.35
CA GLY A 1253 -12.01 38.11 3.51
C GLY A 1253 -13.34 38.48 2.84
N ASP A 1254 -13.26 39.31 1.80
CA ASP A 1254 -14.39 40.01 1.18
C ASP A 1254 -14.87 39.42 -0.16
N PHE A 1255 -14.28 38.32 -0.64
CA PHE A 1255 -14.62 37.75 -1.95
C PHE A 1255 -16.06 37.19 -2.00
N ASP A 1256 -16.91 37.77 -2.86
CA ASP A 1256 -18.23 37.21 -3.19
C ASP A 1256 -18.09 36.00 -4.13
N LEU A 1257 -18.31 34.80 -3.58
CA LEU A 1257 -18.27 33.53 -4.33
C LEU A 1257 -19.20 33.49 -5.53
N ARG A 1258 -20.28 34.28 -5.57
CA ARG A 1258 -21.23 34.23 -6.70
C ARG A 1258 -20.57 34.62 -8.02
N LYS A 1259 -19.47 35.39 -7.96
CA LYS A 1259 -18.62 35.71 -9.13
C LYS A 1259 -18.08 34.47 -9.86
N VAL A 1260 -17.95 33.32 -9.18
CA VAL A 1260 -17.49 32.06 -9.79
C VAL A 1260 -18.44 31.57 -10.87
N LEU A 1261 -19.76 31.85 -10.77
CA LEU A 1261 -20.76 31.43 -11.75
C LEU A 1261 -20.48 32.00 -13.16
N ASP A 1262 -19.98 33.23 -13.21
CA ASP A 1262 -19.65 33.96 -14.44
C ASP A 1262 -18.21 33.72 -14.92
N SER A 1263 -17.36 33.03 -14.13
CA SER A 1263 -15.96 32.86 -14.46
C SER A 1263 -15.72 31.80 -15.55
N VAL A 1264 -15.37 32.27 -16.75
CA VAL A 1264 -15.06 31.41 -17.91
C VAL A 1264 -13.89 30.46 -17.64
N TYR A 1265 -12.81 30.95 -17.03
CA TYR A 1265 -11.54 30.21 -16.87
C TYR A 1265 -11.39 29.50 -15.52
N PHE A 1266 -12.45 29.44 -14.70
CA PHE A 1266 -12.47 28.68 -13.45
C PHE A 1266 -12.04 27.22 -13.66
N PHE A 1267 -12.71 26.55 -14.61
CA PHE A 1267 -12.37 25.27 -15.22
C PHE A 1267 -12.42 25.49 -16.75
N SER A 1268 -11.32 25.21 -17.47
CA SER A 1268 -11.21 25.50 -18.92
C SER A 1268 -10.25 24.58 -19.68
#